data_AF-A0A7Y3XGD7-F1
#
_entry.id   AF-A0A7Y3XGD7-F1
#
_cell.length_a   1.000
_cell.length_b   1.000
_cell.length_c   1.000
_cell.angle_alpha   90.00
_cell.angle_beta   90.00
_cell.angle_gamma   90.00
#
_symmetry.space_group_name_H-M   'P 1'
#
loop_
_entity.id
_entity.type
_entity.pdbx_description
1 polymer ?
#
loop_
_entity_poly.entity_id
_entity_poly.type
_entity_poly.pdbx_seq_one_letter_code
_entity_poly.pdbx_strand_id
1 'polypeptide(L)'
;MRAESWSGGSLTHATLNRNLDVISRHSPRFADRVRQAAPTGDVELFPAKSDNALTGRYLGAALASAYRPIQESRQIADSVNVIDNAVVVVLGFGLGWHVRELSKRMRKTGVIAVYEPDLSLVRSVLEQIDHSEWLTDGQVVFFDDETDRAEIALRLDGTQAFIVQGTTIVEHPPSVRRLGDRHSTFSRNFTEFVAATRTTMMTTLVHSSTTCRNSLLNLDHYAGGAGIGDLEGFAGGHAGILIAAGPSLARNLALLENPDVRDKAVIIAVQTMLKPLLARGIRPHFVTALDYHELSGQFYEGLSAADVEGVTLIVEPKANRAIVEGFPGVIRCVGSTFLDQVLGPVASTRAPLRPGATVAHLSFYFAQFLGCDPIAMIGQDLAFTDGLYYGSGAAIHQQWGPEVNRFTSLEAMEWQRIVRMKRTLRQADGYAGRSVLIDEQMQTYLQQFERDFSDTPSTVIDATEGGSTKRNCKAAPLSTVLSEHVSGQSKLLPAVPAAPVEPDQARLQSVLQRVRELKTRTERLIEVSRLSSDLLDRMLADQQQAGQMQSHFSRMDSYRAEVEGLLDVMSLTNTLSQLGVFKRLKADRRIDLTETLEPMERQRLQLERDKINVDWLVESGEELCACFAECERVLQGSSVSPRTSSRLTAGALATFGPDREDTEAGVSPLASAEIDVGPVSVDAAAASGRVAAIIAVDMDQSDLGTARSLAVQFAGRTVLDCVIDRVARCESVSTVILLIPEGADLDLARRGGTRVSGGATILTETVAESELRNDRQRAVAVARRWSDTSWRGGIGGASVYDEIMRPQAMRRIMEKHDLAGALVVGADWALVDPGNEAGCGAIVARFREDPDSRPIVFSQSPPGLCGCVVSRAFMEQLATGARGSMIGAVLSYMPHLPQLDPIGKDLCIGVPLSVRACQHRFTFDTQHRRQMLTAAFSSCPESVHGFDAAQVVAQFEASSRSDPSHSRTSLPPLVELELTTDRAIQWYLSGSESVYADCAREPMTMETLCRVLEQLTGRDTVAVTLGGAGDPLIHPQFLEMVRMISEAGVSAIHVVTDLADGLTDAAQLCDLPIDVITVRLNADRAQQYGRLTKSDRFQSVISNLEGLINTRAERAGNAARLALPWIVPSLWRCAATLEDLKNLYDRWVYFLNAATIEPPPWLTLFDRLRASAINERPDELLQLNWPLPVVAREASRWMCIRSNGDVESDALDWRSANTVGSVHDRPVTELWSEVLNARHRLLTGTVQDQSHENVACGAGGA
;
A
#
# COMPACT_ATOMS: atom_id res chain seq x y z
N MET A 1 -16.37 80.80 37.27
CA MET A 1 -17.26 79.82 36.60
C MET A 1 -16.48 78.52 36.47
N ARG A 2 -17.11 77.41 36.87
CA ARG A 2 -16.50 76.08 37.04
C ARG A 2 -15.97 75.52 35.72
N ALA A 3 -14.86 74.80 35.83
CA ALA A 3 -14.36 73.88 34.83
C ALA A 3 -15.27 72.64 34.76
N GLU A 4 -15.66 72.24 33.55
CA GLU A 4 -16.16 70.90 33.27
C GLU A 4 -15.16 70.19 32.36
N SER A 5 -14.44 69.24 32.97
CA SER A 5 -13.67 68.19 32.33
C SER A 5 -14.63 67.25 31.59
N TRP A 6 -14.56 67.22 30.26
CA TRP A 6 -15.26 66.22 29.45
C TRP A 6 -14.46 64.90 29.42
N SER A 7 -15.20 63.85 29.72
CA SER A 7 -14.92 62.43 29.89
C SER A 7 -14.49 61.71 28.60
N GLY A 8 -13.22 61.83 28.20
CA GLY A 8 -12.67 61.06 27.07
C GLY A 8 -12.42 59.56 27.35
N GLY A 9 -12.15 59.18 28.61
CA GLY A 9 -11.79 57.79 28.95
C GLY A 9 -12.95 56.79 29.05
N SER A 10 -14.20 57.26 29.11
CA SER A 10 -15.38 56.39 29.28
C SER A 10 -15.83 55.72 27.97
N LEU A 11 -15.58 56.36 26.82
CA LEU A 11 -16.06 55.89 25.51
C LEU A 11 -15.11 54.86 24.86
N THR A 12 -13.80 55.01 25.05
CA THR A 12 -12.78 54.08 24.53
C THR A 12 -12.84 52.70 25.20
N HIS A 13 -13.01 52.66 26.52
CA HIS A 13 -13.25 51.41 27.25
C HIS A 13 -14.56 50.72 26.83
N ALA A 14 -15.61 51.49 26.49
CA ALA A 14 -16.88 50.92 26.04
C ALA A 14 -16.79 50.32 24.62
N THR A 15 -16.04 50.92 23.69
CA THR A 15 -15.83 50.37 22.34
C THR A 15 -14.97 49.12 22.37
N LEU A 16 -13.87 49.14 23.12
CA LEU A 16 -13.03 47.96 23.29
C LEU A 16 -13.80 46.77 23.87
N ASN A 17 -14.55 46.97 24.95
CA ASN A 17 -15.29 45.89 25.58
C ASN A 17 -16.32 45.29 24.61
N ARG A 18 -17.04 46.11 23.85
CA ARG A 18 -17.98 45.61 22.81
C ARG A 18 -17.29 44.75 21.76
N ASN A 19 -16.10 45.14 21.30
CA ASN A 19 -15.32 44.33 20.36
C ASN A 19 -14.87 43.00 21.00
N LEU A 20 -14.26 43.07 22.18
CA LEU A 20 -13.72 41.88 22.86
C LEU A 20 -14.80 40.89 23.30
N ASP A 21 -15.98 41.37 23.68
CA ASP A 21 -17.11 40.51 24.05
C ASP A 21 -17.55 39.65 22.86
N VAL A 22 -17.56 40.21 21.64
CA VAL A 22 -17.88 39.46 20.42
C VAL A 22 -16.74 38.50 20.05
N ILE A 23 -15.49 38.96 20.09
CA ILE A 23 -14.32 38.10 19.80
C ILE A 23 -14.23 36.92 20.77
N SER A 24 -14.59 37.13 22.05
CA SER A 24 -14.51 36.09 23.09
C SER A 24 -15.40 34.87 22.82
N ARG A 25 -16.42 35.00 21.96
CA ARG A 25 -17.31 33.89 21.58
C ARG A 25 -16.60 32.79 20.79
N HIS A 26 -15.61 33.17 19.98
CA HIS A 26 -14.86 32.26 19.10
C HIS A 26 -13.36 32.23 19.42
N SER A 27 -12.85 33.21 20.18
CA SER A 27 -11.43 33.31 20.54
C SER A 27 -11.24 33.89 21.95
N PRO A 28 -11.69 33.18 23.01
CA PRO A 28 -11.67 33.68 24.39
C PRO A 28 -10.25 33.99 24.89
N ARG A 29 -9.28 33.10 24.65
CA ARG A 29 -7.88 33.31 25.03
C ARG A 29 -7.28 34.55 24.37
N PHE A 30 -7.53 34.74 23.08
CA PHE A 30 -7.07 35.92 22.35
C PHE A 30 -7.67 37.21 22.93
N ALA A 31 -9.00 37.22 23.16
CA ALA A 31 -9.67 38.39 23.73
C ALA A 31 -9.11 38.76 25.12
N ASP A 32 -8.82 37.78 25.96
CA ASP A 32 -8.22 38.00 27.28
C ASP A 32 -6.79 38.56 27.18
N ARG A 33 -5.97 38.02 26.26
CA ARG A 33 -4.63 38.54 26.01
C ARG A 33 -4.62 39.96 25.47
N VAL A 34 -5.53 40.30 24.55
CA VAL A 34 -5.72 41.69 24.08
C VAL A 34 -6.21 42.60 25.22
N ARG A 35 -7.05 42.08 26.12
CA ARG A 35 -7.50 42.85 27.31
C ARG A 35 -6.33 43.19 28.24
N GLN A 36 -5.36 42.28 28.37
CA GLN A 36 -4.18 42.43 29.22
C GLN A 36 -3.02 43.19 28.54
N ALA A 37 -2.99 43.25 27.21
CA ALA A 37 -1.98 44.01 26.47
C ALA A 37 -2.11 45.53 26.71
N ALA A 38 -0.97 46.22 26.73
CA ALA A 38 -0.95 47.68 26.78
C ALA A 38 -1.18 48.26 25.37
N PRO A 39 -2.05 49.27 25.19
CA PRO A 39 -2.15 49.96 23.92
C PRO A 39 -0.80 50.63 23.59
N THR A 40 -0.40 50.57 22.33
CA THR A 40 0.75 51.34 21.83
C THR A 40 0.33 52.78 21.49
N GLY A 41 1.18 53.74 21.82
CA GLY A 41 1.03 55.15 21.43
C GLY A 41 1.50 55.44 20.00
N ASP A 42 2.09 54.46 19.31
CA ASP A 42 2.66 54.61 17.97
C ASP A 42 1.63 54.41 16.84
N VAL A 43 0.37 54.18 17.20
CA VAL A 43 -0.75 54.05 16.26
C VAL A 43 -1.43 55.40 16.10
N GLU A 44 -1.26 56.00 14.93
CA GLU A 44 -1.89 57.26 14.54
C GLU A 44 -3.05 56.98 13.58
N LEU A 45 -4.29 57.06 14.07
CA LEU A 45 -5.49 56.97 13.24
C LEU A 45 -5.95 58.35 12.76
N PHE A 46 -6.33 58.46 11.50
CA PHE A 46 -6.85 59.68 10.89
C PHE A 46 -7.88 59.35 9.80
N PRO A 47 -8.84 60.25 9.50
CA PRO A 47 -9.81 60.01 8.46
C PRO A 47 -9.15 60.02 7.07
N ALA A 48 -9.53 59.04 6.23
CA ALA A 48 -9.08 58.97 4.85
C ALA A 48 -9.68 60.09 4.00
N LYS A 49 -8.96 60.47 2.93
CA LYS A 49 -9.28 61.66 2.13
C LYS A 49 -10.57 61.57 1.31
N SER A 50 -11.10 60.37 1.04
CA SER A 50 -12.21 60.21 0.08
C SER A 50 -13.39 59.33 0.54
N ASP A 51 -13.20 58.34 1.40
CA ASP A 51 -14.28 57.44 1.84
C ASP A 51 -14.63 57.61 3.33
N ASN A 52 -14.07 58.63 4.00
CA ASN A 52 -14.28 59.01 5.41
C ASN A 52 -14.05 57.88 6.45
N ALA A 53 -13.49 56.73 6.04
CA ALA A 53 -13.09 55.69 6.97
C ALA A 53 -11.79 56.04 7.69
N LEU A 54 -11.59 55.49 8.89
CA LEU A 54 -10.32 55.63 9.60
C LEU A 54 -9.24 54.82 8.87
N THR A 55 -8.16 55.50 8.51
CA THR A 55 -6.89 54.89 8.11
C THR A 55 -5.86 55.22 9.18
N GLY A 56 -4.63 54.71 9.06
CA GLY A 56 -3.63 55.01 10.06
C GLY A 56 -2.22 54.59 9.71
N ARG A 57 -1.30 55.02 10.57
CA ARG A 57 0.09 54.60 10.55
C ARG A 57 0.45 53.92 11.85
N TYR A 58 1.37 52.98 11.77
CA TYR A 58 2.00 52.33 12.92
C TYR A 58 3.50 52.30 12.70
N LEU A 59 4.28 52.87 13.64
CA LEU A 59 5.73 53.02 13.51
C LEU A 59 6.15 53.68 12.18
N GLY A 60 5.35 54.66 11.71
CA GLY A 60 5.58 55.39 10.45
C GLY A 60 5.14 54.65 9.17
N ALA A 61 4.81 53.36 9.24
CA ALA A 61 4.30 52.59 8.11
C ALA A 61 2.76 52.71 8.00
N ALA A 62 2.23 52.78 6.78
CA ALA A 62 0.79 52.82 6.56
C ALA A 62 0.14 51.45 6.89
N LEU A 63 -0.98 51.46 7.62
CA LEU A 63 -1.77 50.26 7.92
C LEU A 63 -2.82 49.95 6.85
N ALA A 64 -3.19 50.94 6.03
CA ALA A 64 -4.07 50.83 4.87
C ALA A 64 -3.83 52.06 3.96
N SER A 65 -4.51 52.11 2.81
CA SER A 65 -4.50 53.24 1.89
C SER A 65 -4.88 54.54 2.61
N ALA A 66 -4.07 55.59 2.42
CA ALA A 66 -4.30 56.90 3.02
C ALA A 66 -5.40 57.71 2.30
N TYR A 67 -5.86 57.23 1.14
CA TYR A 67 -6.83 57.91 0.30
C TYR A 67 -8.21 57.25 0.35
N ARG A 68 -8.25 55.91 0.22
CA ARG A 68 -9.46 55.08 0.16
C ARG A 68 -9.24 53.65 0.75
N PRO A 69 -9.11 53.50 2.08
CA PRO A 69 -8.87 52.20 2.73
C PRO A 69 -10.02 51.19 2.52
N ILE A 70 -11.27 51.64 2.37
CA ILE A 70 -12.39 50.72 2.12
C ILE A 70 -12.36 50.19 0.69
N GLN A 71 -11.99 51.02 -0.28
CA GLN A 71 -11.84 50.57 -1.67
C GLN A 71 -10.73 49.53 -1.81
N GLU A 72 -9.59 49.73 -1.16
CA GLU A 72 -8.49 48.74 -1.09
C GLU A 72 -8.97 47.42 -0.44
N SER A 73 -9.69 47.52 0.69
CA SER A 73 -10.23 46.36 1.40
C SER A 73 -11.22 45.55 0.55
N ARG A 74 -12.03 46.24 -0.27
CA ARG A 74 -12.95 45.58 -1.22
C ARG A 74 -12.20 44.88 -2.34
N GLN A 75 -11.14 45.48 -2.88
CA GLN A 75 -10.30 44.85 -3.91
C GLN A 75 -9.65 43.57 -3.41
N ILE A 76 -9.13 43.56 -2.17
CA ILE A 76 -8.59 42.36 -1.52
C ILE A 76 -9.69 41.30 -1.35
N ALA A 77 -10.88 41.71 -0.92
CA ALA A 77 -11.99 40.79 -0.83
C ALA A 77 -12.48 40.31 -2.22
N ASP A 78 -12.30 41.10 -3.29
CA ASP A 78 -12.80 40.83 -4.67
C ASP A 78 -11.97 39.74 -5.34
N SER A 79 -10.69 39.64 -4.99
CA SER A 79 -9.82 38.57 -5.48
C SER A 79 -10.13 37.21 -4.87
N VAL A 80 -10.99 37.14 -3.85
CA VAL A 80 -11.34 35.89 -3.18
C VAL A 80 -12.64 35.33 -3.72
N ASN A 81 -12.57 34.16 -4.36
CA ASN A 81 -13.76 33.40 -4.71
C ASN A 81 -14.33 32.72 -3.44
N VAL A 82 -15.25 33.42 -2.77
CA VAL A 82 -15.91 32.91 -1.56
C VAL A 82 -16.87 31.76 -1.85
N ILE A 83 -17.31 31.54 -3.09
CA ILE A 83 -18.17 30.40 -3.43
C ILE A 83 -17.38 29.10 -3.31
N ASP A 84 -16.15 29.08 -3.82
CA ASP A 84 -15.29 27.89 -3.79
C ASP A 84 -14.44 27.80 -2.52
N ASN A 85 -14.29 28.88 -1.75
CA ASN A 85 -13.51 28.88 -0.51
C ASN A 85 -14.40 29.16 0.71
N ALA A 86 -14.60 28.13 1.53
CA ALA A 86 -15.36 28.21 2.77
C ALA A 86 -14.54 28.63 3.99
N VAL A 87 -13.21 28.55 3.89
CA VAL A 87 -12.28 29.10 4.87
C VAL A 87 -11.37 30.11 4.20
N VAL A 88 -11.25 31.30 4.79
CA VAL A 88 -10.32 32.34 4.35
C VAL A 88 -9.34 32.65 5.47
N VAL A 89 -8.06 32.40 5.23
CA VAL A 89 -6.99 32.67 6.17
C VAL A 89 -6.39 34.03 5.85
N VAL A 90 -6.52 34.99 6.76
CA VAL A 90 -6.03 36.36 6.58
C VAL A 90 -4.74 36.57 7.34
N LEU A 91 -3.67 36.91 6.63
CA LEU A 91 -2.36 37.22 7.22
C LEU A 91 -2.30 38.71 7.59
N GLY A 92 -2.66 38.99 8.84
CA GLY A 92 -2.64 40.31 9.45
C GLY A 92 -4.02 40.96 9.58
N PHE A 93 -4.35 41.43 10.79
CA PHE A 93 -5.59 42.14 11.06
C PHE A 93 -5.47 43.63 10.69
N GLY A 94 -4.34 44.27 10.99
CA GLY A 94 -4.15 45.71 10.73
C GLY A 94 -5.30 46.55 11.32
N LEU A 95 -6.04 47.26 10.46
CA LEU A 95 -7.24 48.03 10.86
C LEU A 95 -8.56 47.23 10.76
N GLY A 96 -8.54 45.98 10.33
CA GLY A 96 -9.71 45.09 10.26
C GLY A 96 -10.69 45.33 9.09
N TRP A 97 -10.43 46.29 8.20
CA TRP A 97 -11.36 46.62 7.11
C TRP A 97 -11.48 45.54 6.03
N HIS A 98 -10.37 44.91 5.63
CA HIS A 98 -10.40 43.78 4.68
C HIS A 98 -11.10 42.56 5.26
N VAL A 99 -10.89 42.27 6.55
CA VAL A 99 -11.60 41.21 7.27
C VAL A 99 -13.11 41.50 7.31
N ARG A 100 -13.51 42.76 7.53
CA ARG A 100 -14.91 43.18 7.45
C ARG A 100 -15.53 42.95 6.07
N GLU A 101 -14.86 43.36 5.00
CA GLU A 101 -15.41 43.20 3.64
C GLU A 101 -15.48 41.71 3.23
N LEU A 102 -14.50 40.89 3.65
CA LEU A 102 -14.57 39.43 3.52
C LEU A 102 -15.75 38.84 4.31
N SER A 103 -15.93 39.25 5.58
CA SER A 103 -17.03 38.78 6.43
C SER A 103 -18.40 39.10 5.84
N LYS A 104 -18.57 40.27 5.22
CA LYS A 104 -19.83 40.62 4.54
C LYS A 104 -20.14 39.70 3.37
N ARG A 105 -19.11 39.30 2.61
CA ARG A 105 -19.25 38.37 1.47
C ARG A 105 -19.51 36.94 1.90
N MET A 106 -18.76 36.48 2.90
CA MET A 106 -18.89 35.12 3.42
C MET A 106 -20.15 34.94 4.28
N ARG A 107 -20.74 36.03 4.80
CA ARG A 107 -21.92 35.99 5.68
C ARG A 107 -21.69 35.01 6.84
N LYS A 108 -22.67 34.14 7.14
CA LYS A 108 -22.59 33.08 8.16
C LYS A 108 -22.21 31.70 7.58
N THR A 109 -21.77 31.64 6.33
CA THR A 109 -21.58 30.37 5.61
C THR A 109 -20.12 29.96 5.46
N GLY A 110 -19.20 30.57 6.20
CA GLY A 110 -17.80 30.16 6.24
C GLY A 110 -17.03 30.79 7.39
N VAL A 111 -15.75 30.45 7.48
CA VAL A 111 -14.86 30.82 8.60
C VAL A 111 -13.74 31.72 8.11
N ILE A 112 -13.44 32.78 8.86
CA ILE A 112 -12.29 33.64 8.62
C ILE A 112 -11.27 33.44 9.74
N ALA A 113 -10.11 32.88 9.41
CA ALA A 113 -9.00 32.70 10.34
C ALA A 113 -8.02 33.87 10.21
N VAL A 114 -7.86 34.70 11.25
CA VAL A 114 -7.02 35.90 11.22
C VAL A 114 -5.75 35.68 12.03
N TYR A 115 -4.59 35.81 11.40
CA TYR A 115 -3.29 35.81 12.09
C TYR A 115 -2.82 37.23 12.37
N GLU A 116 -2.76 37.63 13.65
CA GLU A 116 -2.21 38.92 14.10
C GLU A 116 -1.51 38.78 15.46
N PRO A 117 -0.18 38.64 15.49
CA PRO A 117 0.58 38.48 16.73
C PRO A 117 0.86 39.79 17.49
N ASP A 118 0.61 40.97 16.89
CA ASP A 118 0.82 42.25 17.57
C ASP A 118 -0.43 42.66 18.38
N LEU A 119 -0.51 42.12 19.59
CA LEU A 119 -1.64 42.37 20.50
C LEU A 119 -1.77 43.84 20.90
N SER A 120 -0.66 44.58 20.96
CA SER A 120 -0.66 46.01 21.30
C SER A 120 -1.27 46.84 20.17
N LEU A 121 -0.97 46.50 18.90
CA LEU A 121 -1.62 47.08 17.73
C LEU A 121 -3.12 46.77 17.72
N VAL A 122 -3.51 45.51 17.88
CA VAL A 122 -4.93 45.10 17.95
C VAL A 122 -5.65 45.86 19.06
N ARG A 123 -5.03 45.94 20.24
CA ARG A 123 -5.57 46.68 21.38
C ARG A 123 -5.83 48.16 21.03
N SER A 124 -4.84 48.86 20.47
CA SER A 124 -4.99 50.27 20.08
C SER A 124 -6.05 50.49 19.00
N VAL A 125 -6.21 49.54 18.07
CA VAL A 125 -7.24 49.58 17.02
C VAL A 125 -8.64 49.36 17.60
N LEU A 126 -8.83 48.33 18.43
CA LEU A 126 -10.13 47.98 18.99
C LEU A 126 -10.64 49.00 20.04
N GLU A 127 -9.78 49.84 20.60
CA GLU A 127 -10.19 50.98 21.46
C GLU A 127 -10.81 52.14 20.67
N GLN A 128 -10.48 52.25 19.38
CA GLN A 128 -10.83 53.41 18.55
C GLN A 128 -11.81 53.07 17.41
N ILE A 129 -11.81 51.83 16.92
CA ILE A 129 -12.68 51.36 15.85
C ILE A 129 -13.64 50.31 16.39
N ASP A 130 -14.94 50.54 16.22
CA ASP A 130 -15.99 49.58 16.55
C ASP A 130 -16.16 48.55 15.42
N HIS A 131 -15.80 47.30 15.69
CA HIS A 131 -15.94 46.16 14.79
C HIS A 131 -17.06 45.19 15.24
N SER A 132 -17.74 45.48 16.34
CA SER A 132 -18.66 44.55 17.01
C SER A 132 -19.84 44.11 16.12
N GLU A 133 -20.34 44.98 15.25
CA GLU A 133 -21.47 44.71 14.34
C GLU A 133 -21.15 43.55 13.37
N TRP A 134 -20.12 43.69 12.55
CA TRP A 134 -19.81 42.69 11.53
C TRP A 134 -19.13 41.44 12.12
N LEU A 135 -18.40 41.57 13.24
CA LEU A 135 -17.87 40.41 13.97
C LEU A 135 -18.97 39.54 14.58
N THR A 136 -20.15 40.11 14.87
CA THR A 136 -21.29 39.34 15.37
C THR A 136 -21.93 38.50 14.25
N ASP A 137 -21.84 38.98 13.02
CA ASP A 137 -22.42 38.31 11.86
C ASP A 137 -21.48 37.31 11.19
N GLY A 138 -20.16 37.44 11.32
CA GLY A 138 -19.18 36.51 10.79
C GLY A 138 -18.67 35.48 11.80
N GLN A 139 -18.17 34.34 11.33
CA GLN A 139 -17.38 33.41 12.15
C GLN A 139 -15.88 33.73 11.98
N VAL A 140 -15.33 34.53 12.91
CA VAL A 140 -13.94 34.97 12.86
C VAL A 140 -13.15 34.39 14.02
N VAL A 141 -12.05 33.69 13.71
CA VAL A 141 -11.16 33.04 14.68
C VAL A 141 -9.79 33.70 14.62
N PHE A 142 -9.22 34.08 15.76
CA PHE A 142 -7.95 34.80 15.84
C PHE A 142 -6.78 33.92 16.32
N PHE A 143 -5.61 34.18 15.72
CA PHE A 143 -4.32 33.56 16.02
C PHE A 143 -3.29 34.64 16.31
N ASP A 144 -2.59 34.54 17.44
CA ASP A 144 -1.65 35.53 17.99
C ASP A 144 -0.19 35.05 18.06
N ASP A 145 0.08 33.84 17.59
CA ASP A 145 1.41 33.28 17.45
C ASP A 145 1.45 32.27 16.29
N GLU A 146 2.64 31.75 16.01
CA GLU A 146 2.87 30.69 15.03
C GLU A 146 2.42 29.33 15.56
N THR A 147 1.18 29.25 16.08
CA THR A 147 0.55 28.04 16.62
C THR A 147 0.93 26.82 15.80
N ASP A 148 1.28 25.74 16.49
CA ASP A 148 1.44 24.45 15.83
C ASP A 148 0.06 23.90 15.37
N ARG A 149 0.11 22.79 14.64
CA ARG A 149 -1.07 22.16 14.06
C ARG A 149 -2.11 21.74 15.10
N ALA A 150 -1.68 21.35 16.31
CA ALA A 150 -2.59 20.87 17.34
C ALA A 150 -3.43 22.01 17.91
N GLU A 151 -2.83 23.17 18.15
CA GLU A 151 -3.55 24.36 18.61
C GLU A 151 -4.47 24.91 17.50
N ILE A 152 -4.06 24.85 16.22
CA ILE A 152 -4.95 25.19 15.09
C ILE A 152 -6.17 24.26 15.06
N ALA A 153 -5.95 22.95 15.19
CA ALA A 153 -7.03 21.96 15.21
C ALA A 153 -8.00 22.20 16.36
N LEU A 154 -7.51 22.56 17.54
CA LEU A 154 -8.34 22.87 18.71
C LEU A 154 -9.21 24.12 18.47
N ARG A 155 -8.64 25.20 17.92
CA ARG A 155 -9.36 26.46 17.68
C ARG A 155 -10.37 26.36 16.53
N LEU A 156 -10.16 25.44 15.60
CA LEU A 156 -11.03 25.22 14.45
C LEU A 156 -11.88 23.95 14.57
N ASP A 157 -12.01 23.38 15.77
CA ASP A 157 -12.87 22.23 15.97
C ASP A 157 -14.33 22.55 15.59
N GLY A 158 -14.99 21.58 14.94
CA GLY A 158 -16.31 21.74 14.36
C GLY A 158 -16.36 22.42 12.98
N THR A 159 -15.24 22.92 12.44
CA THR A 159 -15.20 23.60 11.12
C THR A 159 -14.69 22.72 9.98
N GLN A 160 -14.48 21.42 10.23
CA GLN A 160 -13.86 20.48 9.27
C GLN A 160 -14.61 20.41 7.94
N ALA A 161 -15.95 20.49 7.96
CA ALA A 161 -16.75 20.51 6.74
C ALA A 161 -16.45 21.75 5.86
N PHE A 162 -16.18 22.92 6.45
CA PHE A 162 -15.81 24.11 5.69
C PHE A 162 -14.40 23.96 5.09
N ILE A 163 -13.45 23.42 5.84
CA ILE A 163 -12.08 23.20 5.37
C ILE A 163 -12.06 22.33 4.11
N VAL A 164 -12.88 21.28 4.08
CA VAL A 164 -13.01 20.37 2.92
C VAL A 164 -13.67 21.05 1.72
N GLN A 165 -14.57 22.01 1.94
CA GLN A 165 -15.22 22.75 0.84
C GLN A 165 -14.29 23.71 0.11
N GLY A 166 -13.21 24.16 0.75
CA GLY A 166 -12.15 24.96 0.13
C GLY A 166 -11.53 25.95 1.11
N THR A 167 -10.22 26.16 1.00
CA THR A 167 -9.46 27.08 1.87
C THR A 167 -8.51 27.91 1.02
N THR A 168 -8.46 29.21 1.26
CA THR A 168 -7.50 30.12 0.61
C THR A 168 -6.81 31.02 1.62
N ILE A 169 -5.58 31.42 1.31
CA ILE A 169 -4.77 32.33 2.13
C ILE A 169 -4.73 33.70 1.44
N VAL A 170 -5.06 34.74 2.20
CA VAL A 170 -5.11 36.14 1.76
C VAL A 170 -4.07 36.93 2.52
N GLU A 171 -3.14 37.51 1.77
CA GLU A 171 -2.13 38.40 2.30
C GLU A 171 -2.65 39.83 2.39
N HIS A 172 -2.57 40.45 3.57
CA HIS A 172 -2.76 41.89 3.71
C HIS A 172 -1.40 42.60 3.57
N PRO A 173 -1.07 43.24 2.43
CA PRO A 173 0.30 43.68 2.13
C PRO A 173 0.94 44.61 3.18
N PRO A 174 0.22 45.56 3.80
CA PRO A 174 0.75 46.33 4.93
C PRO A 174 1.15 45.47 6.12
N SER A 175 0.36 44.45 6.45
CA SER A 175 0.63 43.56 7.58
C SER A 175 1.75 42.57 7.27
N VAL A 176 1.75 41.91 6.11
CA VAL A 176 2.78 40.91 5.75
C VAL A 176 4.19 41.49 5.82
N ARG A 177 4.38 42.73 5.33
CA ARG A 177 5.67 43.44 5.45
C ARG A 177 6.12 43.64 6.89
N ARG A 178 5.19 43.91 7.82
CA ARG A 178 5.48 44.06 9.26
C ARG A 178 5.71 42.72 9.94
N LEU A 179 4.97 41.69 9.56
CA LEU A 179 5.06 40.37 10.15
C LEU A 179 6.39 39.67 9.78
N GLY A 180 7.02 40.01 8.66
CA GLY A 180 8.26 39.35 8.22
C GLY A 180 8.05 37.84 8.07
N ASP A 181 9.06 37.01 8.33
CA ASP A 181 8.99 35.55 8.10
C ASP A 181 7.96 34.81 8.99
N ARG A 182 7.40 35.48 10.00
CA ARG A 182 6.38 34.96 10.92
C ARG A 182 5.12 34.49 10.18
N HIS A 183 4.67 35.24 9.17
CA HIS A 183 3.46 34.87 8.40
C HIS A 183 3.68 33.57 7.60
N SER A 184 4.86 33.37 7.02
CA SER A 184 5.16 32.18 6.22
C SER A 184 5.17 30.91 7.08
N THR A 185 5.62 31.01 8.33
CA THR A 185 5.58 29.90 9.29
C THR A 185 4.15 29.52 9.64
N PHE A 186 3.29 30.50 9.96
CA PHE A 186 1.87 30.26 10.21
C PHE A 186 1.16 29.65 8.99
N SER A 187 1.37 30.21 7.78
CA SER A 187 0.79 29.70 6.53
C SER A 187 1.16 28.23 6.29
N ARG A 188 2.41 27.85 6.53
CA ARG A 188 2.86 26.46 6.39
C ARG A 188 2.13 25.54 7.38
N ASN A 189 2.08 25.93 8.66
CA ASN A 189 1.40 25.13 9.69
C ASN A 189 -0.09 24.94 9.37
N PHE A 190 -0.77 26.00 8.93
CA PHE A 190 -2.18 25.96 8.55
C PHE A 190 -2.42 25.09 7.32
N THR A 191 -1.57 25.22 6.31
CA THR A 191 -1.63 24.44 5.06
C THR A 191 -1.50 22.93 5.34
N GLU A 192 -0.57 22.54 6.21
CA GLU A 192 -0.43 21.14 6.62
C GLU A 192 -1.63 20.65 7.45
N PHE A 193 -2.21 21.50 8.31
CA PHE A 193 -3.43 21.18 9.04
C PHE A 193 -4.63 20.93 8.10
N VAL A 194 -4.78 21.76 7.06
CA VAL A 194 -5.83 21.59 6.04
C VAL A 194 -5.67 20.25 5.31
N ALA A 195 -4.43 19.89 4.95
CA ALA A 195 -4.13 18.61 4.31
C ALA A 195 -4.57 17.42 5.18
N ALA A 196 -4.16 17.41 6.46
CA ALA A 196 -4.49 16.35 7.40
C ALA A 196 -6.01 16.25 7.66
N THR A 197 -6.68 17.39 7.79
CA THR A 197 -8.14 17.46 8.00
C THR A 197 -8.90 16.93 6.78
N ARG A 198 -8.47 17.30 5.56
CA ARG A 198 -9.08 16.84 4.31
C ARG A 198 -8.94 15.32 4.17
N THR A 199 -7.76 14.77 4.44
CA THR A 199 -7.52 13.32 4.41
C THR A 199 -8.43 12.58 5.37
N THR A 200 -8.51 13.03 6.63
CA THR A 200 -9.36 12.41 7.66
C THR A 200 -10.84 12.45 7.31
N MET A 201 -11.31 13.59 6.78
CA MET A 201 -12.70 13.76 6.36
C MET A 201 -13.03 12.91 5.13
N MET A 202 -12.14 12.82 4.14
CA MET A 202 -12.36 11.98 2.96
C MET A 202 -12.53 10.51 3.34
N THR A 203 -11.65 9.98 4.20
CA THR A 203 -11.78 8.61 4.72
C THR A 203 -13.14 8.40 5.40
N THR A 204 -13.58 9.36 6.21
CA THR A 204 -14.87 9.27 6.91
C THR A 204 -16.05 9.31 5.95
N LEU A 205 -16.06 10.24 4.99
CA LEU A 205 -17.13 10.41 4.01
C LEU A 205 -17.26 9.17 3.10
N VAL A 206 -16.13 8.68 2.56
CA VAL A 206 -16.08 7.57 1.59
C VAL A 206 -16.49 6.22 2.23
N HIS A 207 -16.11 5.99 3.49
CA HIS A 207 -16.34 4.69 4.16
C HIS A 207 -17.54 4.68 5.13
N SER A 208 -18.28 5.79 5.25
CA SER A 208 -19.46 5.89 6.14
C SER A 208 -20.49 4.77 5.92
N SER A 209 -20.86 4.48 4.67
CA SER A 209 -21.81 3.41 4.36
C SER A 209 -21.26 2.01 4.73
N THR A 210 -19.98 1.75 4.42
CA THR A 210 -19.32 0.48 4.75
C THR A 210 -19.25 0.25 6.27
N THR A 211 -18.86 1.28 7.03
CA THR A 211 -18.75 1.20 8.50
C THR A 211 -20.10 1.09 9.20
N CYS A 212 -21.14 1.77 8.69
CA CYS A 212 -22.51 1.59 9.16
C CYS A 212 -23.02 0.17 8.91
N ARG A 213 -22.80 -0.35 7.69
CA ARG A 213 -23.15 -1.74 7.35
C ARG A 213 -22.46 -2.73 8.27
N ASN A 214 -21.14 -2.63 8.44
CA ASN A 214 -20.39 -3.49 9.36
C ASN A 214 -20.94 -3.44 10.79
N SER A 215 -21.25 -2.24 11.28
CA SER A 215 -21.86 -2.07 12.60
C SER A 215 -23.19 -2.81 12.72
N LEU A 216 -24.07 -2.71 11.73
CA LEU A 216 -25.34 -3.42 11.70
C LEU A 216 -25.15 -4.95 11.62
N LEU A 217 -24.12 -5.41 10.91
CA LEU A 217 -23.81 -6.84 10.83
C LEU A 217 -23.21 -7.40 12.12
N ASN A 218 -22.67 -6.57 13.01
CA ASN A 218 -22.15 -6.97 14.32
C ASN A 218 -23.16 -6.75 15.47
N LEU A 219 -24.43 -6.47 15.14
CA LEU A 219 -25.46 -6.12 16.13
C LEU A 219 -25.76 -7.27 17.10
N ASP A 220 -25.59 -8.51 16.67
CA ASP A 220 -25.69 -9.73 17.48
C ASP A 220 -24.64 -9.73 18.61
N HIS A 221 -23.39 -9.45 18.30
CA HIS A 221 -22.31 -9.32 19.28
C HIS A 221 -22.46 -8.05 20.13
N TYR A 222 -22.84 -6.93 19.52
CA TYR A 222 -22.96 -5.65 20.23
C TYR A 222 -24.12 -5.64 21.24
N ALA A 223 -25.30 -6.15 20.85
CA ALA A 223 -26.48 -6.14 21.70
C ALA A 223 -26.57 -7.40 22.57
N GLY A 224 -26.31 -8.57 22.02
CA GLY A 224 -26.41 -9.85 22.74
C GLY A 224 -25.14 -10.22 23.53
N GLY A 225 -23.97 -9.70 23.16
CA GLY A 225 -22.69 -10.06 23.77
C GLY A 225 -22.27 -9.21 24.98
N ALA A 226 -20.99 -9.31 25.35
CA ALA A 226 -20.40 -8.58 26.46
C ALA A 226 -19.86 -7.20 26.05
N GLY A 227 -19.91 -6.24 26.98
CA GLY A 227 -19.32 -4.91 26.81
C GLY A 227 -17.97 -4.84 27.50
N ILE A 228 -17.38 -3.65 27.60
CA ILE A 228 -16.13 -3.44 28.35
C ILE A 228 -16.32 -2.84 29.75
N GLY A 229 -17.54 -2.47 30.15
CA GLY A 229 -17.77 -1.64 31.35
C GLY A 229 -17.27 -2.23 32.67
N ASP A 230 -17.32 -3.56 32.81
CA ASP A 230 -16.78 -4.31 33.97
C ASP A 230 -15.24 -4.39 34.00
N LEU A 231 -14.56 -3.94 32.94
CA LEU A 231 -13.10 -3.88 32.86
C LEU A 231 -12.54 -2.51 33.30
N GLU A 232 -13.39 -1.53 33.60
CA GLU A 232 -12.94 -0.20 33.99
C GLU A 232 -12.05 -0.25 35.24
N GLY A 233 -10.82 0.24 35.13
CA GLY A 233 -9.87 0.35 36.25
C GLY A 233 -9.38 -0.98 36.86
N PHE A 234 -9.71 -2.15 36.28
CA PHE A 234 -9.36 -3.44 36.91
C PHE A 234 -7.85 -3.67 37.01
N ALA A 235 -7.06 -3.05 36.13
CA ALA A 235 -5.61 -3.16 36.07
C ALA A 235 -4.88 -2.01 36.80
N GLY A 236 -5.60 -1.24 37.65
CA GLY A 236 -5.04 -0.16 38.43
C GLY A 236 -3.72 -0.53 39.14
N GLY A 237 -2.67 0.26 38.91
CA GLY A 237 -1.34 0.06 39.50
C GLY A 237 -0.49 -1.05 38.85
N HIS A 238 -0.90 -1.58 37.70
CA HIS A 238 -0.09 -2.49 36.88
C HIS A 238 0.32 -1.79 35.59
N ALA A 239 1.48 -2.20 35.05
CA ALA A 239 1.93 -1.73 33.75
C ALA A 239 1.05 -2.31 32.62
N GLY A 240 0.79 -1.50 31.60
CA GLY A 240 0.18 -1.94 30.35
C GLY A 240 1.22 -1.95 29.23
N ILE A 241 1.41 -3.09 28.57
CA ILE A 241 2.31 -3.26 27.42
C ILE A 241 1.45 -3.33 26.15
N LEU A 242 1.57 -2.31 25.30
CA LEU A 242 0.87 -2.18 24.04
C LEU A 242 1.76 -2.67 22.90
N ILE A 243 1.30 -3.68 22.18
CA ILE A 243 2.02 -4.31 21.07
C ILE A 243 1.39 -3.86 19.76
N ALA A 244 2.07 -2.96 19.05
CA ALA A 244 1.71 -2.54 17.70
C ALA A 244 2.45 -3.37 16.63
N ALA A 245 2.26 -3.06 15.35
CA ALA A 245 2.70 -3.91 14.22
C ALA A 245 3.94 -3.39 13.46
N GLY A 246 4.64 -2.41 14.02
CA GLY A 246 5.81 -1.81 13.40
C GLY A 246 7.00 -2.77 13.33
N PRO A 247 7.91 -2.60 12.34
CA PRO A 247 9.01 -3.52 12.12
C PRO A 247 9.92 -3.75 13.34
N SER A 248 10.12 -2.71 14.17
CA SER A 248 10.99 -2.79 15.35
C SER A 248 10.54 -3.79 16.41
N LEU A 249 9.28 -4.23 16.38
CA LEU A 249 8.73 -5.17 17.36
C LEU A 249 9.59 -6.43 17.53
N ALA A 250 10.24 -6.88 16.46
CA ALA A 250 11.11 -8.06 16.50
C ALA A 250 12.21 -7.97 17.58
N ARG A 251 12.63 -6.76 17.97
CA ARG A 251 13.62 -6.50 19.03
C ARG A 251 13.09 -6.83 20.43
N ASN A 252 11.78 -6.81 20.63
CA ASN A 252 11.15 -6.89 21.94
C ASN A 252 10.47 -8.24 22.23
N LEU A 253 10.15 -9.04 21.20
CA LEU A 253 9.31 -10.23 21.35
C LEU A 253 9.86 -11.25 22.34
N ALA A 254 11.17 -11.52 22.32
CA ALA A 254 11.81 -12.48 23.22
C ALA A 254 11.62 -12.12 24.71
N LEU A 255 11.55 -10.82 25.04
CA LEU A 255 11.34 -10.35 26.41
C LEU A 255 9.94 -10.68 26.96
N LEU A 256 8.97 -10.90 26.07
CA LEU A 256 7.58 -11.22 26.41
C LEU A 256 7.32 -12.73 26.53
N GLU A 257 8.28 -13.57 26.15
CA GLU A 257 8.17 -15.03 26.28
C GLU A 257 8.23 -15.49 27.75
N ASN A 258 8.74 -14.64 28.65
CA ASN A 258 8.74 -14.90 30.08
C ASN A 258 7.29 -14.83 30.64
N PRO A 259 6.73 -15.94 31.17
CA PRO A 259 5.37 -15.98 31.72
C PRO A 259 5.11 -14.94 32.82
N ASP A 260 6.13 -14.60 33.63
CA ASP A 260 6.03 -13.60 34.71
C ASP A 260 5.56 -12.23 34.21
N VAL A 261 5.85 -11.89 32.95
CA VAL A 261 5.43 -10.63 32.35
C VAL A 261 3.90 -10.59 32.24
N ARG A 262 3.30 -11.67 31.75
CA ARG A 262 1.85 -11.79 31.63
C ARG A 262 1.19 -11.83 33.01
N ASP A 263 1.81 -12.47 33.99
CA ASP A 263 1.22 -12.58 35.33
C ASP A 263 1.17 -11.25 36.12
N LYS A 264 1.94 -10.25 35.69
CA LYS A 264 2.15 -8.98 36.42
C LYS A 264 1.88 -7.72 35.61
N ALA A 265 1.71 -7.82 34.29
CA ALA A 265 1.42 -6.69 33.41
C ALA A 265 0.31 -7.04 32.41
N VAL A 266 -0.51 -6.06 32.08
CA VAL A 266 -1.51 -6.23 31.00
C VAL A 266 -0.80 -6.20 29.66
N ILE A 267 -1.14 -7.14 28.78
CA ILE A 267 -0.59 -7.21 27.42
C ILE A 267 -1.73 -7.01 26.45
N ILE A 268 -1.66 -5.94 25.64
CA ILE A 268 -2.68 -5.57 24.67
C ILE A 268 -2.03 -5.57 23.30
N ALA A 269 -2.50 -6.41 22.39
CA ALA A 269 -1.97 -6.50 21.04
C ALA A 269 -2.96 -5.95 20.00
N VAL A 270 -2.45 -5.29 18.97
CA VAL A 270 -3.25 -5.01 17.77
C VAL A 270 -3.56 -6.32 17.03
N GLN A 271 -4.71 -6.40 16.36
CA GLN A 271 -5.18 -7.63 15.70
C GLN A 271 -4.19 -8.32 14.77
N THR A 272 -3.37 -7.55 14.04
CA THR A 272 -2.37 -8.10 13.11
C THR A 272 -1.28 -8.91 13.82
N MET A 273 -1.10 -8.70 15.14
CA MET A 273 -0.04 -9.33 15.93
C MET A 273 -0.48 -10.59 16.67
N LEU A 274 -1.76 -10.97 16.65
CA LEU A 274 -2.24 -12.15 17.37
C LEU A 274 -1.51 -13.44 16.95
N LYS A 275 -1.58 -13.82 15.66
CA LYS A 275 -0.92 -15.04 15.16
C LYS A 275 0.61 -15.03 15.36
N PRO A 276 1.34 -13.94 15.06
CA PRO A 276 2.78 -13.89 15.33
C PRO A 276 3.13 -14.08 16.82
N LEU A 277 2.35 -13.53 17.75
CA LEU A 277 2.58 -13.71 19.19
C LEU A 277 2.31 -15.16 19.61
N LEU A 278 1.17 -15.74 19.18
CA LEU A 278 0.83 -17.13 19.49
C LEU A 278 1.87 -18.13 18.96
N ALA A 279 2.43 -17.87 17.76
CA ALA A 279 3.49 -18.70 17.18
C ALA A 279 4.77 -18.73 18.03
N ARG A 280 4.96 -17.77 18.94
CA ARG A 280 6.07 -17.71 19.90
C ARG A 280 5.66 -18.11 21.32
N GLY A 281 4.44 -18.62 21.51
CA GLY A 281 3.91 -18.95 22.83
C GLY A 281 3.49 -17.73 23.67
N ILE A 282 3.51 -16.53 23.10
CA ILE A 282 3.10 -15.30 23.79
C ILE A 282 1.60 -15.14 23.65
N ARG A 283 0.87 -15.23 24.76
CA ARG A 283 -0.58 -14.98 24.80
C ARG A 283 -0.82 -13.56 25.31
N PRO A 284 -1.40 -12.62 24.52
CA PRO A 284 -1.82 -11.32 25.03
C PRO A 284 -3.09 -11.45 25.87
N HIS A 285 -3.36 -10.52 26.79
CA HIS A 285 -4.62 -10.53 27.56
C HIS A 285 -5.76 -10.09 26.67
N PHE A 286 -5.48 -9.05 25.88
CA PHE A 286 -6.44 -8.42 25.01
C PHE A 286 -5.88 -8.30 23.60
N VAL A 287 -6.73 -8.51 22.61
CA VAL A 287 -6.49 -8.13 21.23
C VAL A 287 -7.48 -7.04 20.88
N THR A 288 -7.05 -5.95 20.26
CA THR A 288 -7.95 -4.88 19.80
C THR A 288 -8.12 -4.91 18.29
N ALA A 289 -9.34 -4.63 17.80
CA ALA A 289 -9.67 -4.64 16.39
C ALA A 289 -10.64 -3.49 16.02
N LEU A 290 -10.36 -2.82 14.89
CA LEU A 290 -11.24 -1.78 14.34
C LEU A 290 -11.31 -1.73 12.80
N ASP A 291 -10.54 -2.57 12.09
CA ASP A 291 -10.44 -2.47 10.62
C ASP A 291 -11.76 -2.84 9.93
N TYR A 292 -12.17 -2.02 8.97
CA TYR A 292 -13.45 -2.16 8.26
C TYR A 292 -13.38 -3.12 7.06
N HIS A 293 -12.18 -3.52 6.63
CA HIS A 293 -11.96 -4.34 5.43
C HIS A 293 -12.01 -5.84 5.74
N GLU A 294 -12.58 -6.62 4.81
CA GLU A 294 -12.75 -8.08 4.92
C GLU A 294 -11.43 -8.87 5.03
N LEU A 295 -10.32 -8.33 4.51
CA LEU A 295 -8.99 -8.93 4.60
C LEU A 295 -8.53 -9.15 6.05
N SER A 296 -9.17 -8.49 7.02
CA SER A 296 -8.88 -8.65 8.44
C SER A 296 -9.20 -10.07 8.96
N GLY A 297 -10.07 -10.83 8.27
CA GLY A 297 -10.37 -12.22 8.63
C GLY A 297 -9.12 -13.12 8.60
N GLN A 298 -8.16 -12.85 7.72
CA GLN A 298 -6.93 -13.64 7.56
C GLN A 298 -6.05 -13.67 8.84
N PHE A 299 -6.22 -12.68 9.73
CA PHE A 299 -5.48 -12.61 11.00
C PHE A 299 -5.98 -13.62 12.03
N TYR A 300 -7.14 -14.24 11.79
CA TYR A 300 -7.78 -15.21 12.68
C TYR A 300 -7.95 -16.60 12.04
N GLU A 301 -7.79 -16.70 10.71
CA GLU A 301 -7.88 -17.97 9.99
C GLU A 301 -6.99 -19.06 10.58
N GLY A 302 -7.60 -20.23 10.80
CA GLY A 302 -6.93 -21.42 11.32
C GLY A 302 -6.74 -21.46 12.84
N LEU A 303 -7.22 -20.45 13.59
CA LEU A 303 -7.21 -20.47 15.04
C LEU A 303 -8.36 -21.32 15.60
N SER A 304 -8.08 -22.07 16.65
CA SER A 304 -9.07 -22.78 17.47
C SER A 304 -9.32 -22.06 18.79
N ALA A 305 -10.39 -22.42 19.51
CA ALA A 305 -10.67 -21.89 20.85
C ALA A 305 -9.54 -22.13 21.85
N ALA A 306 -8.78 -23.23 21.69
CA ALA A 306 -7.63 -23.55 22.54
C ALA A 306 -6.42 -22.64 22.25
N ASP A 307 -6.23 -22.24 20.99
CA ASP A 307 -5.14 -21.34 20.61
C ASP A 307 -5.29 -19.95 21.24
N VAL A 308 -6.53 -19.50 21.44
CA VAL A 308 -6.87 -18.18 22.01
C VAL A 308 -7.36 -18.23 23.46
N GLU A 309 -7.18 -19.36 24.15
CA GLU A 309 -7.50 -19.47 25.58
C GLU A 309 -6.78 -18.38 26.39
N GLY A 310 -7.54 -17.66 27.23
CA GLY A 310 -7.05 -16.54 28.03
C GLY A 310 -6.88 -15.22 27.25
N VAL A 311 -7.28 -15.17 25.99
CA VAL A 311 -7.24 -13.97 25.13
C VAL A 311 -8.68 -13.46 24.92
N THR A 312 -8.89 -12.16 25.15
CA THR A 312 -10.18 -11.50 24.87
C THR A 312 -10.04 -10.52 23.71
N LEU A 313 -10.93 -10.61 22.71
CA LEU A 313 -10.99 -9.67 21.61
C LEU A 313 -11.87 -8.46 21.98
N ILE A 314 -11.30 -7.26 21.90
CA ILE A 314 -11.96 -5.97 22.08
C ILE A 314 -12.20 -5.36 20.69
N VAL A 315 -13.47 -5.29 20.30
CA VAL A 315 -13.87 -4.86 18.95
C VAL A 315 -14.59 -3.53 18.99
N GLU A 316 -14.18 -2.61 18.12
CA GLU A 316 -15.02 -1.47 17.75
C GLU A 316 -16.14 -1.96 16.84
N PRO A 317 -17.42 -1.62 17.08
CA PRO A 317 -18.53 -2.22 16.32
C PRO A 317 -18.48 -2.05 14.80
N LYS A 318 -17.78 -1.01 14.32
CA LYS A 318 -17.59 -0.75 12.88
C LYS A 318 -16.59 -1.69 12.18
N ALA A 319 -15.88 -2.52 12.94
CA ALA A 319 -14.94 -3.51 12.42
C ALA A 319 -15.66 -4.49 11.49
N ASN A 320 -14.95 -5.03 10.49
CA ASN A 320 -15.53 -5.99 9.56
C ASN A 320 -16.04 -7.25 10.28
N ARG A 321 -17.20 -7.76 9.87
CA ARG A 321 -17.79 -8.97 10.48
C ARG A 321 -16.88 -10.21 10.39
N ALA A 322 -16.02 -10.30 9.37
CA ALA A 322 -15.03 -11.39 9.25
C ALA A 322 -14.10 -11.50 10.47
N ILE A 323 -13.93 -10.42 11.24
CA ILE A 323 -13.14 -10.41 12.48
C ILE A 323 -13.86 -11.18 13.59
N VAL A 324 -15.13 -10.89 13.83
CA VAL A 324 -15.90 -11.54 14.91
C VAL A 324 -16.29 -12.97 14.54
N GLU A 325 -16.45 -13.28 13.25
CA GLU A 325 -16.65 -14.66 12.77
C GLU A 325 -15.35 -15.47 12.81
N GLY A 326 -14.20 -14.83 12.60
CA GLY A 326 -12.90 -15.50 12.58
C GLY A 326 -12.32 -15.80 13.95
N PHE A 327 -12.62 -15.00 14.98
CA PHE A 327 -12.05 -15.16 16.32
C PHE A 327 -12.86 -16.15 17.18
N PRO A 328 -12.29 -17.31 17.58
CA PRO A 328 -13.04 -18.37 18.25
C PRO A 328 -13.16 -18.21 19.79
N GLY A 329 -12.75 -17.06 20.33
CA GLY A 329 -12.67 -16.80 21.79
C GLY A 329 -13.72 -15.80 22.31
N VAL A 330 -13.44 -15.21 23.48
CA VAL A 330 -14.32 -14.21 24.11
C VAL A 330 -14.23 -12.87 23.36
N ILE A 331 -15.38 -12.33 22.95
CA ILE A 331 -15.49 -11.03 22.27
C ILE A 331 -16.22 -10.02 23.17
N ARG A 332 -15.67 -8.81 23.28
CA ARG A 332 -16.30 -7.67 23.96
C ARG A 332 -16.34 -6.47 23.02
N CYS A 333 -17.49 -5.80 22.96
CA CYS A 333 -17.70 -4.65 22.10
C CYS A 333 -17.60 -3.33 22.87
N VAL A 334 -16.91 -2.36 22.26
CA VAL A 334 -16.90 -0.96 22.70
C VAL A 334 -18.23 -0.29 22.36
N GLY A 335 -18.67 0.69 23.15
CA GLY A 335 -19.90 1.45 22.88
C GLY A 335 -19.92 2.16 21.52
N SER A 336 -21.10 2.22 20.87
CA SER A 336 -21.31 2.86 19.58
C SER A 336 -22.58 3.70 19.57
N THR A 337 -22.42 5.01 19.36
CA THR A 337 -23.53 5.96 19.25
C THR A 337 -24.50 5.58 18.13
N PHE A 338 -23.99 5.11 16.98
CA PHE A 338 -24.82 4.71 15.85
C PHE A 338 -25.67 3.48 16.19
N LEU A 339 -25.08 2.46 16.81
CA LEU A 339 -25.83 1.26 17.19
C LEU A 339 -26.81 1.54 18.33
N ASP A 340 -26.45 2.41 19.27
CA ASP A 340 -27.37 2.84 20.32
C ASP A 340 -28.58 3.60 19.74
N GLN A 341 -28.40 4.40 18.69
CA GLN A 341 -29.50 5.04 17.96
C GLN A 341 -30.39 4.02 17.23
N VAL A 342 -29.80 3.00 16.58
CA VAL A 342 -30.55 1.91 15.93
C VAL A 342 -31.36 1.13 16.98
N LEU A 343 -30.75 0.77 18.09
CA LEU A 343 -31.40 -0.01 19.16
C LEU A 343 -32.45 0.83 19.91
N GLY A 344 -32.25 2.13 20.08
CA GLY A 344 -33.17 3.02 20.77
C GLY A 344 -33.53 2.46 22.17
N PRO A 345 -34.82 2.24 22.49
CA PRO A 345 -35.24 1.74 23.81
C PRO A 345 -34.68 0.36 24.20
N VAL A 346 -34.25 -0.48 23.23
CA VAL A 346 -33.67 -1.81 23.52
C VAL A 346 -32.14 -1.79 23.66
N ALA A 347 -31.52 -0.61 23.59
CA ALA A 347 -30.10 -0.44 23.82
C ALA A 347 -29.72 -0.80 25.26
N SER A 348 -28.51 -1.30 25.45
CA SER A 348 -27.87 -1.36 26.78
C SER A 348 -26.80 -0.31 26.78
N THR A 349 -26.68 0.43 27.88
CA THR A 349 -25.55 1.33 28.09
C THR A 349 -24.23 0.55 27.95
N ARG A 350 -23.46 0.88 26.92
CA ARG A 350 -22.11 0.36 26.72
C ARG A 350 -21.11 1.47 27.04
N ALA A 351 -20.01 1.13 27.70
CA ALA A 351 -18.93 2.08 27.93
C ALA A 351 -18.27 2.45 26.59
N PRO A 352 -18.23 3.75 26.23
CA PRO A 352 -17.54 4.19 25.03
C PRO A 352 -16.03 4.32 25.27
N LEU A 353 -15.25 4.24 24.21
CA LEU A 353 -13.86 4.71 24.19
C LEU A 353 -13.75 5.90 23.23
N ARG A 354 -12.69 6.69 23.38
CA ARG A 354 -12.37 7.76 22.44
C ARG A 354 -12.12 7.17 21.04
N PRO A 355 -12.58 7.83 19.95
CA PRO A 355 -12.29 7.37 18.61
C PRO A 355 -10.79 7.55 18.27
N GLY A 356 -10.17 6.50 17.75
CA GLY A 356 -8.77 6.48 17.31
C GLY A 356 -8.65 6.32 15.79
N ALA A 357 -7.56 6.82 15.22
CA ALA A 357 -7.30 6.68 13.79
C ALA A 357 -6.71 5.31 13.40
N THR A 358 -6.18 4.55 14.35
CA THR A 358 -5.57 3.22 14.14
C THR A 358 -5.92 2.26 15.28
N VAL A 359 -5.76 0.96 15.03
CA VAL A 359 -5.94 -0.08 16.07
C VAL A 359 -5.07 0.20 17.31
N ALA A 360 -3.86 0.75 17.12
CA ALA A 360 -2.97 1.09 18.23
C ALA A 360 -3.50 2.25 19.10
N HIS A 361 -4.22 3.22 18.53
CA HIS A 361 -4.91 4.23 19.33
C HIS A 361 -6.02 3.59 20.19
N LEU A 362 -6.78 2.65 19.63
CA LEU A 362 -7.77 1.88 20.39
C LEU A 362 -7.11 1.10 21.53
N SER A 363 -5.96 0.45 21.29
CA SER A 363 -5.18 -0.21 22.35
C SER A 363 -4.75 0.76 23.46
N PHE A 364 -4.31 1.96 23.09
CA PHE A 364 -3.90 2.99 24.04
C PHE A 364 -5.06 3.49 24.90
N TYR A 365 -6.19 3.88 24.29
CA TYR A 365 -7.37 4.31 25.04
C TYR A 365 -7.94 3.18 25.90
N PHE A 366 -7.86 1.94 25.43
CA PHE A 366 -8.27 0.80 26.21
C PHE A 366 -7.35 0.58 27.43
N ALA A 367 -6.03 0.67 27.29
CA ALA A 367 -5.12 0.61 28.45
C ALA A 367 -5.40 1.71 29.50
N GLN A 368 -5.73 2.93 29.05
CA GLN A 368 -6.15 3.99 29.95
C GLN A 368 -7.46 3.62 30.68
N PHE A 369 -8.43 3.08 29.95
CA PHE A 369 -9.71 2.62 30.51
C PHE A 369 -9.52 1.49 31.53
N LEU A 370 -8.54 0.61 31.34
CA LEU A 370 -8.17 -0.44 32.30
C LEU A 370 -7.47 0.12 33.56
N GLY A 371 -7.02 1.37 33.55
CA GLY A 371 -6.29 2.00 34.65
C GLY A 371 -4.79 1.69 34.70
N CYS A 372 -4.19 1.27 33.58
CA CYS A 372 -2.76 0.97 33.52
C CYS A 372 -1.89 2.22 33.75
N ASP A 373 -0.86 2.09 34.60
CA ASP A 373 0.17 3.11 34.82
C ASP A 373 1.46 2.45 35.34
N PRO A 374 2.58 2.48 34.59
CA PRO A 374 2.75 3.13 33.28
C PRO A 374 2.10 2.37 32.11
N ILE A 375 1.96 3.05 30.97
CA ILE A 375 1.60 2.48 29.67
C ILE A 375 2.85 2.49 28.78
N ALA A 376 3.38 1.31 28.47
CA ALA A 376 4.54 1.13 27.61
C ALA A 376 4.12 0.65 26.21
N MET A 377 4.70 1.22 25.17
CA MET A 377 4.41 0.85 23.77
C MET A 377 5.63 0.19 23.13
N ILE A 378 5.40 -0.88 22.37
CA ILE A 378 6.40 -1.56 21.55
C ILE A 378 5.89 -1.80 20.14
N GLY A 379 6.79 -1.85 19.15
CA GLY A 379 6.39 -1.93 17.74
C GLY A 379 5.57 -0.73 17.26
N GLN A 380 5.58 0.39 18.00
CA GLN A 380 4.84 1.61 17.64
C GLN A 380 5.75 2.52 16.79
N ASP A 381 6.25 1.99 15.67
CA ASP A 381 7.30 2.63 14.90
C ASP A 381 6.87 3.98 14.32
N LEU A 382 5.68 4.02 13.70
CA LEU A 382 5.21 5.19 12.93
C LEU A 382 6.28 5.70 11.94
N ALA A 383 7.06 4.77 11.39
CA ALA A 383 8.10 5.00 10.42
C ALA A 383 8.49 3.69 9.72
N PHE A 384 9.19 3.82 8.60
CA PHE A 384 9.82 2.72 7.88
C PHE A 384 11.18 2.38 8.50
N THR A 385 11.16 1.82 9.71
CA THR A 385 12.36 1.44 10.46
C THR A 385 13.25 0.52 9.64
N ASP A 386 14.54 0.84 9.56
CA ASP A 386 15.56 0.09 8.82
C ASP A 386 15.24 -0.11 7.32
N GLY A 387 14.37 0.72 6.73
CA GLY A 387 13.92 0.60 5.34
C GLY A 387 12.92 -0.52 5.10
N LEU A 388 12.16 -0.91 6.14
CA LEU A 388 11.12 -1.92 6.08
C LEU A 388 9.73 -1.29 6.26
N TYR A 389 8.75 -1.76 5.50
CA TYR A 389 7.34 -1.42 5.67
C TYR A 389 6.68 -2.36 6.68
N TYR A 390 6.98 -3.65 6.58
CA TYR A 390 6.42 -4.68 7.44
C TYR A 390 7.48 -5.31 8.35
N GLY A 391 7.04 -5.79 9.51
CA GLY A 391 7.88 -6.61 10.38
C GLY A 391 8.21 -7.97 9.77
N SER A 392 9.38 -8.51 10.13
CA SER A 392 9.81 -9.83 9.69
C SER A 392 8.75 -10.90 9.98
N GLY A 393 8.44 -11.74 8.99
CA GLY A 393 7.40 -12.77 9.08
C GLY A 393 5.95 -12.29 8.87
N ALA A 394 5.71 -11.04 8.47
CA ALA A 394 4.37 -10.56 8.14
C ALA A 394 3.68 -11.41 7.04
N ALA A 395 2.35 -11.52 7.09
CA ALA A 395 1.55 -12.35 6.17
C ALA A 395 1.78 -11.99 4.68
N ILE A 396 2.01 -10.71 4.39
CA ILE A 396 2.31 -10.21 3.05
C ILE A 396 3.59 -10.83 2.45
N HIS A 397 4.59 -11.20 3.27
CA HIS A 397 5.80 -11.86 2.77
C HIS A 397 5.49 -13.24 2.16
N GLN A 398 4.48 -13.95 2.68
CA GLN A 398 4.02 -15.20 2.08
C GLN A 398 3.31 -14.95 0.76
N GLN A 399 2.50 -13.88 0.66
CA GLN A 399 1.82 -13.48 -0.57
C GLN A 399 2.82 -13.08 -1.66
N TRP A 400 3.95 -12.48 -1.28
CA TRP A 400 5.05 -12.12 -2.15
C TRP A 400 5.98 -13.30 -2.50
N GLY A 401 5.91 -14.41 -1.77
CA GLY A 401 6.78 -15.58 -1.99
C GLY A 401 6.90 -16.08 -3.44
N PRO A 402 5.81 -16.14 -4.23
CA PRO A 402 5.88 -16.47 -5.65
C PRO A 402 6.69 -15.47 -6.50
N GLU A 403 6.84 -14.22 -6.07
CA GLU A 403 7.56 -13.16 -6.78
C GLU A 403 9.03 -13.05 -6.33
N VAL A 404 9.33 -13.42 -5.08
CA VAL A 404 10.70 -13.44 -4.56
C VAL A 404 11.57 -14.37 -5.37
N ASN A 405 12.73 -13.92 -5.84
CA ASN A 405 13.74 -14.69 -6.58
C ASN A 405 15.11 -13.98 -6.54
N ARG A 406 16.10 -14.42 -7.34
CA ARG A 406 17.47 -13.86 -7.33
C ARG A 406 17.53 -12.36 -7.65
N PHE A 407 16.67 -11.85 -8.54
CA PHE A 407 16.69 -10.44 -8.99
C PHE A 407 15.62 -9.58 -8.32
N THR A 408 14.62 -10.20 -7.70
CA THR A 408 13.60 -9.56 -6.86
C THR A 408 13.63 -10.20 -5.48
N SER A 409 14.46 -9.66 -4.59
CA SER A 409 14.54 -10.13 -3.20
C SER A 409 13.38 -9.64 -2.35
N LEU A 410 13.22 -10.20 -1.16
CA LEU A 410 12.24 -9.69 -0.19
C LEU A 410 12.59 -8.26 0.26
N GLU A 411 13.89 -7.95 0.38
CA GLU A 411 14.39 -6.60 0.68
C GLU A 411 13.97 -5.60 -0.40
N ALA A 412 14.02 -6.00 -1.68
CA ALA A 412 13.58 -5.17 -2.79
C ALA A 412 12.06 -4.95 -2.76
N MET A 413 11.28 -5.96 -2.40
CA MET A 413 9.81 -5.83 -2.30
C MET A 413 9.38 -4.89 -1.16
N GLU A 414 9.99 -5.03 0.01
CA GLU A 414 9.82 -4.09 1.14
C GLU A 414 10.18 -2.66 0.74
N TRP A 415 11.31 -2.46 0.08
CA TRP A 415 11.71 -1.14 -0.36
C TRP A 415 10.77 -0.56 -1.42
N GLN A 416 10.40 -1.35 -2.43
CA GLN A 416 9.45 -0.93 -3.47
C GLN A 416 8.11 -0.51 -2.87
N ARG A 417 7.64 -1.21 -1.81
CA ARG A 417 6.43 -0.82 -1.10
C ARG A 417 6.53 0.61 -0.54
N ILE A 418 7.67 0.98 0.03
CA ILE A 418 7.94 2.33 0.55
C ILE A 418 8.02 3.36 -0.58
N VAL A 419 8.88 3.14 -1.58
CA VAL A 419 9.13 4.17 -2.62
C VAL A 419 7.99 4.37 -3.60
N ARG A 420 7.00 3.46 -3.66
CA ARG A 420 5.73 3.72 -4.37
C ARG A 420 4.95 4.89 -3.76
N MET A 421 5.22 5.25 -2.50
CA MET A 421 4.62 6.39 -1.79
C MET A 421 5.51 7.64 -1.83
N LYS A 422 6.53 7.70 -2.70
CA LYS A 422 7.58 8.74 -2.72
C LYS A 422 7.10 10.19 -2.62
N ARG A 423 5.89 10.51 -3.10
CA ARG A 423 5.30 11.86 -3.01
C ARG A 423 4.93 12.29 -1.58
N THR A 424 4.66 11.34 -0.69
CA THR A 424 4.26 11.58 0.70
C THR A 424 5.37 11.27 1.71
N LEU A 425 6.51 10.74 1.25
CA LEU A 425 7.64 10.39 2.12
C LEU A 425 8.38 11.64 2.62
N ARG A 426 8.66 11.67 3.91
CA ARG A 426 9.48 12.69 4.59
C ARG A 426 10.53 12.01 5.47
N GLN A 427 11.65 12.69 5.68
CA GLN A 427 12.62 12.27 6.70
C GLN A 427 12.14 12.75 8.07
N ALA A 428 12.37 11.93 9.10
CA ALA A 428 12.11 12.25 10.49
C ALA A 428 13.24 11.73 11.39
N ASP A 429 13.31 12.30 12.59
CA ASP A 429 14.22 11.85 13.64
C ASP A 429 13.73 10.52 14.20
N GLY A 430 14.58 9.49 14.09
CA GLY A 430 14.30 8.16 14.58
C GLY A 430 15.04 7.81 15.88
N TYR A 431 14.77 6.61 16.36
CA TYR A 431 15.40 6.06 17.56
C TYR A 431 16.94 6.15 17.52
N ALA A 432 17.54 6.49 18.66
CA ALA A 432 18.98 6.65 18.84
C ALA A 432 19.67 7.62 17.84
N GLY A 433 18.93 8.61 17.32
CA GLY A 433 19.46 9.63 16.41
C GLY A 433 19.61 9.19 14.95
N ARG A 434 19.06 8.02 14.57
CA ARG A 434 19.01 7.58 13.17
C ARG A 434 17.98 8.39 12.39
N SER A 435 18.20 8.61 11.10
CA SER A 435 17.16 9.15 10.21
C SER A 435 16.24 8.03 9.74
N VAL A 436 14.92 8.26 9.81
CA VAL A 436 13.90 7.32 9.31
C VAL A 436 13.01 8.00 8.29
N LEU A 437 12.40 7.20 7.40
CA LEU A 437 11.37 7.68 6.49
C LEU A 437 10.00 7.47 7.12
N ILE A 438 9.14 8.47 6.98
CA ILE A 438 7.71 8.42 7.37
C ILE A 438 6.87 8.87 6.19
N ASP A 439 5.61 8.45 6.11
CA ASP A 439 4.63 9.04 5.20
C ASP A 439 3.72 10.06 5.92
N GLU A 440 2.89 10.76 5.15
CA GLU A 440 1.95 11.75 5.67
C GLU A 440 0.87 11.15 6.61
N GLN A 441 0.50 9.89 6.38
CA GLN A 441 -0.48 9.18 7.19
C GLN A 441 0.09 8.86 8.58
N MET A 442 1.28 8.27 8.64
CA MET A 442 2.02 8.03 9.88
C MET A 442 2.32 9.33 10.63
N GLN A 443 2.65 10.41 9.92
CA GLN A 443 2.84 11.73 10.52
C GLN A 443 1.56 12.25 11.18
N THR A 444 0.39 11.96 10.61
CA THR A 444 -0.92 12.33 11.21
C THR A 444 -1.19 11.48 12.45
N TYR A 445 -0.88 10.18 12.41
CA TYR A 445 -1.00 9.28 13.55
C TYR A 445 -0.08 9.68 14.71
N LEU A 446 1.17 10.03 14.41
CA LEU A 446 2.15 10.51 15.39
C LEU A 446 1.63 11.74 16.13
N GLN A 447 1.08 12.71 15.40
CA GLN A 447 0.52 13.92 16.01
C GLN A 447 -0.68 13.62 16.93
N GLN A 448 -1.55 12.69 16.54
CA GLN A 448 -2.66 12.28 17.38
C GLN A 448 -2.16 11.64 18.68
N PHE A 449 -1.20 10.71 18.60
CA PHE A 449 -0.55 10.12 19.77
C PHE A 449 0.10 11.16 20.67
N GLU A 450 0.90 12.08 20.14
CA GLU A 450 1.59 13.11 20.93
C GLU A 450 0.62 14.02 21.70
N ARG A 451 -0.53 14.34 21.10
CA ARG A 451 -1.63 15.05 21.78
C ARG A 451 -2.27 14.18 22.86
N ASP A 452 -2.52 12.91 22.56
CA ASP A 452 -3.14 12.01 23.52
C ASP A 452 -2.21 11.70 24.72
N PHE A 453 -0.89 11.76 24.50
CA PHE A 453 0.13 11.66 25.54
C PHE A 453 0.24 12.94 26.39
N SER A 454 -0.05 14.12 25.84
CA SER A 454 -0.11 15.35 26.66
C SER A 454 -1.37 15.41 27.51
N ASP A 455 -2.47 14.83 27.04
CA ASP A 455 -3.78 14.89 27.70
C ASP A 455 -3.95 13.80 28.77
N THR A 456 -3.07 12.81 28.81
CA THR A 456 -3.20 11.67 29.74
C THR A 456 -2.58 11.92 31.10
N PRO A 457 -3.22 11.45 32.19
CA PRO A 457 -2.59 11.43 33.51
C PRO A 457 -1.60 10.26 33.71
N SER A 458 -1.65 9.21 32.88
CA SER A 458 -0.78 8.03 33.00
C SER A 458 0.64 8.31 32.51
N THR A 459 1.64 7.65 33.10
CA THR A 459 3.02 7.70 32.58
C THR A 459 3.09 6.92 31.26
N VAL A 460 3.39 7.60 30.16
CA VAL A 460 3.60 6.96 28.84
C VAL A 460 5.08 6.70 28.59
N ILE A 461 5.42 5.47 28.21
CA ILE A 461 6.76 5.04 27.87
C ILE A 461 6.81 4.53 26.42
N ASP A 462 7.67 5.12 25.60
CA ASP A 462 8.02 4.60 24.29
C ASP A 462 9.17 3.59 24.43
N ALA A 463 8.82 2.31 24.39
CA ALA A 463 9.73 1.17 24.42
C ALA A 463 9.90 0.50 23.05
N THR A 464 9.56 1.23 21.98
CA THR A 464 9.60 0.72 20.60
C THR A 464 11.00 0.33 20.13
N GLU A 465 12.06 0.98 20.65
CA GLU A 465 13.45 0.71 20.25
C GLU A 465 13.67 0.79 18.73
N GLY A 466 12.89 1.66 18.07
CA GLY A 466 12.85 1.89 16.63
C GLY A 466 11.83 2.98 16.30
N GLY A 467 11.58 3.21 15.01
CA GLY A 467 10.57 4.17 14.59
C GLY A 467 10.96 5.64 14.73
N SER A 468 9.95 6.50 14.58
CA SER A 468 10.04 7.95 14.81
C SER A 468 10.03 8.29 16.29
N THR A 469 10.75 9.37 16.62
CA THR A 469 10.78 9.95 17.97
C THR A 469 9.41 10.53 18.31
N LYS A 470 8.92 10.23 19.52
CA LYS A 470 7.60 10.66 20.01
C LYS A 470 7.76 11.67 21.14
N ARG A 471 7.00 12.76 21.10
CA ARG A 471 6.95 13.77 22.17
C ARG A 471 5.98 13.35 23.28
N ASN A 472 6.08 14.01 24.43
CA ASN A 472 5.19 13.83 25.59
C ASN A 472 5.19 12.40 26.19
N CYS A 473 6.21 11.59 25.91
CA CYS A 473 6.44 10.28 26.53
C CYS A 473 7.92 10.12 26.93
N LYS A 474 8.21 9.13 27.79
CA LYS A 474 9.59 8.76 28.16
C LYS A 474 10.12 7.69 27.21
N ALA A 475 11.30 7.86 26.62
CA ALA A 475 11.94 6.79 25.85
C ALA A 475 12.76 5.88 26.78
N ALA A 476 12.51 4.56 26.75
CA ALA A 476 13.28 3.57 27.51
C ALA A 476 13.17 2.17 26.86
N PRO A 477 14.25 1.36 26.80
CA PRO A 477 14.16 -0.02 26.31
C PRO A 477 13.13 -0.86 27.09
N LEU A 478 12.48 -1.82 26.43
CA LEU A 478 11.47 -2.66 27.09
C LEU A 478 12.08 -3.43 28.27
N SER A 479 13.33 -3.88 28.15
CA SER A 479 14.05 -4.56 29.24
C SER A 479 14.10 -3.71 30.52
N THR A 480 14.33 -2.40 30.40
CA THR A 480 14.35 -1.47 31.53
C THR A 480 12.94 -1.34 32.13
N VAL A 481 11.92 -1.16 31.28
CA VAL A 481 10.53 -1.07 31.72
C VAL A 481 10.10 -2.31 32.50
N LEU A 482 10.42 -3.50 32.00
CA LEU A 482 10.11 -4.75 32.67
C LEU A 482 10.84 -4.84 34.02
N SER A 483 12.12 -4.47 34.08
CA SER A 483 12.87 -4.51 35.34
C SER A 483 12.32 -3.57 36.41
N GLU A 484 11.93 -2.35 36.02
CA GLU A 484 11.49 -1.30 36.95
C GLU A 484 10.03 -1.46 37.38
N HIS A 485 9.16 -1.92 36.48
CA HIS A 485 7.71 -1.92 36.69
C HIS A 485 7.07 -3.30 36.78
N VAL A 486 7.78 -4.38 36.42
CA VAL A 486 7.22 -5.75 36.38
C VAL A 486 8.00 -6.70 37.29
N SER A 487 9.33 -6.77 37.17
CA SER A 487 10.15 -7.73 37.93
C SER A 487 10.10 -7.49 39.45
N GLY A 488 10.04 -6.23 39.88
CA GLY A 488 9.90 -5.85 41.30
C GLY A 488 8.47 -5.89 41.85
N GLN A 489 7.47 -6.14 41.01
CA GLN A 489 6.05 -6.15 41.39
C GLN A 489 5.72 -7.45 42.14
N SER A 490 5.30 -7.32 43.40
CA SER A 490 4.87 -8.46 44.24
C SER A 490 3.41 -8.84 44.05
N LYS A 491 2.60 -7.94 43.49
CA LYS A 491 1.18 -8.16 43.21
C LYS A 491 1.01 -8.79 41.83
N LEU A 492 0.22 -9.85 41.77
CA LEU A 492 -0.24 -10.46 40.52
C LEU A 492 -1.39 -9.64 39.93
N LEU A 493 -1.49 -9.66 38.61
CA LEU A 493 -2.60 -9.06 37.89
C LEU A 493 -3.93 -9.75 38.31
N PRO A 494 -5.00 -8.99 38.58
CA PRO A 494 -6.31 -9.58 38.82
C PRO A 494 -6.79 -10.39 37.61
N ALA A 495 -7.54 -11.46 37.83
CA ALA A 495 -8.14 -12.22 36.75
C ALA A 495 -9.10 -11.34 35.93
N VAL A 496 -9.01 -11.44 34.61
CA VAL A 496 -9.92 -10.71 33.70
C VAL A 496 -11.37 -11.14 34.00
N PRO A 497 -12.28 -10.18 34.25
CA PRO A 497 -13.70 -10.47 34.45
C PRO A 497 -14.27 -11.39 33.37
N ALA A 498 -14.98 -12.44 33.80
CA ALA A 498 -15.56 -13.42 32.89
C ALA A 498 -16.67 -12.78 32.03
N ALA A 499 -16.73 -13.17 30.75
CA ALA A 499 -17.81 -12.79 29.84
C ALA A 499 -18.37 -14.04 29.15
N PRO A 500 -19.68 -14.05 28.81
CA PRO A 500 -20.26 -15.11 28.00
C PRO A 500 -19.66 -15.09 26.59
N VAL A 501 -19.41 -16.27 26.05
CA VAL A 501 -19.02 -16.46 24.64
C VAL A 501 -20.24 -16.34 23.74
N GLU A 502 -21.37 -16.92 24.17
CA GLU A 502 -22.62 -16.92 23.42
C GLU A 502 -23.47 -15.67 23.71
N PRO A 503 -24.12 -15.09 22.70
CA PRO A 503 -24.98 -13.94 22.86
C PRO A 503 -26.31 -14.29 23.56
N ASP A 504 -26.87 -13.33 24.29
CA ASP A 504 -28.20 -13.43 24.93
C ASP A 504 -29.31 -13.54 23.87
N GLN A 505 -29.81 -14.75 23.67
CA GLN A 505 -30.84 -15.07 22.70
C GLN A 505 -32.16 -14.33 22.94
N ALA A 506 -32.57 -14.10 24.20
CA ALA A 506 -33.80 -13.37 24.49
C ALA A 506 -33.68 -11.93 24.02
N ARG A 507 -32.51 -11.34 24.23
CA ARG A 507 -32.20 -9.99 23.78
C ARG A 507 -32.13 -9.87 22.27
N LEU A 508 -31.53 -10.86 21.58
CA LEU A 508 -31.48 -10.88 20.12
C LEU A 508 -32.88 -10.88 19.49
N GLN A 509 -33.88 -11.50 20.11
CA GLN A 509 -35.26 -11.45 19.62
C GLN A 509 -35.86 -10.04 19.68
N SER A 510 -35.62 -9.28 20.76
CA SER A 510 -36.04 -7.88 20.86
C SER A 510 -35.34 -6.99 19.83
N VAL A 511 -34.05 -7.24 19.60
CA VAL A 511 -33.25 -6.54 18.59
C VAL A 511 -33.78 -6.82 17.17
N LEU A 512 -34.08 -8.08 16.85
CA LEU A 512 -34.67 -8.48 15.58
C LEU A 512 -36.00 -7.79 15.31
N GLN A 513 -36.88 -7.69 16.32
CA GLN A 513 -38.13 -6.94 16.20
C GLN A 513 -37.89 -5.46 15.92
N ARG A 514 -36.92 -4.84 16.62
CA ARG A 514 -36.56 -3.43 16.39
C ARG A 514 -36.00 -3.18 14.99
N VAL A 515 -35.13 -4.06 14.48
CA VAL A 515 -34.58 -3.95 13.11
C VAL A 515 -35.69 -4.05 12.06
N ARG A 516 -36.66 -4.95 12.25
CA ARG A 516 -37.83 -5.06 11.36
C ARG A 516 -38.69 -3.80 11.37
N GLU A 517 -38.96 -3.24 12.54
CA GLU A 517 -39.69 -1.99 12.68
C GLU A 517 -38.99 -0.84 11.94
N LEU A 518 -37.68 -0.68 12.16
CA LEU A 518 -36.88 0.34 11.49
C LEU A 518 -36.89 0.17 9.97
N LYS A 519 -36.73 -1.07 9.48
CA LYS A 519 -36.81 -1.37 8.05
C LYS A 519 -38.15 -0.91 7.45
N THR A 520 -39.28 -1.24 8.07
CA THR A 520 -40.60 -0.80 7.60
C THR A 520 -40.75 0.72 7.63
N ARG A 521 -40.22 1.39 8.66
CA ARG A 521 -40.21 2.87 8.74
C ARG A 521 -39.33 3.49 7.64
N THR A 522 -38.17 2.90 7.35
CA THR A 522 -37.29 3.33 6.25
C THR A 522 -37.95 3.09 4.89
N GLU A 523 -38.65 1.98 4.67
CA GLU A 523 -39.46 1.75 3.46
C GLU A 523 -40.51 2.86 3.27
N ARG A 524 -41.17 3.29 4.35
CA ARG A 524 -42.11 4.41 4.31
C ARG A 524 -41.42 5.74 3.98
N LEU A 525 -40.24 6.00 4.56
CA LEU A 525 -39.43 7.19 4.24
C LEU A 525 -39.08 7.23 2.74
N ILE A 526 -38.67 6.10 2.16
CA ILE A 526 -38.36 5.96 0.73
C ILE A 526 -39.59 6.31 -0.12
N GLU A 527 -40.76 5.77 0.23
CA GLU A 527 -42.01 6.01 -0.50
C GLU A 527 -42.39 7.50 -0.51
N VAL A 528 -42.40 8.14 0.66
CA VAL A 528 -42.72 9.57 0.79
C VAL A 528 -41.66 10.45 0.09
N SER A 529 -40.39 10.03 0.12
CA SER A 529 -39.30 10.72 -0.58
C SER A 529 -39.46 10.64 -2.10
N ARG A 530 -39.81 9.48 -2.66
CA ARG A 530 -40.13 9.36 -4.10
C ARG A 530 -41.30 10.25 -4.50
N LEU A 531 -42.38 10.25 -3.70
CA LEU A 531 -43.53 11.14 -3.93
C LEU A 531 -43.13 12.62 -3.88
N SER A 532 -42.19 12.97 -3.00
CA SER A 532 -41.65 14.33 -2.87
C SER A 532 -40.78 14.69 -4.07
N SER A 533 -39.93 13.78 -4.56
CA SER A 533 -39.12 13.99 -5.77
C SER A 533 -39.99 14.20 -7.01
N ASP A 534 -41.00 13.34 -7.22
CA ASP A 534 -41.96 13.48 -8.32
C ASP A 534 -42.77 14.78 -8.24
N LEU A 535 -43.01 15.30 -7.03
CA LEU A 535 -43.66 16.59 -6.83
C LEU A 535 -42.70 17.75 -7.12
N LEU A 536 -41.42 17.64 -6.77
CA LEU A 536 -40.40 18.63 -7.09
C LEU A 536 -40.18 18.76 -8.61
N ASP A 537 -40.20 17.66 -9.37
CA ASP A 537 -40.18 17.69 -10.83
C ASP A 537 -41.37 18.46 -11.42
N ARG A 538 -42.56 18.24 -10.86
CA ARG A 538 -43.76 18.99 -11.25
C ARG A 538 -43.68 20.46 -10.86
N MET A 539 -43.13 20.78 -9.69
CA MET A 539 -42.92 22.16 -9.26
C MET A 539 -41.92 22.90 -10.16
N LEU A 540 -40.88 22.22 -10.65
CA LEU A 540 -39.94 22.76 -11.63
C LEU A 540 -40.64 23.03 -12.98
N ALA A 541 -41.50 22.12 -13.44
CA ALA A 541 -42.26 22.28 -14.68
C ALA A 541 -43.35 23.38 -14.60
N ASP A 542 -44.05 23.46 -13.47
CA ASP A 542 -45.18 24.36 -13.24
C ASP A 542 -44.76 25.70 -12.62
N GLN A 543 -43.46 26.01 -12.55
CA GLN A 543 -42.92 27.13 -11.77
C GLN A 543 -43.58 28.49 -12.09
N GLN A 544 -44.01 28.71 -13.34
CA GLN A 544 -44.66 29.95 -13.77
C GLN A 544 -46.18 29.99 -13.51
N GLN A 545 -46.78 28.90 -13.04
CA GLN A 545 -48.23 28.74 -12.83
C GLN A 545 -48.59 28.88 -11.35
N ALA A 546 -48.80 30.10 -10.87
CA ALA A 546 -49.03 30.40 -9.45
C ALA A 546 -50.13 29.56 -8.78
N GLY A 547 -51.24 29.27 -9.48
CA GLY A 547 -52.33 28.45 -8.96
C GLY A 547 -51.95 26.98 -8.74
N GLN A 548 -51.14 26.39 -9.64
CA GLN A 548 -50.64 25.03 -9.49
C GLN A 548 -49.56 24.97 -8.40
N MET A 549 -48.67 25.95 -8.35
CA MET A 549 -47.62 26.03 -7.33
C MET A 549 -48.18 26.08 -5.90
N GLN A 550 -49.26 26.83 -5.66
CA GLN A 550 -49.90 26.86 -4.34
C GLN A 550 -50.43 25.48 -3.89
N SER A 551 -50.99 24.72 -4.84
CA SER A 551 -51.44 23.34 -4.61
C SER A 551 -50.26 22.41 -4.34
N HIS A 552 -49.18 22.53 -5.12
CA HIS A 552 -47.96 21.74 -4.94
C HIS A 552 -47.30 22.01 -3.59
N PHE A 553 -47.19 23.27 -3.15
CA PHE A 553 -46.67 23.61 -1.82
C PHE A 553 -47.50 22.97 -0.69
N SER A 554 -48.84 23.03 -0.80
CA SER A 554 -49.73 22.41 0.20
C SER A 554 -49.53 20.89 0.28
N ARG A 555 -49.29 20.22 -0.85
CA ARG A 555 -48.95 18.78 -0.90
C ARG A 555 -47.55 18.52 -0.33
N MET A 556 -46.58 19.38 -0.62
CA MET A 556 -45.23 19.29 -0.08
C MET A 556 -45.23 19.42 1.45
N ASP A 557 -46.02 20.34 2.01
CA ASP A 557 -46.17 20.48 3.46
C ASP A 557 -46.77 19.22 4.11
N SER A 558 -47.70 18.54 3.42
CA SER A 558 -48.21 17.23 3.87
C SER A 558 -47.12 16.16 3.87
N TYR A 559 -46.27 16.09 2.85
CA TYR A 559 -45.16 15.14 2.82
C TYR A 559 -44.11 15.45 3.88
N ARG A 560 -43.82 16.73 4.11
CA ARG A 560 -42.92 17.18 5.19
C ARG A 560 -43.43 16.78 6.57
N ALA A 561 -44.72 16.99 6.85
CA ALA A 561 -45.33 16.59 8.12
C ALA A 561 -45.25 15.08 8.34
N GLU A 562 -45.32 14.28 7.27
CA GLU A 562 -45.13 12.84 7.36
C GLU A 562 -43.67 12.45 7.64
N VAL A 563 -42.71 13.09 6.95
CA VAL A 563 -41.27 12.90 7.22
C VAL A 563 -40.88 13.34 8.64
N GLU A 564 -41.55 14.34 9.21
CA GLU A 564 -41.36 14.73 10.63
C GLU A 564 -41.67 13.58 11.61
N GLY A 565 -42.56 12.65 11.24
CA GLY A 565 -42.82 11.41 11.99
C GLY A 565 -41.75 10.32 11.81
N LEU A 566 -40.79 10.52 10.90
CA LEU A 566 -39.75 9.56 10.47
C LEU A 566 -38.33 10.13 10.68
N LEU A 567 -38.17 11.16 11.51
CA LEU A 567 -36.87 11.82 11.75
C LEU A 567 -35.80 10.87 12.32
N ASP A 568 -36.21 9.83 13.06
CA ASP A 568 -35.31 8.79 13.57
C ASP A 568 -34.63 8.02 12.42
N VAL A 569 -35.41 7.46 11.49
CA VAL A 569 -34.87 6.74 10.33
C VAL A 569 -34.19 7.68 9.35
N MET A 570 -34.65 8.91 9.20
CA MET A 570 -33.96 9.92 8.38
C MET A 570 -32.57 10.23 8.94
N SER A 571 -32.41 10.31 10.27
CA SER A 571 -31.11 10.48 10.92
C SER A 571 -30.18 9.30 10.67
N LEU A 572 -30.69 8.06 10.72
CA LEU A 572 -29.90 6.86 10.38
C LEU A 572 -29.46 6.88 8.92
N THR A 573 -30.36 7.23 8.00
CA THR A 573 -30.04 7.36 6.56
C THR A 573 -28.97 8.42 6.29
N ASN A 574 -29.06 9.58 6.96
CA ASN A 574 -28.04 10.63 6.85
C ASN A 574 -26.68 10.22 7.43
N THR A 575 -26.68 9.40 8.48
CA THR A 575 -25.44 8.85 9.06
C THR A 575 -24.76 7.87 8.10
N LEU A 576 -25.56 7.05 7.40
CA LEU A 576 -25.07 6.13 6.36
C LEU A 576 -24.50 6.88 5.14
N SER A 577 -25.08 8.03 4.78
CA SER A 577 -24.69 8.83 3.61
C SER A 577 -24.22 10.23 3.99
N GLN A 578 -23.10 10.32 4.70
CA GLN A 578 -22.51 11.61 5.08
C GLN A 578 -22.11 12.46 3.86
N LEU A 579 -21.80 11.81 2.73
CA LEU A 579 -21.53 12.50 1.48
C LEU A 579 -22.74 13.28 0.96
N GLY A 580 -23.95 12.70 0.99
CA GLY A 580 -25.16 13.40 0.58
C GLY A 580 -25.40 14.66 1.42
N VAL A 581 -25.22 14.54 2.74
CA VAL A 581 -25.31 15.68 3.67
C VAL A 581 -24.26 16.75 3.35
N PHE A 582 -23.03 16.35 3.06
CA PHE A 582 -21.97 17.28 2.68
C PHE A 582 -22.26 18.00 1.35
N LYS A 583 -22.75 17.29 0.33
CA LYS A 583 -23.14 17.88 -0.97
C LYS A 583 -24.27 18.89 -0.80
N ARG A 584 -25.27 18.59 0.03
CA ARG A 584 -26.35 19.51 0.38
C ARG A 584 -25.79 20.81 1.00
N LEU A 585 -24.93 20.69 2.00
CA LEU A 585 -24.31 21.84 2.65
C LEU A 585 -23.53 22.72 1.65
N LYS A 586 -22.80 22.10 0.72
CA LYS A 586 -22.09 22.81 -0.36
C LYS A 586 -23.05 23.53 -1.31
N ALA A 587 -24.15 22.88 -1.70
CA ALA A 587 -25.17 23.46 -2.58
C ALA A 587 -25.92 24.64 -1.93
N ASP A 588 -26.31 24.49 -0.65
CA ASP A 588 -26.98 25.54 0.13
C ASP A 588 -26.11 26.79 0.22
N ARG A 589 -24.83 26.59 0.55
CA ARG A 589 -23.83 27.65 0.59
C ARG A 589 -23.70 28.38 -0.76
N ARG A 590 -23.65 27.64 -1.87
CA ARG A 590 -23.57 28.22 -3.22
C ARG A 590 -24.79 29.10 -3.53
N ILE A 591 -26.01 28.62 -3.25
CA ILE A 591 -27.24 29.39 -3.50
C ILE A 591 -27.29 30.67 -2.65
N ASP A 592 -26.82 30.61 -1.41
CA ASP A 592 -26.78 31.76 -0.51
C ASP A 592 -25.77 32.82 -0.96
N LEU A 593 -24.63 32.40 -1.49
CA LEU A 593 -23.52 33.28 -1.88
C LEU A 593 -23.63 33.86 -3.30
N THR A 594 -24.46 33.29 -4.18
CA THR A 594 -24.70 33.88 -5.50
C THR A 594 -25.52 35.17 -5.38
N GLU A 595 -24.84 36.32 -5.46
CA GLU A 595 -25.48 37.62 -5.54
C GLU A 595 -26.06 37.83 -6.95
N THR A 596 -27.30 38.36 -7.04
CA THR A 596 -28.09 38.59 -8.29
C THR A 596 -28.89 37.41 -8.87
N LEU A 597 -29.45 36.53 -8.04
CA LEU A 597 -30.51 35.63 -8.51
C LEU A 597 -31.88 36.31 -8.43
N GLU A 598 -32.57 36.41 -9.58
CA GLU A 598 -34.00 36.76 -9.61
C GLU A 598 -34.79 35.78 -8.73
N PRO A 599 -35.87 36.21 -8.04
CA PRO A 599 -36.60 35.36 -7.09
C PRO A 599 -37.02 34.00 -7.67
N MET A 600 -37.39 33.97 -8.95
CA MET A 600 -37.79 32.74 -9.65
C MET A 600 -36.60 31.82 -9.96
N GLU A 601 -35.44 32.39 -10.29
CA GLU A 601 -34.23 31.60 -10.52
C GLU A 601 -33.67 31.02 -9.22
N ARG A 602 -33.72 31.79 -8.11
CA ARG A 602 -33.40 31.27 -6.77
C ARG A 602 -34.33 30.11 -6.40
N GLN A 603 -35.64 30.26 -6.64
CA GLN A 603 -36.60 29.18 -6.38
C GLN A 603 -36.30 27.93 -7.23
N ARG A 604 -35.91 28.09 -8.50
CA ARG A 604 -35.53 26.98 -9.39
C ARG A 604 -34.34 26.21 -8.83
N LEU A 605 -33.26 26.92 -8.49
CA LEU A 605 -32.05 26.32 -7.92
C LEU A 605 -32.32 25.63 -6.58
N GLN A 606 -33.21 26.20 -5.75
CA GLN A 606 -33.65 25.58 -4.50
C GLN A 606 -34.39 24.26 -4.75
N LEU A 607 -35.33 24.24 -5.70
CA LEU A 607 -36.08 23.04 -6.07
C LEU A 607 -35.18 21.96 -6.68
N GLU A 608 -34.23 22.33 -7.55
CA GLU A 608 -33.24 21.40 -8.12
C GLU A 608 -32.35 20.78 -7.05
N ARG A 609 -31.84 21.61 -6.13
CA ARG A 609 -31.06 21.15 -4.98
C ARG A 609 -31.88 20.26 -4.06
N ASP A 610 -33.14 20.61 -3.78
CA ASP A 610 -34.02 19.80 -2.93
C ASP A 610 -34.32 18.46 -3.60
N LYS A 611 -34.52 18.43 -4.92
CA LYS A 611 -34.72 17.20 -5.67
C LYS A 611 -33.52 16.28 -5.56
N ILE A 612 -32.31 16.80 -5.85
CA ILE A 612 -31.07 16.02 -5.70
C ILE A 612 -30.97 15.44 -4.30
N ASN A 613 -31.22 16.23 -3.25
CA ASN A 613 -31.16 15.75 -1.87
C ASN A 613 -32.19 14.65 -1.57
N VAL A 614 -33.42 14.79 -2.08
CA VAL A 614 -34.48 13.80 -1.89
C VAL A 614 -34.19 12.51 -2.66
N ASP A 615 -33.67 12.60 -3.88
CA ASP A 615 -33.23 11.43 -4.67
C ASP A 615 -32.09 10.69 -3.96
N TRP A 616 -31.12 11.41 -3.40
CA TRP A 616 -30.07 10.82 -2.56
C TRP A 616 -30.63 10.15 -1.30
N LEU A 617 -31.67 10.72 -0.69
CA LEU A 617 -32.32 10.13 0.48
C LEU A 617 -33.03 8.81 0.11
N VAL A 618 -33.61 8.73 -1.10
CA VAL A 618 -34.18 7.49 -1.65
C VAL A 618 -33.10 6.42 -1.80
N GLU A 619 -32.01 6.72 -2.51
CA GLU A 619 -30.90 5.78 -2.72
C GLU A 619 -30.28 5.30 -1.40
N SER A 620 -30.03 6.25 -0.48
CA SER A 620 -29.45 5.95 0.84
C SER A 620 -30.42 5.14 1.71
N GLY A 621 -31.73 5.39 1.59
CA GLY A 621 -32.77 4.62 2.25
C GLY A 621 -32.84 3.19 1.73
N GLU A 622 -32.75 2.99 0.42
CA GLU A 622 -32.70 1.66 -0.20
C GLU A 622 -31.49 0.86 0.28
N GLU A 623 -30.32 1.49 0.37
CA GLU A 623 -29.12 0.86 0.90
C GLU A 623 -29.25 0.51 2.39
N LEU A 624 -29.84 1.41 3.20
CA LEU A 624 -30.11 1.13 4.61
C LEU A 624 -31.10 -0.03 4.77
N CYS A 625 -32.17 -0.10 3.97
CA CYS A 625 -33.10 -1.22 3.94
C CYS A 625 -32.41 -2.53 3.55
N ALA A 626 -31.49 -2.50 2.58
CA ALA A 626 -30.67 -3.65 2.24
C ALA A 626 -29.82 -4.08 3.45
N CYS A 627 -29.15 -3.14 4.14
CA CYS A 627 -28.37 -3.43 5.34
C CYS A 627 -29.22 -4.05 6.46
N PHE A 628 -30.43 -3.54 6.70
CA PHE A 628 -31.36 -4.14 7.68
C PHE A 628 -31.79 -5.55 7.29
N ALA A 629 -32.01 -5.82 5.99
CA ALA A 629 -32.33 -7.16 5.52
C ALA A 629 -31.16 -8.15 5.68
N GLU A 630 -29.92 -7.68 5.54
CA GLU A 630 -28.73 -8.49 5.84
C GLU A 630 -28.59 -8.74 7.34
N CYS A 631 -28.74 -7.70 8.16
CA CYS A 631 -28.75 -7.78 9.61
C CYS A 631 -29.82 -8.76 10.12
N GLU A 632 -31.02 -8.73 9.54
CA GLU A 632 -32.09 -9.69 9.85
C GLU A 632 -31.66 -11.15 9.61
N ARG A 633 -31.01 -11.43 8.46
CA ARG A 633 -30.52 -12.77 8.15
C ARG A 633 -29.43 -13.22 9.13
N VAL A 634 -28.53 -12.32 9.51
CA VAL A 634 -27.48 -12.56 10.51
C VAL A 634 -28.09 -12.90 11.88
N LEU A 635 -29.04 -12.10 12.36
CA LEU A 635 -29.74 -12.33 13.64
C LEU A 635 -30.53 -13.66 13.64
N GLN A 636 -30.83 -14.22 12.46
CA GLN A 636 -31.46 -15.52 12.28
C GLN A 636 -30.46 -16.67 12.08
N GLY A 637 -29.15 -16.41 12.15
CA GLY A 637 -28.09 -17.41 12.05
C GLY A 637 -27.61 -17.72 10.62
N SER A 638 -27.92 -16.88 9.63
CA SER A 638 -27.38 -17.04 8.27
C SER A 638 -25.98 -16.45 8.14
N SER A 639 -25.12 -17.06 7.32
CA SER A 639 -23.85 -16.47 6.92
C SER A 639 -24.04 -15.34 5.91
N VAL A 640 -23.06 -14.43 5.83
CA VAL A 640 -23.08 -13.28 4.92
C VAL A 640 -22.09 -13.53 3.79
N SER A 641 -22.52 -13.39 2.53
CA SER A 641 -21.59 -13.40 1.39
C SER A 641 -20.76 -12.11 1.35
N PRO A 642 -19.49 -12.17 0.92
CA PRO A 642 -18.70 -10.98 0.65
C PRO A 642 -19.39 -10.13 -0.42
N ARG A 643 -19.54 -8.83 -0.17
CA ARG A 643 -20.01 -7.87 -1.17
C ARG A 643 -18.84 -6.95 -1.54
N THR A 644 -18.51 -6.91 -2.82
CA THR A 644 -17.61 -5.91 -3.40
C THR A 644 -18.32 -4.54 -3.36
N SER A 645 -17.66 -3.55 -2.73
CA SER A 645 -17.94 -2.08 -2.70
C SER A 645 -19.38 -1.59 -2.89
N SER A 646 -19.89 -0.76 -1.95
CA SER A 646 -21.20 -0.12 -2.12
C SER A 646 -21.22 0.86 -3.31
N ARG A 647 -22.39 1.00 -3.96
CA ARG A 647 -22.60 1.96 -5.07
C ARG A 647 -22.34 3.41 -4.62
N LEU A 648 -22.65 3.73 -3.36
CA LEU A 648 -22.39 5.04 -2.76
C LEU A 648 -20.89 5.30 -2.57
N THR A 649 -20.09 4.31 -2.17
CA THR A 649 -18.63 4.44 -2.05
C THR A 649 -17.97 4.64 -3.42
N ALA A 650 -18.43 3.95 -4.47
CA ALA A 650 -17.95 4.15 -5.83
C ALA A 650 -18.26 5.57 -6.36
N GLY A 651 -19.48 6.07 -6.13
CA GLY A 651 -19.86 7.44 -6.49
C GLY A 651 -19.11 8.53 -5.70
N ALA A 652 -18.74 8.26 -4.45
CA ALA A 652 -17.93 9.15 -3.62
C ALA A 652 -16.50 9.30 -4.16
N LEU A 653 -15.86 8.19 -4.51
CA LEU A 653 -14.53 8.17 -5.12
C LEU A 653 -14.49 8.91 -6.46
N ALA A 654 -15.56 8.84 -7.25
CA ALA A 654 -15.70 9.60 -8.50
C ALA A 654 -15.94 11.11 -8.27
N THR A 655 -16.67 11.50 -7.22
CA THR A 655 -17.00 12.92 -6.96
C THR A 655 -15.84 13.72 -6.33
N PHE A 656 -14.95 13.04 -5.59
CA PHE A 656 -13.75 13.65 -5.02
C PHE A 656 -12.47 13.23 -5.77
N GLY A 657 -12.61 12.61 -6.94
CA GLY A 657 -11.53 12.49 -7.91
C GLY A 657 -11.05 13.89 -8.33
N PRO A 658 -9.80 14.03 -8.81
CA PRO A 658 -9.19 15.33 -9.00
C PRO A 658 -9.95 16.16 -10.04
N ASP A 659 -10.60 17.24 -9.60
CA ASP A 659 -10.98 18.35 -10.47
C ASP A 659 -9.70 18.93 -11.09
N ARG A 660 -9.69 19.08 -12.42
CA ARG A 660 -8.52 19.42 -13.24
C ARG A 660 -8.05 20.89 -13.13
N GLU A 661 -8.61 21.73 -12.25
CA GLU A 661 -8.40 23.19 -12.30
C GLU A 661 -7.65 23.83 -11.12
N ASP A 662 -7.41 23.14 -10.00
CA ASP A 662 -6.65 23.73 -8.86
C ASP A 662 -5.15 23.36 -8.89
N THR A 663 -4.42 23.86 -9.89
CA THR A 663 -2.97 23.59 -10.07
C THR A 663 -2.00 24.65 -9.53
N GLU A 664 -2.41 25.60 -8.67
CA GLU A 664 -1.48 26.66 -8.21
C GLU A 664 -1.21 26.76 -6.69
N ALA A 665 -1.72 25.87 -5.84
CA ALA A 665 -1.41 25.91 -4.40
C ALA A 665 -1.09 24.54 -3.78
N GLY A 666 0.10 24.01 -4.09
CA GLY A 666 1.03 23.39 -3.11
C GLY A 666 0.62 22.24 -2.17
N VAL A 667 -0.59 21.66 -2.23
CA VAL A 667 -1.01 20.51 -1.40
C VAL A 667 -1.91 19.57 -2.19
N SER A 668 -1.43 18.37 -2.49
CA SER A 668 -2.17 17.31 -3.17
C SER A 668 -2.27 16.07 -2.27
N PRO A 669 -3.46 15.63 -1.84
CA PRO A 669 -3.67 14.27 -1.41
C PRO A 669 -3.94 13.37 -2.64
N LEU A 670 -3.16 12.29 -2.74
CA LEU A 670 -3.51 11.03 -3.42
C LEU A 670 -4.19 11.15 -4.80
N ALA A 671 -3.53 11.79 -5.76
CA ALA A 671 -3.69 11.38 -7.14
C ALA A 671 -2.95 10.05 -7.32
N SER A 672 -3.69 8.94 -7.38
CA SER A 672 -3.27 7.80 -8.17
C SER A 672 -2.96 8.36 -9.55
N ALA A 673 -1.68 8.42 -9.90
CA ALA A 673 -1.30 8.62 -11.28
C ALA A 673 -1.93 7.43 -12.03
N GLU A 674 -3.06 7.69 -12.68
CA GLU A 674 -3.42 6.96 -13.87
C GLU A 674 -2.18 6.98 -14.76
N ILE A 675 -1.93 5.84 -15.40
CA ILE A 675 -0.93 5.77 -16.45
C ILE A 675 -1.26 6.96 -17.37
N ASP A 676 -0.32 7.89 -17.54
CA ASP A 676 -0.41 8.93 -18.56
C ASP A 676 -0.26 8.23 -19.92
N VAL A 677 -1.30 7.51 -20.29
CA VAL A 677 -1.67 7.25 -21.66
C VAL A 677 -2.39 8.54 -22.04
N GLY A 678 -1.67 9.45 -22.69
CA GLY A 678 -2.19 10.80 -22.97
C GLY A 678 -3.63 10.77 -23.52
N PRO A 679 -4.43 11.81 -23.28
CA PRO A 679 -5.84 11.81 -23.65
C PRO A 679 -5.97 11.64 -25.17
N VAL A 680 -6.39 10.46 -25.61
CA VAL A 680 -6.83 10.24 -26.98
C VAL A 680 -8.32 10.60 -26.99
N SER A 681 -8.65 11.78 -27.51
CA SER A 681 -10.03 12.14 -27.82
C SER A 681 -10.52 11.23 -28.93
N VAL A 682 -11.45 10.32 -28.62
CA VAL A 682 -12.23 9.59 -29.64
C VAL A 682 -13.69 9.61 -29.21
N ASP A 683 -14.56 9.94 -30.15
CA ASP A 683 -16.00 10.13 -29.95
C ASP A 683 -16.66 8.98 -29.19
N ALA A 684 -17.34 9.33 -28.10
CA ALA A 684 -18.07 8.40 -27.23
C ALA A 684 -19.36 7.90 -27.89
N ALA A 685 -19.25 6.95 -28.83
CA ALA A 685 -20.39 6.18 -29.35
C ALA A 685 -19.99 4.93 -30.15
N ALA A 686 -19.18 3.99 -29.63
CA ALA A 686 -19.09 2.63 -30.21
C ALA A 686 -18.43 1.57 -29.31
N ALA A 687 -19.03 0.38 -29.30
CA ALA A 687 -18.44 -0.95 -29.08
C ALA A 687 -18.30 -1.54 -27.65
N SER A 688 -19.22 -2.43 -27.31
CA SER A 688 -18.92 -3.65 -26.53
C SER A 688 -17.84 -4.45 -27.30
N GLY A 689 -16.56 -4.18 -27.02
CA GLY A 689 -15.43 -4.61 -27.82
C GLY A 689 -15.26 -6.13 -27.97
N ARG A 690 -14.99 -6.59 -29.19
CA ARG A 690 -14.72 -8.01 -29.50
C ARG A 690 -13.36 -8.43 -28.91
N VAL A 691 -13.32 -9.58 -28.24
CA VAL A 691 -12.09 -10.19 -27.68
C VAL A 691 -11.89 -11.56 -28.33
N ALA A 692 -10.66 -11.86 -28.75
CA ALA A 692 -10.25 -13.18 -29.22
C ALA A 692 -9.03 -13.67 -28.46
N ALA A 693 -8.85 -14.98 -28.37
CA ALA A 693 -7.60 -15.55 -27.88
C ALA A 693 -6.56 -15.56 -29.01
N ILE A 694 -5.32 -15.14 -28.72
CA ILE A 694 -4.21 -15.16 -29.67
C ILE A 694 -3.08 -15.99 -29.07
N ILE A 695 -2.65 -17.03 -29.79
CA ILE A 695 -1.63 -17.98 -29.35
C ILE A 695 -0.51 -17.99 -30.39
N ALA A 696 0.71 -17.62 -29.99
CA ALA A 696 1.89 -17.74 -30.83
C ALA A 696 2.42 -19.18 -30.79
N VAL A 697 2.46 -19.85 -31.95
CA VAL A 697 2.77 -21.27 -32.04
C VAL A 697 4.15 -21.47 -32.66
N ASP A 698 5.14 -21.65 -31.79
CA ASP A 698 6.44 -22.21 -32.17
C ASP A 698 6.43 -23.73 -31.91
N MET A 699 6.67 -24.51 -32.95
CA MET A 699 6.61 -25.97 -32.89
C MET A 699 7.79 -26.62 -32.17
N ASP A 700 8.94 -25.95 -32.21
CA ASP A 700 10.23 -26.54 -31.87
C ASP A 700 10.90 -25.87 -30.66
N GLN A 701 10.49 -24.64 -30.32
CA GLN A 701 11.04 -23.89 -29.19
C GLN A 701 9.96 -23.39 -28.22
N SER A 702 10.34 -23.29 -26.95
CA SER A 702 9.55 -22.62 -25.90
C SER A 702 9.74 -21.11 -25.95
N ASP A 703 8.88 -20.39 -25.23
CA ASP A 703 9.06 -18.94 -25.02
C ASP A 703 10.30 -18.60 -24.17
N LEU A 704 10.89 -19.60 -23.50
CA LEU A 704 12.19 -19.50 -22.86
C LEU A 704 13.34 -19.97 -23.76
N GLY A 705 13.12 -20.19 -25.05
CA GLY A 705 14.14 -20.60 -26.02
C GLY A 705 14.68 -22.03 -25.85
N THR A 706 13.97 -22.88 -25.11
CA THR A 706 14.36 -24.29 -24.91
C THR A 706 13.72 -25.19 -25.98
N ALA A 707 14.42 -26.25 -26.39
CA ALA A 707 13.88 -27.18 -27.38
C ALA A 707 12.68 -27.97 -26.83
N ARG A 708 11.59 -28.02 -27.59
CA ARG A 708 10.36 -28.76 -27.22
C ARG A 708 9.57 -29.20 -28.44
N SER A 709 8.57 -30.05 -28.23
CA SER A 709 7.58 -30.37 -29.24
C SER A 709 6.18 -30.22 -28.69
N LEU A 710 5.33 -29.49 -29.42
CA LEU A 710 3.90 -29.35 -29.13
C LEU A 710 3.08 -30.61 -29.41
N ALA A 711 3.62 -31.56 -30.18
CA ALA A 711 2.96 -32.81 -30.57
C ALA A 711 3.02 -33.90 -29.48
N VAL A 712 3.75 -33.65 -28.39
CA VAL A 712 3.84 -34.57 -27.24
C VAL A 712 2.45 -34.81 -26.64
N GLN A 713 2.18 -36.05 -26.26
CA GLN A 713 0.90 -36.44 -25.65
C GLN A 713 0.86 -36.10 -24.17
N PHE A 714 -0.23 -35.46 -23.75
CA PHE A 714 -0.61 -35.24 -22.36
C PHE A 714 -2.07 -35.61 -22.20
N ALA A 715 -2.38 -36.52 -21.27
CA ALA A 715 -3.76 -36.90 -20.97
C ALA A 715 -4.57 -37.35 -22.21
N GLY A 716 -3.91 -38.03 -23.16
CA GLY A 716 -4.52 -38.56 -24.38
C GLY A 716 -4.73 -37.55 -25.53
N ARG A 717 -4.19 -36.33 -25.42
CA ARG A 717 -4.21 -35.29 -26.48
C ARG A 717 -2.83 -34.69 -26.67
N THR A 718 -2.58 -34.00 -27.78
CA THR A 718 -1.34 -33.21 -27.90
C THR A 718 -1.39 -32.02 -26.93
N VAL A 719 -0.23 -31.55 -26.48
CA VAL A 719 -0.13 -30.35 -25.62
C VAL A 719 -0.86 -29.17 -26.25
N LEU A 720 -0.69 -28.92 -27.55
CA LEU A 720 -1.37 -27.84 -28.26
C LEU A 720 -2.90 -28.02 -28.27
N ASP A 721 -3.39 -29.24 -28.50
CA ASP A 721 -4.83 -29.52 -28.48
C ASP A 721 -5.43 -29.31 -27.07
N CYS A 722 -4.69 -29.60 -26.00
CA CYS A 722 -5.11 -29.26 -24.63
C CYS A 722 -5.30 -27.75 -24.44
N VAL A 723 -4.33 -26.94 -24.90
CA VAL A 723 -4.43 -25.47 -24.81
C VAL A 723 -5.63 -24.96 -25.59
N ILE A 724 -5.76 -25.36 -26.86
CA ILE A 724 -6.84 -24.92 -27.74
C ILE A 724 -8.19 -25.31 -27.16
N ASP A 725 -8.36 -26.55 -26.71
CA ASP A 725 -9.63 -27.03 -26.17
C ASP A 725 -10.02 -26.29 -24.89
N ARG A 726 -9.07 -26.04 -23.98
CA ARG A 726 -9.35 -25.31 -22.74
C ARG A 726 -9.67 -23.85 -23.03
N VAL A 727 -8.86 -23.15 -23.82
CA VAL A 727 -9.14 -21.76 -24.21
C VAL A 727 -10.48 -21.63 -24.94
N ALA A 728 -10.84 -22.58 -25.81
CA ALA A 728 -12.13 -22.59 -26.50
C ALA A 728 -13.35 -22.80 -25.60
N ARG A 729 -13.17 -23.29 -24.36
CA ARG A 729 -14.23 -23.39 -23.34
C ARG A 729 -14.45 -22.11 -22.55
N CYS A 730 -13.61 -21.08 -22.73
CA CYS A 730 -13.87 -19.77 -22.16
C CYS A 730 -15.13 -19.21 -22.82
N GLU A 731 -16.26 -19.15 -22.10
CA GLU A 731 -17.56 -18.72 -22.66
C GLU A 731 -17.50 -17.34 -23.32
N SER A 732 -16.62 -16.48 -22.81
CA SER A 732 -16.40 -15.13 -23.32
C SER A 732 -15.49 -15.07 -24.56
N VAL A 733 -14.88 -16.16 -25.02
CA VAL A 733 -14.00 -16.18 -26.20
C VAL A 733 -14.66 -16.92 -27.36
N SER A 734 -15.08 -16.17 -28.39
CA SER A 734 -15.73 -16.74 -29.58
C SER A 734 -14.76 -17.12 -30.69
N THR A 735 -13.50 -16.68 -30.61
CA THR A 735 -12.48 -16.93 -31.65
C THR A 735 -11.11 -17.19 -31.00
N VAL A 736 -10.44 -18.25 -31.45
CA VAL A 736 -9.04 -18.57 -31.11
C VAL A 736 -8.20 -18.43 -32.39
N ILE A 737 -7.18 -17.58 -32.36
CA ILE A 737 -6.31 -17.28 -33.49
C ILE A 737 -4.91 -17.84 -33.19
N LEU A 738 -4.45 -18.75 -34.05
CA LEU A 738 -3.12 -19.34 -33.97
C LEU A 738 -2.16 -18.59 -34.91
N LEU A 739 -1.08 -18.04 -34.37
CA LEU A 739 0.00 -17.42 -35.16
C LEU A 739 1.05 -18.49 -35.45
N ILE A 740 1.13 -18.96 -36.69
CA ILE A 740 2.04 -20.03 -37.11
C ILE A 740 3.13 -19.51 -38.04
N PRO A 741 4.36 -20.08 -38.00
CA PRO A 741 5.39 -19.73 -38.97
C PRO A 741 4.99 -20.15 -40.38
N GLU A 742 5.47 -19.42 -41.39
CA GLU A 742 5.32 -19.78 -42.80
C GLU A 742 5.85 -21.21 -43.06
N GLY A 743 5.02 -22.06 -43.68
CA GLY A 743 5.38 -23.45 -43.99
C GLY A 743 5.24 -24.45 -42.84
N ALA A 744 4.75 -24.04 -41.66
CA ALA A 744 4.47 -24.94 -40.56
C ALA A 744 3.31 -25.91 -40.87
N ASP A 745 3.53 -27.20 -40.60
CA ASP A 745 2.51 -28.23 -40.73
C ASP A 745 1.76 -28.42 -39.40
N LEU A 746 0.55 -27.86 -39.32
CA LEU A 746 -0.32 -27.97 -38.15
C LEU A 746 -0.91 -29.37 -37.95
N ASP A 747 -1.01 -30.20 -39.00
CA ASP A 747 -1.55 -31.56 -38.90
C ASP A 747 -0.60 -32.48 -38.11
N LEU A 748 0.71 -32.17 -38.13
CA LEU A 748 1.72 -32.80 -37.27
C LEU A 748 1.57 -32.41 -35.79
N ALA A 749 1.16 -31.16 -35.52
CA ALA A 749 0.92 -30.65 -34.17
C ALA A 749 -0.41 -31.13 -33.56
N ARG A 750 -1.37 -31.46 -34.44
CA ARG A 750 -2.76 -31.78 -34.13
C ARG A 750 -3.13 -33.11 -34.81
N ARG A 751 -2.82 -34.25 -34.18
CA ARG A 751 -3.21 -35.56 -34.76
C ARG A 751 -4.74 -35.65 -34.86
N GLY A 752 -5.22 -35.82 -36.09
CA GLY A 752 -6.61 -35.63 -36.51
C GLY A 752 -7.67 -36.35 -35.69
N GLY A 753 -8.72 -35.60 -35.33
CA GLY A 753 -10.00 -36.14 -34.86
C GLY A 753 -10.53 -35.59 -33.53
N THR A 754 -9.71 -34.87 -32.74
CA THR A 754 -10.18 -34.32 -31.47
C THR A 754 -11.15 -33.17 -31.72
N ARG A 755 -12.45 -33.41 -31.51
CA ARG A 755 -13.47 -32.34 -31.49
C ARG A 755 -13.10 -31.37 -30.37
N VAL A 756 -12.87 -30.12 -30.74
CA VAL A 756 -12.81 -29.00 -29.79
C VAL A 756 -14.15 -28.96 -29.10
N SER A 757 -14.13 -29.09 -27.77
CA SER A 757 -15.34 -29.23 -26.95
C SER A 757 -16.07 -27.89 -26.80
N GLY A 758 -15.36 -26.79 -27.05
CA GLY A 758 -15.86 -25.42 -27.01
C GLY A 758 -16.38 -24.91 -28.36
N GLY A 759 -17.38 -24.03 -28.33
CA GLY A 759 -18.01 -23.44 -29.53
C GLY A 759 -17.18 -22.35 -30.23
N ALA A 760 -15.93 -22.12 -29.83
CA ALA A 760 -15.07 -21.09 -30.42
C ALA A 760 -14.60 -21.46 -31.83
N THR A 761 -14.54 -20.47 -32.72
CA THR A 761 -13.97 -20.65 -34.07
C THR A 761 -12.46 -20.60 -34.02
N ILE A 762 -11.78 -21.58 -34.62
CA ILE A 762 -10.31 -21.60 -34.72
C ILE A 762 -9.90 -21.01 -36.06
N LEU A 763 -9.07 -19.97 -36.02
CA LEU A 763 -8.46 -19.33 -37.18
C LEU A 763 -6.95 -19.49 -37.12
N THR A 764 -6.33 -19.50 -38.29
CA THR A 764 -4.90 -19.62 -38.44
C THR A 764 -4.37 -18.43 -39.22
N GLU A 765 -3.33 -17.80 -38.71
CA GLU A 765 -2.66 -16.66 -39.32
C GLU A 765 -1.17 -16.95 -39.44
N THR A 766 -0.62 -16.69 -40.61
CA THR A 766 0.79 -16.96 -40.87
C THR A 766 1.64 -15.74 -40.54
N VAL A 767 2.78 -15.96 -39.88
CA VAL A 767 3.74 -14.93 -39.48
C VAL A 767 5.15 -15.34 -39.89
N ALA A 768 6.03 -14.35 -40.08
CA ALA A 768 7.44 -14.64 -40.34
C ALA A 768 8.10 -15.24 -39.09
N GLU A 769 9.08 -16.13 -39.27
CA GLU A 769 9.83 -16.70 -38.14
C GLU A 769 10.52 -15.60 -37.32
N SER A 770 11.01 -14.53 -37.96
CA SER A 770 11.60 -13.36 -37.30
C SER A 770 10.62 -12.54 -36.44
N GLU A 771 9.30 -12.70 -36.63
CA GLU A 771 8.29 -12.12 -35.75
C GLU A 771 8.03 -12.98 -34.51
N LEU A 772 8.31 -14.29 -34.60
CA LEU A 772 8.19 -15.23 -33.48
C LEU A 772 9.48 -15.32 -32.65
N ARG A 773 10.64 -15.33 -33.32
CA ARG A 773 11.98 -15.44 -32.77
C ARG A 773 12.79 -14.19 -33.10
N ASN A 774 12.94 -13.29 -32.13
CA ASN A 774 13.72 -12.06 -32.29
C ASN A 774 14.52 -11.74 -31.01
N ASP A 775 15.40 -10.73 -31.10
CA ASP A 775 16.27 -10.31 -30.00
C ASP A 775 15.49 -9.90 -28.75
N ARG A 776 14.29 -9.33 -28.92
CA ARG A 776 13.40 -9.05 -27.79
C ARG A 776 13.05 -10.33 -27.04
N GLN A 777 12.64 -11.40 -27.74
CA GLN A 777 12.24 -12.63 -27.05
C GLN A 777 13.42 -13.32 -26.40
N ARG A 778 14.60 -13.24 -27.00
CA ARG A 778 15.83 -13.68 -26.36
C ARG A 778 16.09 -12.89 -25.07
N ALA A 779 15.98 -11.56 -25.09
CA ALA A 779 16.18 -10.73 -23.91
C ALA A 779 15.16 -11.00 -22.80
N VAL A 780 13.89 -11.20 -23.15
CA VAL A 780 12.83 -11.59 -22.20
C VAL A 780 13.09 -12.99 -21.61
N ALA A 781 13.45 -13.97 -22.44
CA ALA A 781 13.78 -15.32 -21.98
C ALA A 781 14.94 -15.31 -20.96
N VAL A 782 16.00 -14.53 -21.24
CA VAL A 782 17.11 -14.33 -20.30
C VAL A 782 16.64 -13.69 -18.99
N ALA A 783 15.85 -12.61 -19.08
CA ALA A 783 15.34 -11.91 -17.89
C ALA A 783 14.49 -12.80 -16.96
N ARG A 784 13.90 -13.84 -17.53
CA ARG A 784 13.01 -14.79 -16.85
C ARG A 784 13.73 -16.05 -16.36
N ARG A 785 14.96 -16.35 -16.83
CA ARG A 785 15.64 -17.62 -16.54
C ARG A 785 15.83 -17.91 -15.04
N TRP A 786 16.15 -16.89 -14.23
CA TRP A 786 16.28 -17.02 -12.77
C TRP A 786 14.96 -16.84 -12.00
N SER A 787 13.86 -16.54 -12.69
CA SER A 787 12.54 -16.26 -12.10
C SER A 787 11.42 -17.06 -12.77
N ASP A 788 11.75 -18.20 -13.38
CA ASP A 788 10.87 -19.02 -14.24
C ASP A 788 9.56 -19.45 -13.55
N THR A 789 9.61 -19.71 -12.25
CA THR A 789 8.46 -20.08 -11.40
C THR A 789 7.62 -18.89 -10.95
N SER A 790 8.15 -17.66 -11.04
CA SER A 790 7.45 -16.45 -10.62
C SER A 790 6.51 -15.96 -11.72
N TRP A 791 5.33 -15.46 -11.40
CA TRP A 791 4.44 -14.86 -12.39
C TRP A 791 4.93 -13.47 -12.85
N ARG A 792 5.59 -12.72 -11.96
CA ARG A 792 6.34 -11.47 -12.23
C ARG A 792 7.61 -11.40 -11.39
N GLY A 793 8.48 -10.42 -11.68
CA GLY A 793 9.68 -10.14 -10.89
C GLY A 793 11.00 -10.60 -11.52
N GLY A 794 11.02 -10.84 -12.84
CA GLY A 794 12.26 -11.01 -13.60
C GLY A 794 13.02 -9.70 -13.77
N ILE A 795 14.21 -9.76 -14.39
CA ILE A 795 15.02 -8.57 -14.69
C ILE A 795 14.19 -7.62 -15.56
N GLY A 796 14.27 -6.30 -15.34
CA GLY A 796 13.41 -5.37 -16.08
C GLY A 796 11.96 -5.34 -15.59
N GLY A 797 11.64 -6.04 -14.51
CA GLY A 797 10.27 -6.32 -14.09
C GLY A 797 9.58 -7.41 -14.91
N ALA A 798 10.29 -8.14 -15.78
CA ALA A 798 9.71 -9.11 -16.71
C ALA A 798 8.76 -10.11 -16.02
N SER A 799 7.66 -10.42 -16.70
CA SER A 799 6.60 -11.31 -16.24
C SER A 799 6.41 -12.51 -17.18
N VAL A 800 5.64 -13.49 -16.72
CA VAL A 800 5.23 -14.63 -17.57
C VAL A 800 4.44 -14.18 -18.81
N TYR A 801 3.75 -13.04 -18.72
CA TYR A 801 3.01 -12.48 -19.85
C TYR A 801 3.93 -11.91 -20.93
N ASP A 802 5.14 -11.50 -20.57
CA ASP A 802 6.13 -11.02 -21.54
C ASP A 802 6.68 -12.18 -22.38
N GLU A 803 6.79 -13.39 -21.80
CA GLU A 803 7.26 -14.61 -22.48
C GLU A 803 6.41 -14.90 -23.74
N ILE A 804 5.09 -14.83 -23.58
CA ILE A 804 4.12 -15.22 -24.61
C ILE A 804 3.78 -14.09 -25.59
N MET A 805 4.31 -12.88 -25.40
CA MET A 805 3.87 -11.71 -26.14
C MET A 805 4.62 -11.58 -27.47
N ARG A 806 3.89 -11.32 -28.57
CA ARG A 806 4.46 -11.00 -29.91
C ARG A 806 3.90 -9.66 -30.40
N PRO A 807 4.32 -8.51 -29.82
CA PRO A 807 3.59 -7.25 -29.97
C PRO A 807 3.35 -6.82 -31.42
N GLN A 808 4.36 -6.91 -32.29
CA GLN A 808 4.22 -6.50 -33.69
C GLN A 808 3.22 -7.37 -34.46
N ALA A 809 3.35 -8.70 -34.34
CA ALA A 809 2.45 -9.65 -34.99
C ALA A 809 1.03 -9.56 -34.41
N MET A 810 0.90 -9.55 -33.09
CA MET A 810 -0.39 -9.48 -32.40
C MET A 810 -1.14 -8.18 -32.70
N ARG A 811 -0.47 -7.02 -32.71
CA ARG A 811 -1.08 -5.73 -33.10
C ARG A 811 -1.70 -5.83 -34.50
N ARG A 812 -0.94 -6.30 -35.49
CA ARG A 812 -1.42 -6.48 -36.88
C ARG A 812 -2.63 -7.40 -36.96
N ILE A 813 -2.64 -8.49 -36.19
CA ILE A 813 -3.77 -9.43 -36.15
C ILE A 813 -4.99 -8.83 -35.45
N MET A 814 -4.80 -8.08 -34.37
CA MET A 814 -5.88 -7.34 -33.71
C MET A 814 -6.51 -6.29 -34.64
N GLU A 815 -5.72 -5.60 -35.46
CA GLU A 815 -6.20 -4.69 -36.50
C GLU A 815 -6.97 -5.42 -37.59
N LYS A 816 -6.41 -6.52 -38.12
CA LYS A 816 -7.03 -7.31 -39.19
C LYS A 816 -8.41 -7.84 -38.81
N HIS A 817 -8.58 -8.28 -37.56
CA HIS A 817 -9.81 -8.91 -37.05
C HIS A 817 -10.71 -7.97 -36.25
N ASP A 818 -10.38 -6.68 -36.21
CA ASP A 818 -11.07 -5.64 -35.46
C ASP A 818 -11.33 -6.03 -33.98
N LEU A 819 -10.27 -6.45 -33.28
CA LEU A 819 -10.32 -6.86 -31.88
C LEU A 819 -10.06 -5.67 -30.95
N ALA A 820 -10.93 -5.45 -29.98
CA ALA A 820 -10.71 -4.44 -28.94
C ALA A 820 -9.67 -4.89 -27.91
N GLY A 821 -9.62 -6.20 -27.64
CA GLY A 821 -8.63 -6.83 -26.76
C GLY A 821 -8.26 -8.24 -27.19
N ALA A 822 -7.10 -8.70 -26.74
CA ALA A 822 -6.59 -10.04 -26.99
C ALA A 822 -6.35 -10.77 -25.66
N LEU A 823 -6.96 -11.95 -25.49
CA LEU A 823 -6.54 -12.91 -24.47
C LEU A 823 -5.27 -13.61 -24.98
N VAL A 824 -4.15 -13.43 -24.30
CA VAL A 824 -2.87 -14.03 -24.72
C VAL A 824 -2.53 -15.19 -23.80
N VAL A 825 -2.25 -16.35 -24.40
CA VAL A 825 -1.93 -17.62 -23.72
C VAL A 825 -0.78 -18.30 -24.44
N GLY A 826 0.13 -18.95 -23.71
CA GLY A 826 1.26 -19.70 -24.28
C GLY A 826 0.83 -21.01 -24.93
N ALA A 827 1.52 -21.43 -26.00
CA ALA A 827 1.17 -22.64 -26.74
C ALA A 827 1.43 -23.95 -25.97
N ASP A 828 2.20 -23.92 -24.89
CA ASP A 828 2.50 -25.05 -23.98
C ASP A 828 1.76 -25.02 -22.65
N TRP A 829 0.73 -24.17 -22.50
CA TRP A 829 0.00 -24.01 -21.24
C TRP A 829 -1.17 -24.98 -21.14
N ALA A 830 -0.89 -26.29 -21.26
CA ALA A 830 -1.93 -27.33 -21.38
C ALA A 830 -2.89 -27.42 -20.18
N LEU A 831 -2.57 -26.74 -19.06
CA LEU A 831 -3.35 -26.69 -17.83
C LEU A 831 -4.03 -25.33 -17.60
N VAL A 832 -4.04 -24.42 -18.59
CA VAL A 832 -4.64 -23.08 -18.49
C VAL A 832 -6.10 -23.13 -18.05
N ASP A 833 -6.48 -22.41 -17.01
CA ASP A 833 -7.82 -22.40 -16.44
C ASP A 833 -8.82 -21.60 -17.30
N PRO A 834 -9.87 -22.22 -17.86
CA PRO A 834 -10.87 -21.50 -18.64
C PRO A 834 -11.99 -20.86 -17.80
N GLY A 835 -11.97 -21.04 -16.47
CA GLY A 835 -13.06 -20.68 -15.56
C GLY A 835 -13.42 -19.20 -15.54
N ASN A 836 -14.70 -18.93 -15.24
CA ASN A 836 -15.29 -17.59 -15.18
C ASN A 836 -15.09 -16.88 -13.83
N GLU A 837 -14.64 -17.59 -12.79
CA GLU A 837 -14.44 -17.01 -11.45
C GLU A 837 -13.02 -16.48 -11.24
N ALA A 838 -11.99 -17.26 -11.59
CA ALA A 838 -10.58 -16.92 -11.35
C ALA A 838 -9.65 -17.15 -12.57
N GLY A 839 -10.14 -17.80 -13.64
CA GLY A 839 -9.36 -18.17 -14.82
C GLY A 839 -9.42 -17.16 -15.97
N CYS A 840 -9.14 -17.64 -17.18
CA CYS A 840 -9.16 -16.84 -18.41
C CYS A 840 -10.55 -16.23 -18.70
N GLY A 841 -11.64 -16.90 -18.33
CA GLY A 841 -13.00 -16.36 -18.46
C GLY A 841 -13.20 -15.11 -17.61
N ALA A 842 -12.69 -15.11 -16.37
CA ALA A 842 -12.81 -14.01 -15.43
C ALA A 842 -12.08 -12.74 -15.91
N ILE A 843 -10.84 -12.86 -16.40
CA ILE A 843 -10.07 -11.71 -16.92
C ILE A 843 -10.69 -11.12 -18.19
N VAL A 844 -11.30 -11.94 -19.06
CA VAL A 844 -12.01 -11.47 -20.27
C VAL A 844 -13.31 -10.75 -19.88
N ALA A 845 -14.07 -11.32 -18.95
CA ALA A 845 -15.29 -10.69 -18.45
C ALA A 845 -14.98 -9.31 -17.86
N ARG A 846 -13.94 -9.21 -17.04
CA ARG A 846 -13.48 -7.96 -16.45
C ARG A 846 -13.03 -6.95 -17.51
N PHE A 847 -12.24 -7.34 -18.50
CA PHE A 847 -11.86 -6.41 -19.57
C PHE A 847 -13.07 -5.79 -20.28
N ARG A 848 -14.13 -6.59 -20.52
CA ARG A 848 -15.33 -6.14 -21.24
C ARG A 848 -16.20 -5.12 -20.51
N GLU A 849 -16.10 -5.03 -19.19
CA GLU A 849 -16.88 -4.05 -18.43
C GLU A 849 -16.47 -2.61 -18.80
N ASP A 850 -15.19 -2.38 -19.12
CA ASP A 850 -14.66 -1.07 -19.53
C ASP A 850 -13.36 -1.22 -20.34
N PRO A 851 -13.44 -1.55 -21.65
CA PRO A 851 -12.27 -1.82 -22.48
C PRO A 851 -11.34 -0.62 -22.68
N ASP A 852 -11.87 0.60 -22.62
CA ASP A 852 -11.13 1.83 -22.93
C ASP A 852 -10.26 2.27 -21.76
N SER A 853 -10.69 2.06 -20.51
CA SER A 853 -9.91 2.39 -19.32
C SER A 853 -8.96 1.27 -18.85
N ARG A 854 -9.05 0.07 -19.45
CA ARG A 854 -8.34 -1.14 -18.99
C ARG A 854 -7.31 -1.63 -20.01
N PRO A 855 -6.08 -1.06 -20.01
CA PRO A 855 -5.05 -1.47 -20.96
C PRO A 855 -4.62 -2.94 -20.80
N ILE A 856 -4.71 -3.47 -19.57
CA ILE A 856 -4.42 -4.86 -19.25
C ILE A 856 -5.34 -5.35 -18.12
N VAL A 857 -5.75 -6.62 -18.19
CA VAL A 857 -6.38 -7.37 -17.09
C VAL A 857 -5.61 -8.68 -16.90
N PHE A 858 -5.24 -8.99 -15.65
CA PHE A 858 -4.37 -10.12 -15.31
C PHE A 858 -4.77 -10.79 -13.99
N SER A 859 -4.03 -11.82 -13.58
CA SER A 859 -4.15 -12.46 -12.25
C SER A 859 -2.78 -12.78 -11.66
N GLN A 860 -2.71 -13.16 -10.38
CA GLN A 860 -1.48 -13.64 -9.75
C GLN A 860 -1.30 -15.17 -9.92
N SER A 861 -1.87 -15.75 -10.98
CA SER A 861 -1.80 -17.19 -11.23
C SER A 861 -0.37 -17.62 -11.54
N PRO A 862 0.06 -18.82 -11.09
CA PRO A 862 1.33 -19.40 -11.46
C PRO A 862 1.51 -19.51 -12.99
N PRO A 863 2.76 -19.47 -13.49
CA PRO A 863 3.04 -19.66 -14.91
C PRO A 863 2.36 -20.90 -15.49
N GLY A 864 1.61 -20.75 -16.58
CA GLY A 864 0.90 -21.83 -17.25
C GLY A 864 -0.58 -22.00 -16.88
N LEU A 865 -1.08 -21.30 -15.85
CA LEU A 865 -2.45 -21.49 -15.36
C LEU A 865 -3.45 -20.39 -15.78
N CYS A 866 -3.02 -19.16 -16.08
CA CYS A 866 -3.93 -18.12 -16.55
C CYS A 866 -3.20 -17.08 -17.42
N GLY A 867 -3.82 -16.68 -18.54
CA GLY A 867 -3.31 -15.65 -19.44
C GLY A 867 -3.49 -14.22 -18.93
N CYS A 868 -3.36 -13.25 -19.84
CA CYS A 868 -3.75 -11.85 -19.62
C CYS A 868 -4.57 -11.35 -20.81
N VAL A 869 -5.42 -10.34 -20.57
CA VAL A 869 -6.09 -9.61 -21.65
C VAL A 869 -5.41 -8.28 -21.85
N VAL A 870 -5.05 -7.96 -23.09
CA VAL A 870 -4.36 -6.73 -23.48
C VAL A 870 -5.22 -5.95 -24.48
N SER A 871 -5.42 -4.66 -24.26
CA SER A 871 -6.17 -3.79 -25.18
C SER A 871 -5.38 -3.55 -26.47
N ARG A 872 -6.06 -3.21 -27.58
CA ARG A 872 -5.41 -2.86 -28.85
C ARG A 872 -4.43 -1.71 -28.68
N ALA A 873 -4.84 -0.65 -27.98
CA ALA A 873 -4.01 0.52 -27.73
C ALA A 873 -2.74 0.17 -26.94
N PHE A 874 -2.87 -0.69 -25.92
CA PHE A 874 -1.71 -1.11 -25.14
C PHE A 874 -0.78 -2.05 -25.94
N MET A 875 -1.35 -2.93 -26.78
CA MET A 875 -0.56 -3.76 -27.71
C MET A 875 0.26 -2.91 -28.68
N GLU A 876 -0.31 -1.80 -29.18
CA GLU A 876 0.40 -0.84 -30.02
C GLU A 876 1.56 -0.19 -29.27
N GLN A 877 1.36 0.25 -28.04
CA GLN A 877 2.44 0.78 -27.19
C GLN A 877 3.57 -0.23 -27.01
N LEU A 878 3.26 -1.49 -26.72
CA LEU A 878 4.25 -2.57 -26.61
C LEU A 878 5.01 -2.78 -27.93
N ALA A 879 4.34 -2.65 -29.08
CA ALA A 879 4.95 -2.81 -30.40
C ALA A 879 5.91 -1.67 -30.78
N THR A 880 5.68 -0.44 -30.28
CA THR A 880 6.57 0.72 -30.55
C THR A 880 7.88 0.68 -29.78
N GLY A 881 8.00 -0.12 -28.72
CA GLY A 881 9.24 -0.25 -27.94
C GLY A 881 9.55 0.94 -27.01
N ALA A 882 8.57 1.78 -26.69
CA ALA A 882 8.70 2.94 -25.80
C ALA A 882 9.01 2.56 -24.31
N ARG A 883 9.03 3.54 -23.39
CA ARG A 883 9.09 3.24 -21.93
C ARG A 883 7.89 2.36 -21.57
N GLY A 884 8.11 1.27 -20.82
CA GLY A 884 7.05 0.29 -20.53
C GLY A 884 6.81 -0.75 -21.63
N SER A 885 7.83 -1.06 -22.45
CA SER A 885 7.75 -2.06 -23.53
C SER A 885 7.59 -3.52 -23.07
N MET A 886 7.46 -3.77 -21.76
CA MET A 886 7.13 -5.06 -21.17
C MET A 886 5.95 -4.86 -20.23
N ILE A 887 5.01 -5.80 -20.25
CA ILE A 887 3.89 -5.86 -19.33
C ILE A 887 4.42 -5.84 -17.89
N GLY A 888 5.40 -6.68 -17.59
CA GLY A 888 5.98 -6.77 -16.26
C GLY A 888 6.60 -5.45 -15.77
N ALA A 889 7.18 -4.65 -16.68
CA ALA A 889 7.71 -3.33 -16.33
C ALA A 889 6.60 -2.36 -15.88
N VAL A 890 5.44 -2.39 -16.56
CA VAL A 890 4.26 -1.57 -16.19
C VAL A 890 3.63 -2.02 -14.87
N LEU A 891 3.74 -3.32 -14.55
CA LEU A 891 3.31 -3.89 -13.28
C LEU A 891 4.30 -3.63 -12.12
N SER A 892 5.53 -3.21 -12.44
CA SER A 892 6.62 -2.98 -11.48
C SER A 892 6.70 -1.53 -11.00
N TYR A 893 7.65 -1.23 -10.10
CA TYR A 893 7.88 0.13 -9.63
C TYR A 893 8.59 0.97 -10.71
N MET A 894 8.04 2.16 -10.99
CA MET A 894 8.61 3.13 -11.93
C MET A 894 8.99 4.43 -11.20
N PRO A 895 10.29 4.76 -11.04
CA PRO A 895 10.72 5.90 -10.22
C PRO A 895 10.19 7.28 -10.64
N HIS A 896 9.88 7.45 -11.94
CA HIS A 896 9.37 8.70 -12.51
C HIS A 896 7.84 8.79 -12.47
N LEU A 897 7.16 7.66 -12.26
CA LEU A 897 5.71 7.58 -12.10
C LEU A 897 5.38 6.66 -10.91
N PRO A 898 5.70 7.06 -9.66
CA PRO A 898 5.40 6.24 -8.49
C PRO A 898 3.90 5.99 -8.40
N GLN A 899 3.53 4.71 -8.41
CA GLN A 899 2.15 4.26 -8.36
C GLN A 899 1.99 3.13 -7.35
N LEU A 900 0.81 3.05 -6.73
CA LEU A 900 0.43 1.88 -5.95
C LEU A 900 0.52 0.62 -6.81
N ASP A 901 0.82 -0.51 -6.17
CA ASP A 901 0.98 -1.78 -6.86
C ASP A 901 -0.33 -2.17 -7.58
N PRO A 902 -0.30 -2.42 -8.91
CA PRO A 902 -1.49 -2.76 -9.68
C PRO A 902 -2.23 -4.03 -9.21
N ILE A 903 -1.61 -4.89 -8.39
CA ILE A 903 -2.29 -6.05 -7.79
C ILE A 903 -3.45 -5.66 -6.87
N GLY A 904 -3.44 -4.45 -6.31
CA GLY A 904 -4.51 -3.94 -5.44
C GLY A 904 -5.62 -3.20 -6.20
N LYS A 905 -5.58 -3.20 -7.54
CA LYS A 905 -6.55 -2.53 -8.41
C LYS A 905 -7.50 -3.56 -9.04
N ASP A 906 -8.67 -3.11 -9.48
CA ASP A 906 -9.70 -3.94 -10.12
C ASP A 906 -9.28 -4.57 -11.47
N LEU A 907 -8.10 -4.27 -11.97
CA LEU A 907 -7.50 -4.91 -13.16
C LEU A 907 -6.80 -6.25 -12.83
N CYS A 908 -6.58 -6.56 -11.55
CA CYS A 908 -6.05 -7.84 -11.09
C CYS A 908 -7.19 -8.71 -10.56
N ILE A 909 -7.48 -9.82 -11.23
CA ILE A 909 -8.48 -10.80 -10.78
C ILE A 909 -7.92 -11.58 -9.60
N GLY A 910 -8.70 -11.66 -8.52
CA GLY A 910 -8.40 -12.46 -7.35
C GLY A 910 -8.44 -13.95 -7.67
N VAL A 911 -7.47 -14.70 -7.15
CA VAL A 911 -7.39 -16.17 -7.30
C VAL A 911 -7.34 -16.83 -5.91
N PRO A 912 -7.74 -18.11 -5.79
CA PRO A 912 -7.69 -18.82 -4.51
C PRO A 912 -6.29 -18.77 -3.88
N LEU A 913 -6.22 -18.73 -2.54
CA LEU A 913 -4.95 -18.62 -1.81
C LEU A 913 -3.96 -19.73 -2.18
N SER A 914 -4.44 -20.97 -2.37
CA SER A 914 -3.61 -22.11 -2.80
C SER A 914 -2.97 -21.89 -4.16
N VAL A 915 -3.72 -21.30 -5.11
CA VAL A 915 -3.21 -20.96 -6.45
C VAL A 915 -2.20 -19.82 -6.34
N ARG A 916 -2.55 -18.75 -5.61
CA ARG A 916 -1.69 -17.58 -5.43
C ARG A 916 -0.37 -17.93 -4.74
N ALA A 917 -0.39 -18.79 -3.72
CA ALA A 917 0.80 -19.16 -2.95
C ALA A 917 1.70 -20.19 -3.67
N CYS A 918 1.23 -20.79 -4.77
CA CYS A 918 1.96 -21.82 -5.49
C CYS A 918 3.23 -21.26 -6.15
N GLN A 919 4.35 -21.93 -5.95
CA GLN A 919 5.68 -21.52 -6.46
C GLN A 919 6.20 -22.46 -7.56
N HIS A 920 5.28 -23.07 -8.31
CA HIS A 920 5.58 -24.00 -9.39
C HIS A 920 5.22 -23.41 -10.76
N ARG A 921 5.84 -23.97 -11.79
CA ARG A 921 5.61 -23.62 -13.20
C ARG A 921 4.90 -24.78 -13.88
N PHE A 922 3.72 -24.50 -14.46
CA PHE A 922 2.82 -25.47 -15.08
C PHE A 922 2.83 -25.38 -16.62
N THR A 923 4.03 -25.24 -17.19
CA THR A 923 4.25 -25.14 -18.65
C THR A 923 4.96 -26.40 -19.16
N PHE A 924 4.64 -26.81 -20.39
CA PHE A 924 5.25 -27.97 -21.06
C PHE A 924 6.51 -27.59 -21.88
N ASP A 925 7.30 -26.65 -21.36
CA ASP A 925 8.41 -26.00 -22.07
C ASP A 925 9.73 -26.79 -22.07
N THR A 926 10.10 -27.38 -20.94
CA THR A 926 11.33 -28.14 -20.76
C THR A 926 11.05 -29.64 -20.62
N GLN A 927 12.01 -30.48 -20.98
CA GLN A 927 11.86 -31.94 -20.85
C GLN A 927 11.51 -32.36 -19.42
N HIS A 928 12.18 -31.75 -18.44
CA HIS A 928 11.95 -32.05 -17.03
C HIS A 928 10.53 -31.66 -16.60
N ARG A 929 10.07 -30.44 -16.90
CA ARG A 929 8.70 -30.00 -16.55
C ARG A 929 7.65 -30.89 -17.21
N ARG A 930 7.83 -31.28 -18.47
CA ARG A 930 6.94 -32.22 -19.16
C ARG A 930 6.84 -33.56 -18.43
N GLN A 931 7.97 -34.13 -18.00
CA GLN A 931 7.99 -35.38 -17.23
C GLN A 931 7.30 -35.23 -15.88
N MET A 932 7.61 -34.16 -15.13
CA MET A 932 7.00 -33.87 -13.83
C MET A 932 5.47 -33.75 -13.93
N LEU A 933 4.98 -32.92 -14.86
CA LEU A 933 3.55 -32.69 -15.04
C LEU A 933 2.87 -33.97 -15.54
N THR A 934 3.46 -34.68 -16.50
CA THR A 934 2.88 -35.95 -16.99
C THR A 934 2.75 -36.97 -15.86
N ALA A 935 3.76 -37.09 -14.98
CA ALA A 935 3.70 -37.97 -13.82
C ALA A 935 2.66 -37.51 -12.79
N ALA A 936 2.60 -36.22 -12.48
CA ALA A 936 1.68 -35.67 -11.49
C ALA A 936 0.19 -35.88 -11.83
N PHE A 937 -0.13 -35.96 -13.12
CA PHE A 937 -1.51 -36.14 -13.62
C PHE A 937 -1.78 -37.54 -14.20
N SER A 938 -0.84 -38.48 -14.08
CA SER A 938 -1.00 -39.83 -14.67
C SER A 938 -2.14 -40.64 -14.04
N SER A 939 -2.54 -40.32 -12.80
CA SER A 939 -3.64 -40.98 -12.08
C SER A 939 -5.04 -40.45 -12.45
N CYS A 940 -5.14 -39.34 -13.17
CA CYS A 940 -6.42 -38.70 -13.52
C CYS A 940 -6.47 -38.16 -14.98
N PRO A 941 -6.09 -38.96 -15.99
CA PRO A 941 -5.87 -38.48 -17.36
C PRO A 941 -7.14 -37.97 -18.05
N GLU A 942 -8.33 -38.47 -17.75
CA GLU A 942 -9.56 -37.95 -18.36
C GLU A 942 -10.10 -36.71 -17.63
N SER A 943 -9.96 -36.66 -16.31
CA SER A 943 -10.51 -35.59 -15.47
C SER A 943 -9.73 -34.28 -15.58
N VAL A 944 -8.41 -34.33 -15.85
CA VAL A 944 -7.54 -33.15 -15.90
C VAL A 944 -7.98 -32.11 -16.93
N HIS A 945 -8.63 -32.54 -18.02
CA HIS A 945 -9.16 -31.63 -19.05
C HIS A 945 -10.24 -30.69 -18.51
N GLY A 946 -10.90 -31.05 -17.40
CA GLY A 946 -11.92 -30.23 -16.73
C GLY A 946 -11.43 -29.46 -15.51
N PHE A 947 -10.17 -29.60 -15.11
CA PHE A 947 -9.69 -28.98 -13.88
C PHE A 947 -9.62 -27.46 -13.96
N ASP A 948 -9.96 -26.76 -12.88
CA ASP A 948 -9.61 -25.37 -12.66
C ASP A 948 -8.17 -25.23 -12.11
N ALA A 949 -7.67 -24.01 -11.93
CA ALA A 949 -6.32 -23.78 -11.41
C ALA A 949 -6.11 -24.37 -9.99
N ALA A 950 -7.12 -24.32 -9.13
CA ALA A 950 -7.01 -24.83 -7.75
C ALA A 950 -6.90 -26.36 -7.72
N GLN A 951 -7.66 -27.04 -8.57
CA GLN A 951 -7.60 -28.50 -8.74
C GLN A 951 -6.27 -28.95 -9.35
N VAL A 952 -5.73 -28.20 -10.31
CA VAL A 952 -4.39 -28.45 -10.87
C VAL A 952 -3.32 -28.37 -9.78
N VAL A 953 -3.32 -27.30 -8.97
CA VAL A 953 -2.35 -27.13 -7.88
C VAL A 953 -2.51 -28.23 -6.83
N ALA A 954 -3.73 -28.52 -6.39
CA ALA A 954 -4.00 -29.54 -5.37
C ALA A 954 -3.53 -30.94 -5.81
N GLN A 955 -3.80 -31.32 -7.07
CA GLN A 955 -3.35 -32.61 -7.61
C GLN A 955 -1.82 -32.68 -7.71
N PHE A 956 -1.17 -31.61 -8.17
CA PHE A 956 0.28 -31.57 -8.27
C PHE A 956 0.97 -31.68 -6.90
N GLU A 957 0.47 -30.95 -5.90
CA GLU A 957 0.97 -31.05 -4.53
C GLU A 957 0.74 -32.44 -3.93
N ALA A 958 -0.44 -33.03 -4.14
CA ALA A 958 -0.74 -34.38 -3.67
C ALA A 958 0.22 -35.42 -4.26
N SER A 959 0.50 -35.33 -5.57
CA SER A 959 1.45 -36.21 -6.24
C SER A 959 2.90 -36.00 -5.79
N SER A 960 3.28 -34.76 -5.46
CA SER A 960 4.63 -34.45 -4.98
C SER A 960 4.86 -34.98 -3.56
N ARG A 961 3.80 -35.03 -2.73
CA ARG A 961 3.86 -35.62 -1.39
C ARG A 961 3.92 -37.15 -1.41
N SER A 962 3.21 -37.80 -2.33
CA SER A 962 3.19 -39.26 -2.42
C SER A 962 4.49 -39.85 -2.96
N ASP A 963 5.14 -39.16 -3.90
CA ASP A 963 6.43 -39.55 -4.42
C ASP A 963 7.31 -38.30 -4.65
N PRO A 964 8.18 -37.97 -3.68
CA PRO A 964 9.08 -36.83 -3.76
C PRO A 964 10.08 -36.90 -4.92
N SER A 965 10.32 -38.08 -5.51
CA SER A 965 11.22 -38.21 -6.66
C SER A 965 10.69 -37.45 -7.88
N HIS A 966 9.37 -37.25 -7.98
CA HIS A 966 8.74 -36.43 -9.02
C HIS A 966 9.18 -34.96 -8.96
N SER A 967 9.73 -34.48 -7.85
CA SER A 967 10.18 -33.10 -7.68
C SER A 967 11.69 -32.90 -7.84
N ARG A 968 12.46 -33.99 -7.98
CA ARG A 968 13.93 -33.93 -8.05
C ARG A 968 14.43 -33.82 -9.48
N THR A 969 15.37 -32.91 -9.72
CA THR A 969 16.12 -32.85 -10.97
C THR A 969 17.37 -33.70 -10.88
N SER A 970 17.78 -34.33 -11.99
CA SER A 970 19.05 -35.07 -12.06
C SER A 970 20.28 -34.15 -12.09
N LEU A 971 20.09 -32.89 -12.49
CA LEU A 971 21.10 -31.82 -12.49
C LEU A 971 20.51 -30.55 -11.86
N PRO A 972 21.32 -29.70 -11.24
CA PRO A 972 20.85 -28.41 -10.72
C PRO A 972 20.42 -27.48 -11.87
N PRO A 973 19.21 -26.88 -11.82
CA PRO A 973 18.80 -25.85 -12.77
C PRO A 973 19.70 -24.61 -12.76
N LEU A 974 20.24 -24.24 -11.59
CA LEU A 974 21.11 -23.08 -11.42
C LEU A 974 22.46 -23.53 -10.84
N VAL A 975 23.55 -23.18 -11.52
CA VAL A 975 24.93 -23.46 -11.07
C VAL A 975 25.67 -22.14 -10.89
N GLU A 976 26.23 -21.92 -9.71
CA GLU A 976 27.17 -20.83 -9.46
C GLU A 976 28.59 -21.36 -9.41
N LEU A 977 29.47 -20.83 -10.26
CA LEU A 977 30.90 -21.17 -10.34
C LEU A 977 31.71 -20.00 -9.79
N GLU A 978 32.54 -20.27 -8.79
CA GLU A 978 33.57 -19.34 -8.34
C GLU A 978 34.84 -19.57 -9.13
N LEU A 979 35.25 -18.63 -9.99
CA LEU A 979 36.45 -18.79 -10.81
C LEU A 979 37.73 -18.45 -10.06
N THR A 980 37.65 -17.52 -9.11
CA THR A 980 38.78 -17.10 -8.26
C THR A 980 38.21 -16.46 -6.99
N THR A 981 39.05 -16.36 -5.97
CA THR A 981 38.80 -15.57 -4.76
C THR A 981 39.51 -14.21 -4.80
N ASP A 982 40.32 -13.97 -5.84
CA ASP A 982 41.00 -12.70 -6.07
C ASP A 982 40.00 -11.59 -6.41
N ARG A 983 40.23 -10.41 -5.85
CA ARG A 983 39.40 -9.22 -6.07
C ARG A 983 40.16 -7.93 -5.81
N ALA A 984 39.86 -6.90 -6.59
CA ALA A 984 40.49 -5.59 -6.47
C ALA A 984 39.88 -4.73 -5.36
N ILE A 985 38.63 -5.00 -4.99
CA ILE A 985 37.87 -4.26 -3.98
C ILE A 985 37.64 -5.18 -2.78
N GLN A 986 37.71 -4.67 -1.55
CA GLN A 986 37.32 -5.39 -0.33
C GLN A 986 36.17 -4.65 0.33
N TRP A 987 35.07 -5.32 0.69
CA TRP A 987 33.90 -4.66 1.29
C TRP A 987 33.94 -4.76 2.82
N TYR A 988 33.81 -3.64 3.52
CA TYR A 988 33.83 -3.50 4.99
C TYR A 988 32.47 -2.98 5.48
N LEU A 989 31.52 -3.88 5.69
CA LEU A 989 30.10 -3.54 5.92
C LEU A 989 29.67 -3.61 7.39
N SER A 990 30.39 -4.38 8.21
CA SER A 990 30.02 -4.66 9.61
C SER A 990 31.22 -4.53 10.58
N GLY A 991 32.18 -3.66 10.27
CA GLY A 991 33.35 -3.43 11.12
C GLY A 991 34.64 -3.23 10.34
N SER A 992 35.77 -3.60 10.94
CA SER A 992 37.10 -3.47 10.33
C SER A 992 37.50 -4.64 9.43
N GLU A 993 36.83 -5.79 9.55
CA GLU A 993 37.08 -6.99 8.76
C GLU A 993 36.33 -6.96 7.43
N SER A 994 36.96 -7.53 6.40
CA SER A 994 36.34 -7.68 5.09
C SER A 994 35.27 -8.77 5.16
N VAL A 995 34.18 -8.60 4.41
CA VAL A 995 33.16 -9.63 4.17
C VAL A 995 33.77 -10.93 3.63
N TYR A 996 34.92 -10.85 2.97
CA TYR A 996 35.61 -11.95 2.30
C TYR A 996 36.77 -12.53 3.10
N ALA A 997 36.86 -12.19 4.39
CA ALA A 997 37.82 -12.81 5.29
C ALA A 997 37.65 -14.34 5.25
N ASP A 998 38.78 -15.05 5.26
CA ASP A 998 38.88 -16.51 5.26
C ASP A 998 38.25 -17.21 4.04
N CYS A 999 38.07 -16.50 2.92
CA CYS A 999 37.53 -17.07 1.69
C CYS A 999 38.61 -17.46 0.67
N ALA A 1000 39.91 -17.30 0.96
CA ALA A 1000 40.99 -17.47 -0.02
C ALA A 1000 41.13 -18.92 -0.50
N ARG A 1001 41.21 -19.11 -1.83
CA ARG A 1001 41.38 -20.41 -2.50
C ARG A 1001 42.19 -20.26 -3.79
N GLU A 1002 42.72 -21.36 -4.29
CA GLU A 1002 43.38 -21.38 -5.60
C GLU A 1002 42.35 -21.12 -6.73
N PRO A 1003 42.71 -20.32 -7.76
CA PRO A 1003 41.85 -20.11 -8.92
C PRO A 1003 41.44 -21.40 -9.62
N MET A 1004 40.22 -21.42 -10.17
CA MET A 1004 39.69 -22.56 -10.89
C MET A 1004 40.55 -22.89 -12.11
N THR A 1005 40.99 -24.13 -12.21
CA THR A 1005 41.75 -24.58 -13.39
C THR A 1005 40.82 -24.84 -14.58
N MET A 1006 41.35 -24.73 -15.80
CA MET A 1006 40.62 -25.16 -17.00
C MET A 1006 40.20 -26.62 -16.93
N GLU A 1007 41.02 -27.49 -16.33
CA GLU A 1007 40.68 -28.91 -16.14
C GLU A 1007 39.45 -29.07 -15.25
N THR A 1008 39.39 -28.37 -14.12
CA THR A 1008 38.22 -28.36 -13.22
C THR A 1008 36.97 -27.89 -13.97
N LEU A 1009 37.07 -26.79 -14.72
CA LEU A 1009 35.96 -26.28 -15.51
C LEU A 1009 35.49 -27.29 -16.56
N CYS A 1010 36.40 -27.90 -17.33
CA CYS A 1010 36.06 -28.93 -18.31
C CYS A 1010 35.29 -30.09 -17.67
N ARG A 1011 35.76 -30.60 -16.53
CA ARG A 1011 35.09 -31.69 -15.80
C ARG A 1011 33.66 -31.34 -15.37
N VAL A 1012 33.41 -30.09 -15.01
CA VAL A 1012 32.06 -29.60 -14.71
C VAL A 1012 31.23 -29.50 -15.99
N LEU A 1013 31.76 -28.86 -17.03
CA LEU A 1013 31.04 -28.59 -18.28
C LEU A 1013 30.70 -29.85 -19.08
N GLU A 1014 31.54 -30.87 -19.08
CA GLU A 1014 31.26 -32.17 -19.70
C GLU A 1014 29.94 -32.78 -19.19
N GLN A 1015 29.61 -32.53 -17.91
CA GLN A 1015 28.39 -33.03 -17.28
C GLN A 1015 27.18 -32.13 -17.53
N LEU A 1016 27.41 -30.86 -17.88
CA LEU A 1016 26.38 -29.89 -18.25
C LEU A 1016 26.12 -29.83 -19.76
N THR A 1017 26.96 -30.50 -20.57
CA THR A 1017 26.94 -30.40 -22.03
C THR A 1017 25.60 -30.85 -22.64
N GLY A 1018 25.06 -30.03 -23.55
CA GLY A 1018 23.80 -30.32 -24.26
C GLY A 1018 22.55 -30.20 -23.38
N ARG A 1019 22.65 -29.52 -22.24
CA ARG A 1019 21.54 -29.25 -21.30
C ARG A 1019 21.14 -27.78 -21.37
N ASP A 1020 20.31 -27.45 -22.36
CA ASP A 1020 19.74 -26.11 -22.64
C ASP A 1020 18.83 -25.52 -21.53
N THR A 1021 18.83 -26.11 -20.34
CA THR A 1021 18.00 -25.72 -19.19
C THR A 1021 18.81 -25.23 -17.99
N VAL A 1022 20.14 -25.45 -17.97
CA VAL A 1022 21.00 -25.04 -16.84
C VAL A 1022 21.44 -23.59 -17.06
N ALA A 1023 21.29 -22.73 -16.06
CA ALA A 1023 21.83 -21.37 -16.08
C ALA A 1023 23.08 -21.29 -15.20
N VAL A 1024 24.14 -20.63 -15.71
CA VAL A 1024 25.42 -20.52 -15.02
C VAL A 1024 25.62 -19.09 -14.53
N THR A 1025 25.97 -18.94 -13.25
CA THR A 1025 26.46 -17.68 -12.67
C THR A 1025 27.94 -17.78 -12.38
N LEU A 1026 28.74 -16.86 -12.89
CA LEU A 1026 30.13 -16.63 -12.53
C LEU A 1026 30.13 -15.62 -11.37
N GLY A 1027 30.40 -16.10 -10.17
CA GLY A 1027 30.21 -15.36 -8.92
C GLY A 1027 31.10 -15.88 -7.79
N GLY A 1028 30.58 -15.91 -6.57
CA GLY A 1028 31.33 -16.29 -5.38
C GLY A 1028 32.07 -15.13 -4.67
N ALA A 1029 33.13 -15.49 -3.95
CA ALA A 1029 33.88 -14.58 -3.08
C ALA A 1029 34.82 -13.63 -3.86
N GLY A 1030 35.37 -14.05 -5.00
CA GLY A 1030 36.22 -13.19 -5.84
C GLY A 1030 35.48 -12.46 -6.95
N ASP A 1031 36.23 -11.72 -7.76
CA ASP A 1031 35.75 -11.10 -9.00
C ASP A 1031 36.17 -11.95 -10.22
N PRO A 1032 35.22 -12.57 -10.95
CA PRO A 1032 35.56 -13.46 -12.06
C PRO A 1032 36.33 -12.75 -13.18
N LEU A 1033 36.20 -11.42 -13.34
CA LEU A 1033 36.89 -10.65 -14.38
C LEU A 1033 38.40 -10.59 -14.21
N ILE A 1034 38.91 -10.93 -13.02
CA ILE A 1034 40.35 -10.95 -12.71
C ILE A 1034 40.98 -12.29 -13.11
N HIS A 1035 40.18 -13.34 -13.31
CA HIS A 1035 40.72 -14.64 -13.69
C HIS A 1035 41.51 -14.56 -15.01
N PRO A 1036 42.79 -14.98 -15.07
CA PRO A 1036 43.63 -14.80 -16.26
C PRO A 1036 43.07 -15.42 -17.54
N GLN A 1037 42.25 -16.47 -17.42
CA GLN A 1037 41.63 -17.20 -18.53
C GLN A 1037 40.12 -16.92 -18.68
N PHE A 1038 39.60 -15.84 -18.07
CA PHE A 1038 38.17 -15.53 -18.05
C PHE A 1038 37.50 -15.60 -19.43
N LEU A 1039 38.12 -15.00 -20.45
CA LEU A 1039 37.60 -14.98 -21.84
C LEU A 1039 37.38 -16.39 -22.41
N GLU A 1040 38.34 -17.27 -22.20
CA GLU A 1040 38.30 -18.65 -22.70
C GLU A 1040 37.24 -19.45 -21.95
N MET A 1041 37.20 -19.30 -20.62
CA MET A 1041 36.22 -19.96 -19.77
C MET A 1041 34.77 -19.59 -20.13
N VAL A 1042 34.47 -18.31 -20.35
CA VAL A 1042 33.13 -17.86 -20.77
C VAL A 1042 32.72 -18.48 -22.10
N ARG A 1043 33.64 -18.54 -23.07
CA ARG A 1043 33.38 -19.18 -24.38
C ARG A 1043 33.10 -20.68 -24.22
N MET A 1044 33.91 -21.37 -23.42
CA MET A 1044 33.70 -22.80 -23.13
C MET A 1044 32.35 -23.07 -22.46
N ILE A 1045 31.95 -22.24 -21.50
CA ILE A 1045 30.64 -22.37 -20.84
C ILE A 1045 29.51 -22.20 -21.87
N SER A 1046 29.63 -21.23 -22.77
CA SER A 1046 28.64 -21.03 -23.84
C SER A 1046 28.62 -22.21 -24.82
N GLU A 1047 29.78 -22.75 -25.19
CA GLU A 1047 29.91 -23.89 -26.10
C GLU A 1047 29.36 -25.19 -25.50
N ALA A 1048 29.35 -25.32 -24.17
CA ALA A 1048 28.68 -26.42 -23.48
C ALA A 1048 27.14 -26.41 -23.66
N GLY A 1049 26.57 -25.33 -24.18
CA GLY A 1049 25.14 -25.23 -24.48
C GLY A 1049 24.27 -24.96 -23.25
N VAL A 1050 24.79 -24.21 -22.28
CA VAL A 1050 24.01 -23.72 -21.14
C VAL A 1050 22.95 -22.70 -21.60
N SER A 1051 21.89 -22.55 -20.81
CA SER A 1051 20.71 -21.75 -21.14
C SER A 1051 20.88 -20.23 -21.02
N ALA A 1052 21.81 -19.79 -20.17
CA ALA A 1052 22.19 -18.39 -19.96
C ALA A 1052 23.47 -18.29 -19.11
N ILE A 1053 24.26 -17.22 -19.34
CA ILE A 1053 25.46 -16.89 -18.56
C ILE A 1053 25.26 -15.54 -17.83
N HIS A 1054 25.45 -15.57 -16.51
CA HIS A 1054 25.39 -14.40 -15.64
C HIS A 1054 26.77 -14.16 -14.99
N VAL A 1055 27.25 -12.92 -14.96
CA VAL A 1055 28.51 -12.53 -14.32
C VAL A 1055 28.21 -11.55 -13.19
N VAL A 1056 28.77 -11.78 -12.00
CA VAL A 1056 28.71 -10.85 -10.88
C VAL A 1056 30.11 -10.28 -10.64
N THR A 1057 30.25 -8.95 -10.68
CA THR A 1057 31.57 -8.27 -10.64
C THR A 1057 31.50 -6.97 -9.84
N ASP A 1058 32.65 -6.48 -9.35
CA ASP A 1058 32.77 -5.10 -8.83
C ASP A 1058 33.08 -4.10 -9.96
N LEU A 1059 33.40 -4.58 -11.17
CA LEU A 1059 33.76 -3.80 -12.37
C LEU A 1059 34.93 -2.81 -12.12
N ALA A 1060 35.84 -3.19 -11.22
CA ALA A 1060 36.91 -2.32 -10.74
C ALA A 1060 38.29 -2.60 -11.34
N ASP A 1061 38.53 -3.82 -11.85
CA ASP A 1061 39.80 -4.26 -12.43
C ASP A 1061 39.61 -5.52 -13.30
N GLY A 1062 40.68 -6.02 -13.91
CA GLY A 1062 40.63 -7.17 -14.82
C GLY A 1062 40.12 -6.78 -16.21
N LEU A 1063 39.19 -7.56 -16.77
CA LEU A 1063 38.56 -7.25 -18.06
C LEU A 1063 37.47 -6.17 -17.91
N THR A 1064 37.83 -4.89 -18.05
CA THR A 1064 36.87 -3.78 -17.95
C THR A 1064 36.55 -3.11 -19.29
N ASP A 1065 37.09 -3.60 -20.41
CA ASP A 1065 36.77 -3.08 -21.74
C ASP A 1065 35.32 -3.39 -22.12
N ALA A 1066 34.52 -2.34 -22.30
CA ALA A 1066 33.09 -2.43 -22.54
C ALA A 1066 32.73 -3.14 -23.85
N ALA A 1067 33.54 -2.98 -24.91
CA ALA A 1067 33.32 -3.64 -26.19
C ALA A 1067 33.57 -5.13 -26.07
N GLN A 1068 34.69 -5.51 -25.45
CA GLN A 1068 35.05 -6.90 -25.25
C GLN A 1068 34.06 -7.64 -24.35
N LEU A 1069 33.58 -7.01 -23.27
CA LEU A 1069 32.53 -7.59 -22.42
C LEU A 1069 31.20 -7.77 -23.18
N CYS A 1070 30.80 -6.80 -24.01
CA CYS A 1070 29.61 -6.91 -24.85
C CYS A 1070 29.76 -7.93 -26.00
N ASP A 1071 30.99 -8.29 -26.41
CA ASP A 1071 31.27 -9.30 -27.44
C ASP A 1071 31.27 -10.73 -26.92
N LEU A 1072 31.37 -10.91 -25.61
CA LEU A 1072 31.28 -12.23 -24.98
C LEU A 1072 29.82 -12.71 -24.95
N PRO A 1073 29.59 -14.04 -24.95
CA PRO A 1073 28.26 -14.63 -24.79
C PRO A 1073 27.76 -14.52 -23.34
N ILE A 1074 27.79 -13.33 -22.76
CA ILE A 1074 27.27 -13.02 -21.44
C ILE A 1074 25.86 -12.46 -21.61
N ASP A 1075 24.90 -13.01 -20.87
CA ASP A 1075 23.50 -12.58 -20.96
C ASP A 1075 23.12 -11.60 -19.84
N VAL A 1076 23.78 -11.67 -18.68
CA VAL A 1076 23.54 -10.76 -17.53
C VAL A 1076 24.88 -10.37 -16.88
N ILE A 1077 25.05 -9.10 -16.57
CA ILE A 1077 26.15 -8.54 -15.79
C ILE A 1077 25.57 -7.81 -14.56
N THR A 1078 25.78 -8.37 -13.38
CA THR A 1078 25.47 -7.71 -12.11
C THR A 1078 26.70 -7.00 -11.58
N VAL A 1079 26.56 -5.70 -11.28
CA VAL A 1079 27.65 -4.87 -10.75
C VAL A 1079 27.37 -4.54 -9.29
N ARG A 1080 28.22 -5.00 -8.38
CA ARG A 1080 28.12 -4.71 -6.94
C ARG A 1080 28.66 -3.32 -6.65
N LEU A 1081 27.77 -2.35 -6.42
CA LEU A 1081 28.14 -0.96 -6.19
C LEU A 1081 28.15 -0.56 -4.72
N ASN A 1082 27.15 -1.00 -3.93
CA ASN A 1082 27.00 -0.71 -2.48
C ASN A 1082 27.10 0.75 -2.01
N ALA A 1083 27.29 1.72 -2.90
CA ALA A 1083 27.41 3.14 -2.60
C ALA A 1083 26.97 3.98 -3.80
N ASP A 1084 26.35 5.13 -3.53
CA ASP A 1084 25.91 6.08 -4.57
C ASP A 1084 26.86 7.27 -4.73
N ARG A 1085 27.82 7.43 -3.80
CA ARG A 1085 28.78 8.55 -3.76
C ARG A 1085 30.20 8.07 -3.47
N ALA A 1086 31.19 8.75 -4.04
CA ALA A 1086 32.61 8.44 -3.89
C ALA A 1086 33.06 8.36 -2.42
N GLN A 1087 32.60 9.28 -1.57
CA GLN A 1087 32.95 9.30 -0.14
C GLN A 1087 32.48 8.03 0.56
N GLN A 1088 31.24 7.60 0.32
CA GLN A 1088 30.70 6.39 0.93
C GLN A 1088 31.40 5.15 0.38
N TYR A 1089 31.62 5.10 -0.94
CA TYR A 1089 32.38 4.01 -1.55
C TYR A 1089 33.77 3.87 -0.93
N GLY A 1090 34.51 4.98 -0.78
CA GLY A 1090 35.83 4.98 -0.14
C GLY A 1090 35.79 4.53 1.31
N ARG A 1091 34.74 4.87 2.06
CA ARG A 1091 34.53 4.38 3.44
C ARG A 1091 34.31 2.87 3.48
N LEU A 1092 33.48 2.34 2.58
CA LEU A 1092 33.10 0.92 2.56
C LEU A 1092 34.15 0.02 1.91
N THR A 1093 35.04 0.57 1.09
CA THR A 1093 36.04 -0.21 0.33
C THR A 1093 37.48 0.05 0.72
N LYS A 1094 37.75 1.18 1.39
CA LYS A 1094 39.10 1.74 1.57
C LYS A 1094 39.82 2.00 0.24
N SER A 1095 39.07 2.31 -0.83
CA SER A 1095 39.54 2.50 -2.21
C SER A 1095 38.94 3.77 -2.85
N ASP A 1096 39.69 4.45 -3.72
CA ASP A 1096 39.26 5.65 -4.46
C ASP A 1096 38.71 5.34 -5.87
N ARG A 1097 38.53 4.06 -6.20
CA ARG A 1097 38.11 3.56 -7.53
C ARG A 1097 36.65 3.81 -7.91
N PHE A 1098 35.88 4.56 -7.13
CA PHE A 1098 34.47 4.83 -7.43
C PHE A 1098 34.29 5.43 -8.83
N GLN A 1099 35.08 6.45 -9.19
CA GLN A 1099 34.92 7.13 -10.47
C GLN A 1099 35.26 6.21 -11.66
N SER A 1100 36.28 5.36 -11.53
CA SER A 1100 36.63 4.39 -12.57
C SER A 1100 35.55 3.32 -12.73
N VAL A 1101 34.97 2.81 -11.63
CA VAL A 1101 33.88 1.82 -11.68
C VAL A 1101 32.65 2.42 -12.37
N ILE A 1102 32.26 3.64 -12.02
CA ILE A 1102 31.15 4.34 -12.68
C ILE A 1102 31.45 4.57 -14.16
N SER A 1103 32.67 5.01 -14.52
CA SER A 1103 33.06 5.19 -15.92
C SER A 1103 33.02 3.88 -16.72
N ASN A 1104 33.44 2.76 -16.12
CA ASN A 1104 33.36 1.44 -16.75
C ASN A 1104 31.90 1.01 -16.97
N LEU A 1105 31.05 1.24 -15.97
CA LEU A 1105 29.62 0.95 -16.04
C LEU A 1105 28.92 1.79 -17.11
N GLU A 1106 29.21 3.09 -17.17
CA GLU A 1106 28.70 3.99 -18.22
C GLU A 1106 29.17 3.54 -19.61
N GLY A 1107 30.45 3.16 -19.76
CA GLY A 1107 30.99 2.58 -20.98
C GLY A 1107 30.20 1.34 -21.42
N LEU A 1108 29.98 0.40 -20.51
CA LEU A 1108 29.20 -0.82 -20.78
C LEU A 1108 27.77 -0.51 -21.23
N ILE A 1109 27.11 0.43 -20.56
CA ILE A 1109 25.74 0.85 -20.89
C ILE A 1109 25.69 1.49 -22.28
N ASN A 1110 26.63 2.39 -22.59
CA ASN A 1110 26.67 3.10 -23.86
C ASN A 1110 26.99 2.15 -25.01
N THR A 1111 28.01 1.29 -24.87
CA THR A 1111 28.35 0.29 -25.90
C THR A 1111 27.20 -0.68 -26.17
N ARG A 1112 26.50 -1.14 -25.12
CA ARG A 1112 25.30 -1.96 -25.28
C ARG A 1112 24.20 -1.23 -26.06
N ALA A 1113 23.96 0.04 -25.74
CA ALA A 1113 22.93 0.85 -26.39
C ALA A 1113 23.24 1.11 -27.86
N GLU A 1114 24.50 1.46 -28.19
CA GLU A 1114 24.97 1.69 -29.56
C GLU A 1114 24.75 0.46 -30.45
N ARG A 1115 25.04 -0.74 -29.94
CA ARG A 1115 24.87 -2.01 -30.68
C ARG A 1115 23.42 -2.34 -30.97
N ALA A 1116 22.51 -1.99 -30.05
CA ALA A 1116 21.10 -2.34 -30.16
C ALA A 1116 20.24 -1.28 -30.87
N GLY A 1117 20.78 -0.08 -31.11
CA GLY A 1117 20.07 1.01 -31.77
C GLY A 1117 18.74 1.35 -31.08
N ASN A 1118 17.63 1.37 -31.85
CA ASN A 1118 16.30 1.68 -31.33
C ASN A 1118 15.77 0.64 -30.30
N ALA A 1119 16.41 -0.53 -30.16
CA ALA A 1119 16.03 -1.58 -29.21
C ALA A 1119 16.85 -1.58 -27.91
N ALA A 1120 17.62 -0.51 -27.63
CA ALA A 1120 18.62 -0.43 -26.54
C ALA A 1120 18.18 -0.90 -25.15
N ARG A 1121 16.88 -0.84 -24.80
CA ARG A 1121 16.38 -1.27 -23.49
C ARG A 1121 16.22 -2.78 -23.32
N LEU A 1122 16.03 -3.51 -24.42
CA LEU A 1122 15.87 -4.97 -24.44
C LEU A 1122 17.06 -5.63 -25.12
N ALA A 1123 18.23 -5.05 -24.88
CA ALA A 1123 19.51 -5.51 -25.41
C ALA A 1123 20.26 -6.30 -24.35
N LEU A 1124 20.91 -7.38 -24.79
CA LEU A 1124 21.83 -8.16 -23.98
C LEU A 1124 23.25 -7.58 -24.05
N PRO A 1125 24.06 -7.71 -22.99
CA PRO A 1125 23.69 -8.27 -21.68
C PRO A 1125 22.74 -7.36 -20.88
N TRP A 1126 21.90 -7.95 -20.03
CA TRP A 1126 21.23 -7.18 -18.98
C TRP A 1126 22.27 -6.63 -17.99
N ILE A 1127 22.23 -5.34 -17.69
CA ILE A 1127 23.13 -4.70 -16.73
C ILE A 1127 22.33 -4.42 -15.46
N VAL A 1128 22.73 -5.02 -14.33
CA VAL A 1128 21.98 -4.98 -13.07
C VAL A 1128 22.87 -4.47 -11.92
N PRO A 1129 22.81 -3.18 -11.59
CA PRO A 1129 23.45 -2.66 -10.39
C PRO A 1129 22.83 -3.25 -9.12
N SER A 1130 23.66 -3.63 -8.16
CA SER A 1130 23.25 -4.25 -6.90
C SER A 1130 23.84 -3.55 -5.66
N LEU A 1131 23.11 -3.67 -4.55
CA LEU A 1131 23.51 -3.17 -3.23
C LEU A 1131 22.98 -4.13 -2.16
N TRP A 1132 23.78 -4.45 -1.15
CA TRP A 1132 23.31 -5.16 0.04
C TRP A 1132 22.55 -4.23 0.98
N ARG A 1133 21.43 -4.65 1.54
CA ARG A 1133 20.73 -3.91 2.61
C ARG A 1133 21.39 -4.17 3.95
N CYS A 1134 22.24 -3.26 4.41
CA CYS A 1134 22.86 -3.30 5.74
C CYS A 1134 23.00 -1.88 6.32
N ALA A 1135 23.40 -1.78 7.60
CA ALA A 1135 23.53 -0.48 8.28
C ALA A 1135 24.43 0.50 7.51
N ALA A 1136 25.47 -0.03 6.87
CA ALA A 1136 26.47 0.77 6.16
C ALA A 1136 25.98 1.32 4.81
N THR A 1137 24.91 0.76 4.23
CA THR A 1137 24.45 1.06 2.86
C THR A 1137 23.02 1.61 2.80
N LEU A 1138 22.28 1.58 3.91
CA LEU A 1138 20.87 1.95 3.99
C LEU A 1138 20.58 3.39 3.50
N GLU A 1139 21.47 4.34 3.79
CA GLU A 1139 21.31 5.75 3.39
C GLU A 1139 21.40 5.96 1.88
N ASP A 1140 22.17 5.13 1.17
CA ASP A 1140 22.36 5.21 -0.28
C ASP A 1140 21.30 4.42 -1.06
N LEU A 1141 20.58 3.53 -0.36
CA LEU A 1141 19.61 2.60 -0.95
C LEU A 1141 18.59 3.32 -1.84
N LYS A 1142 18.02 4.45 -1.36
CA LYS A 1142 17.06 5.25 -2.15
C LYS A 1142 17.65 5.75 -3.47
N ASN A 1143 18.79 6.41 -3.40
CA ASN A 1143 19.35 7.10 -4.56
C ASN A 1143 19.87 6.11 -5.59
N LEU A 1144 20.55 5.05 -5.12
CA LEU A 1144 21.07 3.99 -5.98
C LEU A 1144 19.93 3.25 -6.68
N TYR A 1145 18.93 2.78 -5.92
CA TYR A 1145 17.83 2.00 -6.48
C TYR A 1145 17.01 2.80 -7.49
N ASP A 1146 16.58 4.03 -7.14
CA ASP A 1146 15.81 4.88 -8.05
C ASP A 1146 16.59 5.22 -9.32
N ARG A 1147 17.89 5.54 -9.21
CA ARG A 1147 18.73 5.90 -10.36
C ARG A 1147 18.80 4.75 -11.36
N TRP A 1148 19.15 3.55 -10.89
CA TRP A 1148 19.43 2.43 -11.79
C TRP A 1148 18.16 1.78 -12.34
N VAL A 1149 17.07 1.73 -11.56
CA VAL A 1149 15.75 1.38 -12.10
C VAL A 1149 15.31 2.39 -13.16
N TYR A 1150 15.57 3.68 -12.99
CA TYR A 1150 15.21 4.68 -14.00
C TYR A 1150 15.98 4.51 -15.33
N PHE A 1151 17.30 4.30 -15.27
CA PHE A 1151 18.14 4.24 -16.48
C PHE A 1151 18.15 2.88 -17.16
N LEU A 1152 18.20 1.79 -16.36
CA LEU A 1152 18.38 0.43 -16.87
C LEU A 1152 17.12 -0.42 -16.77
N ASN A 1153 16.07 0.08 -16.12
CA ASN A 1153 14.91 -0.71 -15.71
C ASN A 1153 15.29 -1.90 -14.81
N ALA A 1154 16.49 -1.90 -14.22
CA ALA A 1154 17.02 -3.01 -13.45
C ALA A 1154 17.92 -2.48 -12.33
N ALA A 1155 17.64 -2.93 -11.12
CA ALA A 1155 18.51 -2.84 -9.95
C ALA A 1155 18.04 -3.89 -8.93
N THR A 1156 18.94 -4.41 -8.12
CA THR A 1156 18.59 -5.38 -7.08
C THR A 1156 19.08 -4.91 -5.72
N ILE A 1157 18.23 -5.06 -4.72
CA ILE A 1157 18.62 -4.93 -3.32
C ILE A 1157 18.85 -6.34 -2.82
N GLU A 1158 20.06 -6.66 -2.41
CA GLU A 1158 20.41 -7.99 -1.93
C GLU A 1158 20.37 -8.02 -0.39
N PRO A 1159 20.10 -9.19 0.21
CA PRO A 1159 20.28 -9.35 1.65
C PRO A 1159 21.75 -9.25 2.06
N PRO A 1160 22.07 -9.07 3.36
CA PRO A 1160 23.45 -9.08 3.82
C PRO A 1160 24.22 -10.35 3.42
N PRO A 1161 25.51 -10.22 3.05
CA PRO A 1161 26.31 -11.33 2.51
C PRO A 1161 26.74 -12.36 3.56
N TRP A 1162 26.67 -12.04 4.85
CA TRP A 1162 26.99 -12.97 5.95
C TRP A 1162 25.82 -13.87 6.37
N LEU A 1163 24.65 -13.72 5.76
CA LEU A 1163 23.48 -14.56 6.05
C LEU A 1163 23.33 -15.65 5.00
N THR A 1164 23.51 -16.91 5.43
CA THR A 1164 23.29 -18.07 4.57
C THR A 1164 21.80 -18.25 4.24
N LEU A 1165 21.46 -19.19 3.35
CA LEU A 1165 20.07 -19.47 3.02
C LEU A 1165 19.33 -20.02 4.26
N PHE A 1166 20.01 -20.83 5.08
CA PHE A 1166 19.42 -21.45 6.27
C PHE A 1166 19.43 -20.55 7.51
N ASP A 1167 20.37 -19.61 7.64
CA ASP A 1167 20.33 -18.61 8.73
C ASP A 1167 19.04 -17.80 8.72
N ARG A 1168 18.48 -17.57 7.52
CA ARG A 1168 17.22 -16.84 7.31
C ARG A 1168 15.99 -17.55 7.88
N LEU A 1169 16.08 -18.85 8.17
CA LEU A 1169 15.04 -19.59 8.89
C LEU A 1169 15.13 -19.38 10.41
N ARG A 1170 16.34 -19.12 10.94
CA ARG A 1170 16.65 -19.10 12.38
C ARG A 1170 16.91 -17.70 12.94
N ALA A 1171 16.82 -16.65 12.11
CA ALA A 1171 17.26 -15.29 12.43
C ALA A 1171 16.48 -14.55 13.54
N SER A 1172 15.63 -15.23 14.34
CA SER A 1172 15.04 -14.62 15.53
C SER A 1172 16.11 -14.11 16.50
N ALA A 1173 17.21 -14.85 16.69
CA ALA A 1173 18.30 -14.48 17.60
C ALA A 1173 19.13 -13.27 17.12
N ILE A 1174 19.15 -12.98 15.82
CA ILE A 1174 19.93 -11.87 15.23
C ILE A 1174 19.15 -10.54 15.33
N ASN A 1175 17.82 -10.61 15.43
CA ASN A 1175 16.94 -9.44 15.52
C ASN A 1175 16.80 -8.87 16.94
N GLU A 1176 17.52 -9.42 17.93
CA GLU A 1176 17.41 -9.05 19.35
C GLU A 1176 18.34 -7.87 19.76
N ARG A 1177 19.27 -7.44 18.89
CA ARG A 1177 20.19 -6.33 19.19
C ARG A 1177 19.66 -5.00 18.67
N PRO A 1178 19.47 -3.96 19.52
CA PRO A 1178 18.94 -2.66 19.09
C PRO A 1178 19.85 -1.91 18.09
N ASP A 1179 21.14 -2.23 18.09
CA ASP A 1179 22.16 -1.52 17.30
C ASP A 1179 22.30 -2.06 15.87
N GLU A 1180 21.76 -3.24 15.57
CA GLU A 1180 21.82 -3.85 14.24
C GLU A 1180 20.55 -3.52 13.42
N LEU A 1181 20.61 -3.66 12.08
CA LEU A 1181 19.40 -3.56 11.26
C LEU A 1181 18.58 -4.83 11.40
N LEU A 1182 17.26 -4.68 11.48
CA LEU A 1182 16.30 -5.79 11.42
C LEU A 1182 16.54 -6.65 10.17
N GLN A 1183 16.59 -7.96 10.34
CA GLN A 1183 16.72 -8.95 9.26
C GLN A 1183 15.36 -9.54 8.85
N LEU A 1184 15.20 -9.74 7.55
CA LEU A 1184 13.99 -10.33 6.98
C LEU A 1184 14.12 -11.85 6.89
N ASN A 1185 13.13 -12.55 7.45
CA ASN A 1185 13.02 -13.99 7.33
C ASN A 1185 12.29 -14.31 6.02
N TRP A 1186 12.89 -15.18 5.22
CA TRP A 1186 12.24 -15.66 4.01
C TRP A 1186 11.17 -16.69 4.36
N PRO A 1187 10.01 -16.69 3.67
CA PRO A 1187 9.03 -17.75 3.84
C PRO A 1187 9.65 -19.12 3.53
N LEU A 1188 9.38 -20.12 4.37
CA LEU A 1188 9.91 -21.48 4.21
C LEU A 1188 9.71 -22.05 2.79
N PRO A 1189 8.55 -21.87 2.10
CA PRO A 1189 8.40 -22.33 0.72
C PRO A 1189 9.41 -21.71 -0.26
N VAL A 1190 9.75 -20.43 -0.08
CA VAL A 1190 10.76 -19.73 -0.91
C VAL A 1190 12.14 -20.33 -0.67
N VAL A 1191 12.50 -20.53 0.60
CA VAL A 1191 13.78 -21.14 0.98
C VAL A 1191 13.89 -22.55 0.41
N ALA A 1192 12.84 -23.37 0.55
CA ALA A 1192 12.80 -24.73 0.02
C ALA A 1192 12.95 -24.76 -1.51
N ARG A 1193 12.29 -23.85 -2.23
CA ARG A 1193 12.39 -23.73 -3.69
C ARG A 1193 13.80 -23.36 -4.16
N GLU A 1194 14.45 -22.36 -3.54
CA GLU A 1194 15.82 -22.00 -3.91
C GLU A 1194 16.82 -23.10 -3.53
N ALA A 1195 16.64 -23.71 -2.35
CA ALA A 1195 17.42 -24.85 -1.89
C ALA A 1195 17.32 -26.07 -2.82
N SER A 1196 16.22 -26.24 -3.55
CA SER A 1196 16.02 -27.38 -4.45
C SER A 1196 16.51 -27.12 -5.88
N ARG A 1197 17.10 -25.96 -6.20
CA ARG A 1197 17.50 -25.64 -7.57
C ARG A 1197 18.90 -25.04 -7.77
N TRP A 1198 19.54 -24.57 -6.71
CA TRP A 1198 20.81 -23.83 -6.79
C TRP A 1198 21.99 -24.58 -6.20
N MET A 1199 22.97 -24.93 -7.04
CA MET A 1199 24.24 -25.53 -6.63
C MET A 1199 25.37 -24.50 -6.75
N CYS A 1200 26.33 -24.53 -5.82
CA CYS A 1200 27.55 -23.73 -5.92
C CYS A 1200 28.77 -24.66 -5.98
N ILE A 1201 29.69 -24.35 -6.89
CA ILE A 1201 30.98 -25.03 -7.06
C ILE A 1201 32.07 -23.98 -6.86
N ARG A 1202 32.92 -24.18 -5.86
CA ARG A 1202 34.01 -23.28 -5.49
C ARG A 1202 35.18 -23.40 -6.47
N SER A 1203 36.11 -22.44 -6.39
CA SER A 1203 37.27 -22.36 -7.28
C SER A 1203 38.20 -23.57 -7.20
N ASN A 1204 38.30 -24.20 -6.02
CA ASN A 1204 39.02 -25.46 -5.81
C ASN A 1204 38.22 -26.73 -6.17
N GLY A 1205 37.01 -26.60 -6.72
CA GLY A 1205 36.14 -27.72 -7.09
C GLY A 1205 35.19 -28.22 -5.99
N ASP A 1206 35.23 -27.63 -4.80
CA ASP A 1206 34.36 -28.03 -3.69
C ASP A 1206 32.90 -27.61 -3.90
N VAL A 1207 31.98 -28.41 -3.38
CA VAL A 1207 30.53 -28.23 -3.48
C VAL A 1207 29.94 -28.06 -2.10
N GLU A 1208 29.26 -26.95 -1.88
CA GLU A 1208 28.68 -26.61 -0.57
C GLU A 1208 27.24 -27.07 -0.40
N SER A 1209 26.90 -27.41 0.85
CA SER A 1209 25.51 -27.70 1.22
C SER A 1209 24.63 -26.45 1.24
N ASP A 1210 25.17 -25.25 1.48
CA ASP A 1210 24.47 -23.97 1.32
C ASP A 1210 25.14 -23.15 0.22
N ALA A 1211 24.36 -22.66 -0.74
CA ALA A 1211 24.90 -21.92 -1.87
C ALA A 1211 25.48 -20.55 -1.47
N LEU A 1212 25.03 -19.98 -0.35
CA LEU A 1212 25.47 -18.69 0.18
C LEU A 1212 26.65 -18.80 1.18
N ASP A 1213 27.17 -20.01 1.46
CA ASP A 1213 28.30 -20.21 2.37
C ASP A 1213 29.65 -19.96 1.67
N TRP A 1214 30.06 -18.70 1.57
CA TRP A 1214 31.33 -18.30 0.94
C TRP A 1214 32.58 -18.75 1.68
N ARG A 1215 32.48 -19.18 2.94
CA ARG A 1215 33.63 -19.64 3.74
C ARG A 1215 33.86 -21.15 3.63
N SER A 1216 32.99 -21.86 2.91
CA SER A 1216 33.06 -23.33 2.78
C SER A 1216 33.04 -24.04 4.14
N ALA A 1217 32.19 -23.57 5.07
CA ALA A 1217 32.07 -24.21 6.38
C ALA A 1217 31.39 -25.58 6.29
N ASN A 1218 30.55 -25.81 5.27
CA ASN A 1218 29.75 -27.04 5.14
C ASN A 1218 29.84 -27.67 3.73
N THR A 1219 31.01 -28.21 3.39
CA THR A 1219 31.29 -28.89 2.13
C THR A 1219 30.70 -30.30 2.08
N VAL A 1220 30.01 -30.63 0.98
CA VAL A 1220 29.41 -31.94 0.71
C VAL A 1220 30.40 -32.86 -0.03
N GLY A 1221 31.25 -32.29 -0.87
CA GLY A 1221 32.21 -33.04 -1.68
C GLY A 1221 32.93 -32.18 -2.70
N SER A 1222 33.73 -32.81 -3.57
CA SER A 1222 34.46 -32.15 -4.64
C SER A 1222 34.16 -32.77 -6.00
N VAL A 1223 34.09 -31.94 -7.05
CA VAL A 1223 33.94 -32.37 -8.45
C VAL A 1223 35.17 -33.12 -8.97
N HIS A 1224 36.27 -33.11 -8.22
CA HIS A 1224 37.47 -33.88 -8.52
C HIS A 1224 37.28 -35.38 -8.26
N ASP A 1225 36.46 -35.73 -7.26
CA ASP A 1225 36.27 -37.09 -6.78
C ASP A 1225 34.98 -37.73 -7.32
N ARG A 1226 33.94 -36.91 -7.52
CA ARG A 1226 32.58 -37.37 -7.83
C ARG A 1226 31.91 -36.52 -8.91
N PRO A 1227 30.99 -37.10 -9.71
CA PRO A 1227 30.24 -36.35 -10.69
C PRO A 1227 29.25 -35.35 -10.04
N VAL A 1228 28.98 -34.26 -10.75
CA VAL A 1228 28.03 -33.18 -10.41
C VAL A 1228 26.64 -33.74 -10.10
N THR A 1229 26.18 -34.77 -10.83
CA THR A 1229 24.87 -35.40 -10.61
C THR A 1229 24.76 -36.09 -9.25
N GLU A 1230 25.83 -36.74 -8.80
CA GLU A 1230 25.91 -37.40 -7.49
C GLU A 1230 25.99 -36.35 -6.38
N LEU A 1231 26.89 -35.38 -6.52
CA LEU A 1231 27.05 -34.26 -5.57
C LEU A 1231 25.75 -33.46 -5.43
N TRP A 1232 25.02 -33.22 -6.51
CA TRP A 1232 23.73 -32.55 -6.48
C TRP A 1232 22.69 -33.33 -5.66
N SER A 1233 22.66 -34.66 -5.84
CA SER A 1233 21.77 -35.53 -5.06
C SER A 1233 22.09 -35.49 -3.56
N GLU A 1234 23.38 -35.41 -3.20
CA GLU A 1234 23.82 -35.27 -1.82
C GLU A 1234 23.50 -33.90 -1.23
N VAL A 1235 23.69 -32.83 -1.99
CA VAL A 1235 23.27 -31.46 -1.60
C VAL A 1235 21.78 -31.45 -1.30
N LEU A 1236 20.94 -31.98 -2.19
CA LEU A 1236 19.49 -32.07 -1.96
C LEU A 1236 19.15 -32.87 -0.69
N ASN A 1237 19.83 -33.98 -0.44
CA ASN A 1237 19.62 -34.79 0.76
C ASN A 1237 20.09 -34.07 2.04
N ALA A 1238 21.21 -33.36 2.00
CA ALA A 1238 21.71 -32.54 3.12
C ALA A 1238 20.72 -31.42 3.46
N ARG A 1239 20.26 -30.68 2.45
CA ARG A 1239 19.28 -29.59 2.61
C ARG A 1239 17.92 -30.09 3.08
N HIS A 1240 17.45 -31.23 2.58
CA HIS A 1240 16.21 -31.85 3.04
C HIS A 1240 16.27 -32.20 4.53
N ARG A 1241 17.39 -32.73 5.03
CA ARG A 1241 17.58 -33.01 6.47
C ARG A 1241 17.52 -31.73 7.31
N LEU A 1242 18.13 -30.64 6.83
CA LEU A 1242 18.08 -29.32 7.48
C LEU A 1242 16.66 -28.74 7.52
N LEU A 1243 15.92 -28.83 6.41
CA LEU A 1243 14.55 -28.30 6.29
C LEU A 1243 13.52 -29.10 7.11
N THR A 1244 13.71 -30.41 7.26
CA THR A 1244 12.79 -31.30 8.00
C THR A 1244 13.15 -31.48 9.47
N GLY A 1245 14.21 -30.84 9.96
CA GLY A 1245 14.64 -30.94 11.36
C GLY A 1245 15.17 -32.33 11.75
N THR A 1246 15.52 -33.20 10.80
CA THR A 1246 16.02 -34.56 11.05
C THR A 1246 17.54 -34.61 11.25
N VAL A 1247 18.08 -33.66 12.02
CA VAL A 1247 19.44 -33.73 12.55
C VAL A 1247 19.32 -33.91 14.06
N GLN A 1248 19.52 -35.15 14.52
CA GLN A 1248 19.95 -35.38 15.89
C GLN A 1248 21.22 -34.55 16.13
N ASP A 1249 21.24 -33.80 17.23
CA ASP A 1249 22.44 -33.24 17.85
C ASP A 1249 23.60 -34.25 17.78
N GLN A 1250 24.47 -34.08 16.80
CA GLN A 1250 25.77 -34.73 16.73
C GLN A 1250 26.80 -33.72 16.20
N SER A 1251 26.95 -32.59 16.89
CA SER A 1251 28.15 -31.75 16.81
C SER A 1251 28.33 -30.76 17.96
N HIS A 1252 27.74 -31.01 19.14
CA HIS A 1252 28.06 -30.28 20.38
C HIS A 1252 29.08 -30.98 21.29
N GLU A 1253 29.63 -32.13 20.89
CA GLU A 1253 30.82 -32.74 21.53
C GLU A 1253 32.00 -32.65 20.56
N ASN A 1254 32.71 -31.52 20.54
CA ASN A 1254 34.17 -31.42 20.25
C ASN A 1254 34.72 -29.97 20.17
N VAL A 1255 34.20 -29.01 20.95
CA VAL A 1255 34.87 -27.70 21.16
C VAL A 1255 34.88 -27.34 22.65
N ALA A 1256 35.32 -28.29 23.49
CA ALA A 1256 35.61 -28.05 24.90
C ALA A 1256 36.80 -28.91 25.37
N CYS A 1257 37.97 -28.72 24.74
CA CYS A 1257 39.25 -29.13 25.32
C CYS A 1257 40.38 -28.31 24.67
N GLY A 1258 40.84 -27.25 25.35
CA GLY A 1258 41.93 -26.44 24.86
C GLY A 1258 42.22 -25.16 25.65
N ALA A 1259 42.00 -25.14 26.97
CA ALA A 1259 42.51 -24.08 27.84
C ALA A 1259 43.02 -24.72 29.13
N GLY A 1260 44.31 -25.04 29.14
CA GLY A 1260 45.00 -25.56 30.32
C GLY A 1260 46.45 -25.91 30.02
N GLY A 1261 47.38 -25.00 30.34
CA GLY A 1261 48.79 -25.33 30.57
C GLY A 1261 49.82 -24.41 29.91
N ALA A 1262 50.39 -23.52 30.74
CA ALA A 1262 51.63 -22.75 30.59
C ALA A 1262 51.65 -21.55 29.62
#